data_AF-A0AAD4HAV1-F1
#
_entry.id   AF-A0AAD4HAV1-F1
#
_cell.length_a   1.000
_cell.length_b   1.000
_cell.length_c   1.000
_cell.angle_alpha   90.00
_cell.angle_beta   90.00
_cell.angle_gamma   90.00
#
_symmetry.space_group_name_H-M   'P 1'
#
loop_
_entity.id
_entity.type
_entity.pdbx_description
1 polymer ?
#
loop_
_entity_poly.entity_id
_entity_poly.type
_entity_poly.pdbx_seq_one_letter_code
_entity_poly.pdbx_strand_id
1 'polypeptide(L)'
;MGHKHKNRLPRISSPLTKLKSHYDAIVVGSGYGAAIAASRLARMGKRVCILERGEERWPGEYPEDTIDAATEVQFNGEHGHEGKRTGLYEIHKNKDQWAFVACGLGGTSLLNANTALRPDPRLWNDKSWPEEITQDKDLLEQSFQHAIDMLQPTPYPKDWPVLPKLATLEAQAKGAGAHDKFVRPPITVHQKASTLTGNDTTGINDWSKNTTLLNYIPDAWNHGAEIYTCCNVVRVEKAKKSAHLPGPYVVYFEWQDDSRAAFLHEHGANIAPMFITADIVVLGAGALGTSEILLRSAKCGLKTSDQIGKHFSGNGDFLAFSYNGETLVNGVSMGDEDPKKFEHGVGPVITGLIDYRDTPNVMDGYVVEEGAIPSQAALMLRTIYQVMSDHSSKSLKTAENLSFQEKIHRNARELSSYVAGVYRGAMANTQTFLVMSHDDARGELQLTDDRIRIHWPGVGSSRDFSRLDGLLEPLAEAVRGTYVRDPLTAATDEAVVTVHPIGGASFGRNGAEGAINHKGQLFTGQGEEVYEGIYVMDGAVMPMSLGVNPFLTISALAERACALLARDHGLTIKYAPTLVPIDFKTPQFPIHYNEQEANPVAYALAQSLKKDSLNEVAQLDGDVRGLIVSEPFPGDSDSSSDSSSDEEDTPNRVLPSVFSGWGSKSADKAEIKKASAEAKKPGVSFTELLKGHLSTVILTEDFDTADNQARSSGSTMNVTLTLSTGPIDEFLKRTDHRARIIGTVSCRALSDEPMMIESGVFTVFTGTEDDPADECAILYKMILHCASGERYRFEGRKPITTGHVIEGWIKPAKILVTVFKIENGVETVFGRGKLGEHDDDFFTQISSFRGDSNSLTANLKAIKEFSVSTVSAAVKTYLPFLNELKYPEDSHKRKAYPRQRPPKTVFDVLSSDGFKTRLTRFKGKKGPVLLLHGASVSSEIFSTDLIPHNLCDYLLAHDYDVWLSDWRCSILVEDHHRQSNIYGGAHDHAAAIQIILKETGVKNIQVIAHCVGSLTLWAGLLNGDIEGVGAIVSSQVANRPINSTADRIKQSLQLVPLFEKVLRQEEFDCVTHSPSASLEEQKDTHGLKEPKKVTLLDRTIDNALRFMPMPVQEYCNNAVCHRASFCFGLLWEHDKLSKNMHDNLEEILGSINMESLKTLVMGWAKKQTLTNVEGVDLSSPEHLKRLENVPVLLIHGAKNQVFIPEATLKTIEELRNTNLPMTNMTYDYKSIYRREVIPGYGHLDCIVGDKAYQDVYPIILKQLESNLASTGYHVASEE
;
A
#
# COMPACT_ATOMS: atom_id res chain seq x y z
N MET A 1 6.19 12.44 10.97
CA MET A 1 7.48 11.74 11.10
C MET A 1 8.12 12.05 12.44
N GLY A 2 8.13 11.03 13.29
CA GLY A 2 9.08 10.89 14.38
C GLY A 2 9.53 9.44 14.36
N HIS A 3 10.06 8.96 13.22
CA HIS A 3 10.76 7.69 13.25
C HIS A 3 12.00 7.94 14.09
N LYS A 4 11.92 7.58 15.38
CA LYS A 4 13.09 7.29 16.20
C LYS A 4 14.03 6.51 15.29
N HIS A 5 15.25 6.98 15.09
CA HIS A 5 16.29 6.21 14.42
C HIS A 5 16.43 4.88 15.19
N LYS A 6 15.67 3.86 14.78
CA LYS A 6 15.86 2.49 15.25
C LYS A 6 17.23 2.11 14.71
N ASN A 7 18.18 1.85 15.60
CA ASN A 7 19.51 1.37 15.23
C ASN A 7 19.36 0.09 14.40
N ARG A 8 19.34 0.22 13.07
CA ARG A 8 19.27 -0.93 12.17
C ARG A 8 20.57 -1.71 12.31
N LEU A 9 20.47 -2.99 12.60
CA LEU A 9 21.63 -3.87 12.59
C LEU A 9 22.16 -3.99 11.14
N PRO A 10 23.47 -4.22 10.97
CA PRO A 10 24.00 -4.58 9.67
C PRO A 10 23.31 -5.85 9.15
N ARG A 11 23.16 -5.95 7.83
CA ARG A 11 22.54 -7.10 7.17
C ARG A 11 23.53 -8.27 7.06
N ILE A 12 23.05 -9.49 7.28
CA ILE A 12 23.83 -10.73 7.01
C ILE A 12 23.60 -11.24 5.59
N SER A 13 22.51 -10.82 4.94
CA SER A 13 22.28 -11.01 3.52
C SER A 13 23.32 -10.26 2.69
N SER A 14 23.75 -10.93 1.62
CA SER A 14 24.69 -10.39 0.65
C SER A 14 23.94 -9.73 -0.51
N PRO A 15 24.48 -8.64 -1.08
CA PRO A 15 23.94 -8.09 -2.31
C PRO A 15 24.06 -9.12 -3.44
N LEU A 16 23.04 -9.20 -4.30
CA LEU A 16 22.97 -10.16 -5.40
C LEU A 16 24.19 -10.10 -6.35
N THR A 17 24.90 -8.98 -6.38
CA THR A 17 26.13 -8.78 -7.15
C THR A 17 27.30 -9.68 -6.70
N LYS A 18 27.24 -10.25 -5.49
CA LYS A 18 28.22 -11.20 -4.98
C LYS A 18 27.93 -12.65 -5.36
N LEU A 19 26.75 -12.92 -5.90
CA LEU A 19 26.27 -14.26 -6.25
C LEU A 19 27.22 -14.97 -7.22
N LYS A 20 27.58 -16.20 -6.87
CA LYS A 20 28.44 -17.06 -7.72
C LYS A 20 27.61 -17.78 -8.78
N SER A 21 28.29 -18.25 -9.82
CA SER A 21 27.65 -19.05 -10.89
C SER A 21 27.35 -20.50 -10.44
N HIS A 22 28.02 -20.96 -9.39
CA HIS A 22 27.92 -22.32 -8.88
C HIS A 22 28.19 -22.38 -7.37
N TYR A 23 27.48 -23.28 -6.67
CA TYR A 23 27.67 -23.60 -5.27
C TYR A 23 27.64 -25.12 -5.07
N ASP A 24 28.33 -25.64 -4.05
CA ASP A 24 28.24 -27.06 -3.73
C ASP A 24 26.82 -27.43 -3.27
N ALA A 25 26.15 -26.50 -2.57
CA ALA A 25 24.75 -26.65 -2.22
C ALA A 25 23.97 -25.34 -2.31
N ILE A 26 22.77 -25.39 -2.90
CA ILE A 26 21.76 -24.33 -2.81
C ILE A 26 20.64 -24.80 -1.89
N VAL A 27 20.29 -23.96 -0.93
CA VAL A 27 19.15 -24.15 -0.03
C VAL A 27 18.10 -23.11 -0.38
N VAL A 28 16.87 -23.57 -0.69
CA VAL A 28 15.75 -22.72 -1.09
C VAL A 28 14.84 -22.49 0.11
N GLY A 29 14.59 -21.23 0.44
CA GLY A 29 13.89 -20.81 1.65
C GLY A 29 14.82 -20.70 2.86
N SER A 30 14.27 -20.22 3.97
CA SER A 30 15.02 -20.01 5.22
C SER A 30 14.24 -20.33 6.49
N GLY A 31 13.14 -21.10 6.37
CA GLY A 31 12.41 -21.64 7.53
C GLY A 31 13.18 -22.76 8.25
N TYR A 32 12.55 -23.46 9.19
CA TYR A 32 13.17 -24.51 10.02
C TYR A 32 14.02 -25.52 9.23
N GLY A 33 13.42 -26.20 8.25
CA GLY A 33 14.10 -27.20 7.44
C GLY A 33 15.29 -26.65 6.66
N ALA A 34 15.09 -25.52 5.99
CA ALA A 34 16.12 -24.85 5.20
C ALA A 34 17.28 -24.33 6.07
N ALA A 35 16.98 -23.65 7.17
CA ALA A 35 18.00 -23.10 8.06
C ALA A 35 18.88 -24.20 8.67
N ILE A 36 18.28 -25.33 9.07
CA ILE A 36 19.00 -26.51 9.54
C ILE A 36 19.89 -27.06 8.43
N ALA A 37 19.34 -27.30 7.24
CA ALA A 37 20.11 -27.80 6.10
C ALA A 37 21.30 -26.91 5.77
N ALA A 38 21.09 -25.59 5.73
CA ALA A 38 22.16 -24.62 5.47
C ALA A 38 23.26 -24.66 6.55
N SER A 39 22.87 -24.67 7.83
CA SER A 39 23.83 -24.79 8.96
C SER A 39 24.64 -26.08 8.87
N ARG A 40 23.98 -27.22 8.66
CA ARG A 40 24.66 -28.52 8.63
C ARG A 40 25.55 -28.66 7.39
N LEU A 41 25.12 -28.24 6.22
CA LEU A 41 25.93 -28.26 4.99
C LEU A 41 27.14 -27.32 5.11
N ALA A 42 26.97 -26.12 5.65
CA ALA A 42 28.09 -25.20 5.87
C ALA A 42 29.11 -25.78 6.88
N ARG A 43 28.64 -26.43 7.95
CA ARG A 43 29.49 -27.14 8.92
C ARG A 43 30.22 -28.36 8.35
N MET A 44 29.71 -28.95 7.27
CA MET A 44 30.41 -29.97 6.49
C MET A 44 31.48 -29.37 5.55
N GLY A 45 31.65 -28.04 5.55
CA GLY A 45 32.60 -27.33 4.71
C GLY A 45 32.12 -27.10 3.27
N LYS A 46 30.81 -27.20 3.01
CA LYS A 46 30.23 -26.95 1.69
C LYS A 46 30.07 -25.45 1.44
N ARG A 47 30.29 -25.03 0.20
CA ARG A 47 29.91 -23.70 -0.30
C ARG A 47 28.39 -23.64 -0.43
N VAL A 48 27.73 -22.99 0.54
CA VAL A 48 26.27 -22.95 0.64
C VAL A 48 25.73 -21.59 0.20
N CYS A 49 24.68 -21.61 -0.62
CA CYS A 49 23.87 -20.43 -0.96
C CYS A 49 22.44 -20.61 -0.46
N ILE A 50 21.95 -19.68 0.35
CA ILE A 50 20.54 -19.60 0.78
C ILE A 50 19.83 -18.60 -0.13
N LEU A 51 18.72 -19.02 -0.76
CA LEU A 51 17.84 -18.14 -1.53
C LEU A 51 16.50 -17.98 -0.80
N GLU A 52 16.23 -16.78 -0.28
CA GLU A 52 15.00 -16.44 0.44
C GLU A 52 14.16 -15.45 -0.36
N ARG A 53 12.86 -15.72 -0.51
CA ARG A 53 11.93 -14.85 -1.25
C ARG A 53 11.63 -13.54 -0.51
N GLY A 54 11.52 -13.57 0.81
CA GLY A 54 11.23 -12.39 1.62
C GLY A 54 12.47 -11.56 2.00
N GLU A 55 12.23 -10.51 2.76
CA GLU A 55 13.26 -9.57 3.23
C GLU A 55 13.93 -10.02 4.55
N GLU A 56 15.12 -9.49 4.84
CA GLU A 56 15.77 -9.64 6.15
C GLU A 56 15.23 -8.60 7.13
N ARG A 57 14.60 -9.06 8.22
CA ARG A 57 14.02 -8.21 9.27
C ARG A 57 14.41 -8.69 10.65
N TRP A 58 15.22 -7.91 11.35
CA TRP A 58 15.65 -8.19 12.72
C TRP A 58 14.59 -7.73 13.73
N PRO A 59 14.55 -8.30 14.94
CA PRO A 59 13.72 -7.77 16.02
C PRO A 59 14.01 -6.28 16.25
N GLY A 60 12.97 -5.47 16.20
CA GLY A 60 12.99 -4.01 16.13
C GLY A 60 12.43 -3.47 14.80
N GLU A 61 12.46 -4.28 13.75
CA GLU A 61 12.03 -3.90 12.39
C GLU A 61 10.67 -4.50 11.98
N TYR A 62 10.03 -5.33 12.82
CA TYR A 62 8.68 -5.81 12.54
C TYR A 62 7.65 -4.66 12.70
N PRO A 63 6.55 -4.67 11.93
CA PRO A 63 5.49 -3.68 12.04
C PRO A 63 4.91 -3.60 13.47
N GLU A 64 4.79 -2.39 14.02
CA GLU A 64 4.23 -2.17 15.37
C GLU A 64 2.79 -1.66 15.34
N ASP A 65 2.41 -0.91 14.30
CA ASP A 65 1.06 -0.38 14.13
C ASP A 65 0.31 -1.03 12.94
N THR A 66 -1.00 -0.75 12.88
CA THR A 66 -1.91 -1.34 11.89
C THR A 66 -1.64 -0.88 10.46
N ILE A 67 -1.11 0.33 10.26
CA ILE A 67 -0.85 0.89 8.93
C ILE A 67 0.39 0.20 8.34
N ASP A 68 1.48 0.15 9.10
CA ASP A 68 2.71 -0.53 8.70
C ASP A 68 2.43 -2.02 8.45
N ALA A 69 1.66 -2.68 9.33
CA ALA A 69 1.32 -4.09 9.14
C ALA A 69 0.51 -4.33 7.85
N ALA A 70 -0.40 -3.43 7.49
CA ALA A 70 -1.21 -3.56 6.27
C ALA A 70 -0.37 -3.50 4.99
N THR A 71 0.75 -2.75 4.98
CA THR A 71 1.66 -2.70 3.82
C THR A 71 2.43 -4.01 3.59
N GLU A 72 2.53 -4.84 4.62
CA GLU A 72 3.24 -6.13 4.62
C GLU A 72 2.31 -7.32 4.35
N VAL A 73 1.01 -7.09 4.21
CA VAL A 73 0.04 -8.15 3.89
C VAL A 73 0.03 -8.40 2.39
N GLN A 74 0.11 -9.68 2.03
CA GLN A 74 -0.06 -10.16 0.67
C GLN A 74 -1.07 -11.32 0.61
N PHE A 75 -1.83 -11.36 -0.48
CA PHE A 75 -2.83 -12.40 -0.72
C PHE A 75 -2.49 -13.17 -1.99
N ASN A 76 -2.66 -14.49 -1.94
CA ASN A 76 -2.60 -15.36 -3.09
C ASN A 76 -3.93 -16.10 -3.21
N GLY A 77 -4.82 -15.63 -4.09
CA GLY A 77 -6.17 -16.16 -4.27
C GLY A 77 -6.54 -16.33 -5.74
N GLU A 78 -7.69 -16.95 -6.03
CA GLU A 78 -8.15 -17.30 -7.39
C GLU A 78 -7.93 -16.19 -8.44
N HIS A 79 -8.17 -14.93 -8.03
CA HIS A 79 -8.10 -13.74 -8.88
C HIS A 79 -6.70 -13.13 -9.06
N GLY A 80 -5.67 -13.67 -8.40
CA GLY A 80 -4.31 -13.16 -8.50
C GLY A 80 -3.52 -13.15 -7.20
N HIS A 81 -2.31 -12.58 -7.31
CA HIS A 81 -1.52 -12.14 -6.16
C HIS A 81 -1.82 -10.65 -5.92
N GLU A 82 -1.96 -10.26 -4.66
CA GLU A 82 -2.20 -8.88 -4.23
C GLU A 82 -1.21 -8.51 -3.12
N GLY A 83 -0.79 -7.24 -3.08
CA GLY A 83 0.18 -6.74 -2.10
C GLY A 83 1.64 -6.88 -2.56
N LYS A 84 2.60 -6.52 -1.68
CA LYS A 84 4.03 -6.64 -1.97
C LYS A 84 4.43 -8.12 -1.99
N ARG A 85 5.08 -8.60 -3.07
CA ARG A 85 5.53 -10.01 -3.17
C ARG A 85 6.53 -10.42 -2.07
N THR A 86 7.24 -9.46 -1.50
CA THR A 86 8.15 -9.65 -0.37
C THR A 86 7.53 -9.31 0.99
N GLY A 87 6.23 -8.97 1.04
CA GLY A 87 5.53 -8.57 2.26
C GLY A 87 5.49 -9.70 3.29
N LEU A 88 5.68 -9.39 4.57
CA LEU A 88 5.87 -10.39 5.62
C LEU A 88 4.73 -11.41 5.80
N TYR A 89 3.47 -11.01 5.61
CA TYR A 89 2.28 -11.83 5.91
C TYR A 89 1.61 -12.33 4.63
N GLU A 90 1.66 -13.63 4.34
CA GLU A 90 1.02 -14.20 3.15
C GLU A 90 -0.18 -15.07 3.49
N ILE A 91 -1.31 -14.76 2.82
CA ILE A 91 -2.57 -15.49 2.95
C ILE A 91 -2.88 -16.18 1.62
N HIS A 92 -2.84 -17.51 1.61
CA HIS A 92 -3.34 -18.31 0.49
C HIS A 92 -4.85 -18.52 0.66
N LYS A 93 -5.64 -17.80 -0.14
CA LYS A 93 -7.10 -17.85 -0.12
C LYS A 93 -7.61 -18.83 -1.17
N ASN A 94 -8.09 -19.98 -0.72
CA ASN A 94 -8.74 -20.97 -1.58
C ASN A 94 -10.19 -21.18 -1.16
N LYS A 95 -10.95 -21.91 -1.98
CA LYS A 95 -12.36 -22.19 -1.70
C LYS A 95 -12.53 -23.00 -0.42
N ASP A 96 -11.75 -24.09 -0.27
CA ASP A 96 -11.95 -25.08 0.78
C ASP A 96 -11.05 -24.85 2.02
N GLN A 97 -9.82 -24.39 1.82
CA GLN A 97 -8.83 -24.22 2.89
C GLN A 97 -7.97 -22.98 2.66
N TRP A 98 -7.87 -22.13 3.66
CA TRP A 98 -6.95 -21.00 3.67
C TRP A 98 -5.69 -21.37 4.45
N ALA A 99 -4.55 -20.84 4.02
CA ALA A 99 -3.28 -21.03 4.73
C ALA A 99 -2.60 -19.68 4.99
N PHE A 100 -2.09 -19.49 6.20
CA PHE A 100 -1.30 -18.32 6.58
C PHE A 100 0.17 -18.69 6.78
N VAL A 101 1.06 -18.02 6.05
CA VAL A 101 2.51 -18.27 6.07
C VAL A 101 3.29 -16.96 6.14
N ALA A 102 4.56 -17.02 6.54
CA ALA A 102 5.44 -15.84 6.57
C ALA A 102 6.38 -15.81 5.36
N CYS A 103 6.71 -14.61 4.89
CA CYS A 103 7.70 -14.36 3.84
C CYS A 103 8.83 -13.47 4.38
N GLY A 104 9.99 -14.06 4.68
CA GLY A 104 11.12 -13.33 5.28
C GLY A 104 12.27 -14.25 5.67
N LEU A 105 13.46 -13.68 5.89
CA LEU A 105 14.65 -14.44 6.33
C LEU A 105 14.41 -15.05 7.72
N GLY A 106 14.09 -16.33 7.75
CA GLY A 106 13.64 -17.09 8.91
C GLY A 106 12.30 -17.81 8.72
N GLY A 107 11.59 -17.55 7.61
CA GLY A 107 10.27 -18.11 7.30
C GLY A 107 9.25 -17.96 8.43
N THR A 108 8.33 -18.91 8.58
CA THR A 108 7.28 -18.85 9.62
C THR A 108 7.82 -18.90 11.06
N SER A 109 9.11 -19.17 11.30
CA SER A 109 9.69 -19.01 12.64
C SER A 109 9.58 -17.56 13.15
N LEU A 110 9.51 -16.58 12.24
CA LEU A 110 9.30 -15.17 12.57
C LEU A 110 7.91 -14.93 13.20
N LEU A 111 6.90 -15.69 12.77
CA LEU A 111 5.48 -15.45 13.11
C LEU A 111 4.78 -16.60 13.87
N ASN A 112 5.43 -17.73 14.15
CA ASN A 112 4.76 -18.83 14.87
C ASN A 112 4.55 -18.51 16.37
N ALA A 113 3.79 -19.35 17.08
CA ALA A 113 3.50 -19.16 18.50
C ALA A 113 4.43 -19.93 19.47
N ASN A 114 5.64 -20.32 19.03
CA ASN A 114 6.73 -20.89 19.83
C ASN A 114 6.59 -22.32 20.40
N THR A 115 5.43 -22.97 20.31
CA THR A 115 5.19 -24.28 20.95
C THR A 115 5.95 -25.45 20.32
N ALA A 116 6.89 -26.04 21.06
CA ALA A 116 7.75 -27.14 20.61
C ALA A 116 7.27 -28.52 21.12
N LEU A 117 6.25 -29.10 20.49
CA LEU A 117 5.71 -30.41 20.91
C LEU A 117 6.24 -31.56 20.07
N ARG A 118 6.45 -32.70 20.74
CA ARG A 118 6.69 -33.99 20.06
C ARG A 118 5.36 -34.60 19.61
N PRO A 119 5.29 -35.20 18.42
CA PRO A 119 4.10 -35.92 17.97
C PRO A 119 3.92 -37.20 18.79
N ASP A 120 2.70 -37.76 18.78
CA ASP A 120 2.46 -39.05 19.41
C ASP A 120 3.32 -40.13 18.74
N PRO A 121 4.12 -40.90 19.49
CA PRO A 121 5.04 -41.88 18.91
C PRO A 121 4.33 -43.02 18.16
N ARG A 122 3.03 -43.24 18.38
CA ARG A 122 2.24 -44.24 17.65
C ARG A 122 2.03 -43.84 16.19
N LEU A 123 2.08 -42.55 15.85
CA LEU A 123 1.95 -42.07 14.47
C LEU A 123 3.04 -42.62 13.56
N TRP A 124 4.26 -42.80 14.09
CA TRP A 124 5.36 -43.37 13.33
C TRP A 124 5.03 -44.77 12.80
N ASN A 125 4.20 -45.55 13.50
CA ASN A 125 3.83 -46.91 13.07
C ASN A 125 2.77 -46.94 11.96
N ASP A 126 2.25 -45.79 11.52
CA ASP A 126 1.35 -45.72 10.39
C ASP A 126 2.09 -46.11 9.09
N LYS A 127 1.40 -46.81 8.19
CA LYS A 127 1.99 -47.31 6.94
C LYS A 127 2.43 -46.22 5.98
N SER A 128 1.94 -45.00 6.17
CA SER A 128 2.30 -43.83 5.37
C SER A 128 3.74 -43.36 5.67
N TRP A 129 4.32 -43.74 6.80
CA TRP A 129 5.72 -43.49 7.12
C TRP A 129 6.63 -44.62 6.61
N PRO A 130 7.78 -44.30 5.98
CA PRO A 130 8.78 -45.31 5.64
C PRO A 130 9.31 -46.04 6.88
N GLU A 131 9.48 -47.37 6.77
CA GLU A 131 9.93 -48.22 7.87
C GLU A 131 11.34 -47.83 8.37
N GLU A 132 12.19 -47.25 7.53
CA GLU A 132 13.54 -46.83 7.90
C GLU A 132 13.55 -45.64 8.87
N ILE A 133 12.46 -44.86 8.92
CA ILE A 133 12.30 -43.82 9.95
C ILE A 133 11.95 -44.46 11.29
N THR A 134 11.14 -45.51 11.29
CA THR A 134 10.70 -46.19 12.52
C THR A 134 11.72 -47.19 13.08
N GLN A 135 12.54 -47.77 12.21
CA GLN A 135 13.59 -48.72 12.60
C GLN A 135 14.80 -48.01 13.22
N ASP A 136 15.17 -46.83 12.72
CA ASP A 136 16.30 -46.04 13.25
C ASP A 136 15.83 -45.01 14.31
N LYS A 137 15.27 -45.53 15.41
CA LYS A 137 14.75 -44.71 16.52
C LYS A 137 15.84 -43.89 17.19
N ASP A 138 17.06 -44.42 17.27
CA ASP A 138 18.17 -43.74 17.91
C ASP A 138 18.58 -42.50 17.12
N LEU A 139 18.66 -42.58 15.78
CA LEU A 139 18.92 -41.41 14.96
C LEU A 139 17.78 -40.40 15.02
N LEU A 140 16.52 -40.85 14.99
CA LEU A 140 15.38 -39.94 15.12
C LEU A 140 15.39 -39.19 16.45
N GLU A 141 15.68 -39.89 17.55
CA GLU A 141 15.76 -39.28 18.89
C GLU A 141 16.93 -38.29 19.01
N GLN A 142 18.11 -38.65 18.48
CA GLN A 142 19.25 -37.74 18.39
C GLN A 142 18.92 -36.48 17.60
N SER A 143 18.19 -36.61 16.50
CA SER A 143 17.76 -35.48 15.69
C SER A 143 16.78 -34.56 16.42
N PHE A 144 15.84 -35.11 17.20
CA PHE A 144 15.01 -34.29 18.08
C PHE A 144 15.87 -33.56 19.12
N GLN A 145 16.86 -34.24 19.71
CA GLN A 145 17.74 -33.64 20.70
C GLN A 145 18.56 -32.49 20.11
N HIS A 146 19.16 -32.67 18.92
CA HIS A 146 19.89 -31.59 18.24
C HIS A 146 19.00 -30.36 17.96
N ALA A 147 17.75 -30.58 17.54
CA ALA A 147 16.79 -29.51 17.35
C ALA A 147 16.48 -28.78 18.67
N ILE A 148 16.25 -29.52 19.76
CA ILE A 148 15.98 -28.98 21.09
C ILE A 148 17.20 -28.20 21.62
N ASP A 149 18.41 -28.71 21.45
CA ASP A 149 19.64 -28.06 21.92
C ASP A 149 19.86 -26.69 21.27
N MET A 150 19.51 -26.53 19.99
CA MET A 150 19.64 -25.27 19.25
C MET A 150 18.45 -24.32 19.47
N LEU A 151 17.22 -24.84 19.47
CA LEU A 151 16.00 -24.04 19.62
C LEU A 151 15.71 -23.66 21.08
N GLN A 152 16.27 -24.42 22.03
CA GLN A 152 16.18 -24.22 23.48
C GLN A 152 14.76 -23.95 24.00
N PRO A 153 13.77 -24.79 23.67
CA PRO A 153 12.40 -24.57 24.13
C PRO A 153 12.28 -24.88 25.63
N THR A 154 11.64 -23.99 26.39
CA THR A 154 11.44 -24.13 27.83
C THR A 154 10.00 -23.77 28.22
N PRO A 155 9.37 -24.47 29.17
CA PRO A 155 8.03 -24.10 29.64
C PRO A 155 7.98 -22.72 30.28
N TYR A 156 6.82 -22.07 30.22
CA TYR A 156 6.60 -20.81 30.95
C TYR A 156 6.84 -21.02 32.46
N PRO A 157 7.73 -20.24 33.11
CA PRO A 157 8.10 -20.50 34.51
C PRO A 157 6.94 -20.27 35.48
N LYS A 158 6.90 -21.05 36.56
CA LYS A 158 5.87 -20.91 37.61
C LYS A 158 6.07 -19.68 38.50
N ASP A 159 7.29 -19.18 38.55
CA ASP A 159 7.78 -18.03 39.32
C ASP A 159 7.87 -16.74 38.49
N TRP A 160 7.43 -16.78 37.23
CA TRP A 160 7.21 -15.59 36.38
C TRP A 160 5.77 -15.08 36.55
N PRO A 161 5.43 -13.82 36.20
CA PRO A 161 4.10 -13.25 36.44
C PRO A 161 2.94 -14.15 35.99
N VAL A 162 1.90 -14.22 36.81
CA VAL A 162 0.69 -15.00 36.50
C VAL A 162 -0.04 -14.35 35.33
N LEU A 163 -0.30 -15.14 34.28
CA LEU A 163 -1.02 -14.69 33.10
C LEU A 163 -2.51 -15.03 33.25
N PRO A 164 -3.44 -14.07 33.12
CA PRO A 164 -4.87 -14.34 33.28
C PRO A 164 -5.41 -15.38 32.27
N LYS A 165 -4.89 -15.42 31.03
CA LYS A 165 -5.23 -16.44 30.02
C LYS A 165 -4.82 -17.85 30.44
N LEU A 166 -3.63 -18.01 30.99
CA LEU A 166 -3.12 -19.30 31.48
C LEU A 166 -3.93 -19.80 32.69
N ALA A 167 -4.21 -18.89 33.64
CA ALA A 167 -5.02 -19.20 34.81
C ALA A 167 -6.47 -19.55 34.43
N THR A 168 -7.01 -18.88 33.41
CA THR A 168 -8.34 -19.20 32.87
C THR A 168 -8.35 -20.60 32.24
N LEU A 169 -7.37 -20.96 31.40
CA LEU A 169 -7.29 -22.30 30.82
C LEU A 169 -7.17 -23.39 31.90
N GLU A 170 -6.37 -23.18 32.95
CA GLU A 170 -6.25 -24.11 34.08
C GLU A 170 -7.60 -24.27 34.82
N ALA A 171 -8.34 -23.17 35.01
CA ALA A 171 -9.68 -23.19 35.59
C ALA A 171 -10.70 -23.92 34.69
N GLN A 172 -10.64 -23.72 33.38
CA GLN A 172 -11.47 -24.43 32.39
C GLN A 172 -11.18 -25.93 32.40
N ALA A 173 -9.91 -26.32 32.40
CA ALA A 173 -9.49 -27.71 32.52
C ALA A 173 -10.03 -28.33 33.82
N LYS A 174 -9.96 -27.61 34.95
CA LYS A 174 -10.52 -28.06 36.23
C LYS A 174 -12.03 -28.22 36.19
N GLY A 175 -12.76 -27.24 35.66
CA GLY A 175 -14.22 -27.28 35.58
C GLY A 175 -14.75 -28.38 34.66
N ALA A 176 -13.99 -28.72 33.61
CA ALA A 176 -14.29 -29.82 32.70
C ALA A 176 -13.76 -31.19 33.16
N GLY A 177 -13.14 -31.28 34.34
CA GLY A 177 -12.59 -32.55 34.88
C GLY A 177 -11.34 -33.06 34.15
N ALA A 178 -10.59 -32.18 33.49
CA ALA A 178 -9.37 -32.47 32.72
C ALA A 178 -8.11 -31.80 33.30
N HIS A 179 -8.11 -31.50 34.60
CA HIS A 179 -6.98 -30.82 35.26
C HIS A 179 -5.68 -31.63 35.24
N ASP A 180 -5.76 -32.96 35.28
CA ASP A 180 -4.63 -33.88 35.15
C ASP A 180 -3.97 -33.83 33.76
N LYS A 181 -4.68 -33.28 32.76
CA LYS A 181 -4.22 -33.12 31.37
C LYS A 181 -3.68 -31.73 31.06
N PHE A 182 -3.79 -30.78 32.01
CA PHE A 182 -3.27 -29.43 31.83
C PHE A 182 -1.74 -29.41 32.00
N VAL A 183 -1.04 -28.87 31.00
CA VAL A 183 0.42 -28.76 31.01
C VAL A 183 0.86 -27.40 30.46
N ARG A 184 2.06 -26.96 30.86
CA ARG A 184 2.74 -25.81 30.24
C ARG A 184 3.68 -26.36 29.16
N PRO A 185 3.39 -26.16 27.86
CA PRO A 185 4.26 -26.66 26.80
C PRO A 185 5.61 -25.94 26.79
N PRO A 186 6.68 -26.61 26.31
CA PRO A 186 7.94 -25.93 26.08
C PRO A 186 7.83 -24.96 24.90
N ILE A 187 8.30 -23.72 25.09
CA ILE A 187 8.23 -22.64 24.11
C ILE A 187 9.62 -22.04 23.83
N THR A 188 9.90 -21.64 22.58
CA THR A 188 11.19 -21.09 22.14
C THR A 188 11.41 -19.61 22.51
N VAL A 189 11.45 -19.30 23.82
CA VAL A 189 11.64 -17.94 24.37
C VAL A 189 12.86 -17.91 25.31
N HIS A 190 14.06 -17.86 24.75
CA HIS A 190 15.31 -17.96 25.52
C HIS A 190 16.31 -16.79 25.30
N GLN A 191 16.13 -15.97 24.27
CA GLN A 191 17.11 -14.95 23.88
C GLN A 191 17.15 -13.76 24.87
N LYS A 192 16.00 -13.12 25.09
CA LYS A 192 15.75 -12.19 26.20
C LYS A 192 14.46 -12.59 26.92
N ALA A 193 14.29 -12.11 28.14
CA ALA A 193 13.02 -12.24 28.83
C ALA A 193 11.89 -11.58 28.01
N SER A 194 10.76 -12.26 27.86
CA SER A 194 9.60 -11.72 27.15
C SER A 194 9.07 -10.47 27.84
N THR A 195 8.67 -9.49 27.03
CA THR A 195 7.95 -8.28 27.47
C THR A 195 6.45 -8.50 27.71
N LEU A 196 5.96 -9.73 27.55
CA LEU A 196 4.60 -10.16 27.84
C LEU A 196 3.51 -9.43 27.01
N THR A 197 3.82 -9.07 25.76
CA THR A 197 2.93 -8.30 24.87
C THR A 197 1.93 -9.15 24.08
N GLY A 198 2.22 -10.43 23.86
CA GLY A 198 1.40 -11.33 23.02
C GLY A 198 1.53 -11.10 21.51
N ASN A 199 2.55 -10.37 21.05
CA ASN A 199 2.76 -10.03 19.63
C ASN A 199 3.57 -11.10 18.85
N ASP A 200 3.73 -12.33 19.37
CA ASP A 200 4.57 -13.37 18.75
C ASP A 200 4.16 -13.72 17.32
N THR A 201 2.86 -13.58 16.99
CA THR A 201 2.27 -13.93 15.69
C THR A 201 2.26 -12.81 14.66
N THR A 202 2.68 -11.59 15.05
CA THR A 202 2.86 -10.45 14.14
C THR A 202 4.33 -10.02 14.01
N GLY A 203 5.25 -10.82 14.55
CA GLY A 203 6.67 -10.47 14.62
C GLY A 203 6.97 -9.64 15.87
N ILE A 204 7.79 -10.20 16.76
CA ILE A 204 8.07 -9.61 18.07
C ILE A 204 9.41 -8.84 18.08
N ASN A 205 9.37 -7.58 18.50
CA ASN A 205 10.53 -6.66 18.46
C ASN A 205 11.38 -6.65 19.73
N ASP A 206 11.01 -7.42 20.76
CA ASP A 206 11.65 -7.40 22.09
C ASP A 206 12.86 -8.33 22.24
N TRP A 207 13.21 -9.06 21.17
CA TRP A 207 14.28 -10.05 21.14
C TRP A 207 14.05 -11.30 22.01
N SER A 208 12.83 -11.60 22.46
CA SER A 208 12.61 -12.76 23.33
C SER A 208 12.56 -14.09 22.59
N LYS A 209 12.04 -14.07 21.36
CA LYS A 209 11.72 -15.26 20.55
C LYS A 209 12.95 -15.82 19.84
N ASN A 210 13.27 -17.10 20.06
CA ASN A 210 14.42 -17.78 19.46
C ASN A 210 14.11 -18.31 18.04
N THR A 211 13.94 -17.40 17.08
CA THR A 211 13.65 -17.73 15.67
C THR A 211 14.86 -18.31 14.95
N THR A 212 14.66 -18.90 13.76
CA THR A 212 15.78 -19.42 12.95
C THR A 212 16.77 -18.33 12.51
N LEU A 213 16.30 -17.08 12.41
CA LEU A 213 17.12 -15.89 12.19
C LEU A 213 18.07 -15.59 13.36
N LEU A 214 17.78 -16.08 14.57
CA LEU A 214 18.61 -15.89 15.77
C LEU A 214 19.44 -17.13 16.15
N ASN A 215 19.32 -18.24 15.41
CA ASN A 215 20.08 -19.47 15.69
C ASN A 215 20.73 -20.10 14.43
N TYR A 216 20.04 -20.96 13.69
CA TYR A 216 20.57 -21.74 12.57
C TYR A 216 21.09 -20.88 11.42
N ILE A 217 20.44 -19.75 11.09
CA ILE A 217 20.88 -18.87 10.00
C ILE A 217 22.20 -18.16 10.35
N PRO A 218 22.33 -17.49 11.52
CA PRO A 218 23.63 -16.99 11.99
C PRO A 218 24.71 -18.07 12.05
N ASP A 219 24.35 -19.29 12.45
CA ASP A 219 25.30 -20.40 12.49
C ASP A 219 25.79 -20.83 11.10
N ALA A 220 24.88 -20.90 10.12
CA ALA A 220 25.23 -21.16 8.72
C ALA A 220 26.14 -20.05 8.17
N TRP A 221 25.79 -18.79 8.44
CA TRP A 221 26.56 -17.62 8.04
C TRP A 221 27.97 -17.64 8.65
N ASN A 222 28.09 -17.94 9.95
CA ASN A 222 29.38 -18.07 10.63
C ASN A 222 30.27 -19.18 10.04
N HIS A 223 29.68 -20.16 9.35
CA HIS A 223 30.39 -21.21 8.62
C HIS A 223 30.51 -20.95 7.12
N GLY A 224 30.32 -19.69 6.68
CA GLY A 224 30.59 -19.24 5.32
C GLY A 224 29.43 -19.43 4.34
N ALA A 225 28.22 -19.72 4.81
CA ALA A 225 27.04 -19.69 3.94
C ALA A 225 26.75 -18.26 3.45
N GLU A 226 26.49 -18.11 2.15
CA GLU A 226 26.05 -16.85 1.56
C GLU A 226 24.52 -16.81 1.50
N ILE A 227 23.93 -15.67 1.83
CA ILE A 227 22.48 -15.51 1.96
C ILE A 227 22.01 -14.43 0.98
N TYR A 228 20.99 -14.72 0.19
CA TYR A 228 20.40 -13.77 -0.75
C TYR A 228 18.90 -13.70 -0.53
N THR A 229 18.41 -12.52 -0.15
CA THR A 229 16.99 -12.23 0.08
C THR A 229 16.33 -11.69 -1.19
N CYS A 230 15.00 -11.56 -1.15
CA CYS A 230 14.20 -11.12 -2.30
C CYS A 230 14.37 -12.04 -3.53
N CYS A 231 14.74 -13.31 -3.34
CA CYS A 231 15.02 -14.28 -4.40
C CYS A 231 13.93 -15.36 -4.44
N ASN A 232 12.96 -15.21 -5.33
CA ASN A 232 11.89 -16.17 -5.55
C ASN A 232 12.38 -17.32 -6.46
N VAL A 233 12.63 -18.50 -5.90
CA VAL A 233 12.97 -19.67 -6.72
C VAL A 233 11.72 -20.19 -7.43
N VAL A 234 11.81 -20.30 -8.75
CA VAL A 234 10.68 -20.65 -9.61
C VAL A 234 10.67 -22.15 -9.89
N ARG A 235 11.82 -22.74 -10.23
CA ARG A 235 11.93 -24.15 -10.65
C ARG A 235 13.38 -24.67 -10.59
N VAL A 236 13.51 -25.98 -10.59
CA VAL A 236 14.79 -26.71 -10.62
C VAL A 236 14.82 -27.63 -11.85
N GLU A 237 15.97 -27.71 -12.52
CA GLU A 237 16.19 -28.62 -13.63
C GLU A 237 17.45 -29.46 -13.42
N LYS A 238 17.49 -30.61 -14.11
CA LYS A 238 18.74 -31.35 -14.33
C LYS A 238 19.49 -30.74 -15.52
N ALA A 239 20.75 -30.39 -15.32
CA ALA A 239 21.60 -29.84 -16.37
C ALA A 239 21.72 -30.80 -17.56
N LYS A 240 21.56 -30.26 -18.79
CA LYS A 240 21.76 -31.04 -20.01
C LYS A 240 23.25 -31.36 -20.17
N LYS A 241 23.58 -32.62 -20.49
CA LYS A 241 24.98 -33.06 -20.70
C LYS A 241 25.76 -32.22 -21.73
N SER A 242 25.07 -31.58 -22.66
CA SER A 242 25.65 -30.72 -23.71
C SER A 242 25.93 -29.28 -23.26
N ALA A 243 25.50 -28.85 -22.07
CA ALA A 243 25.49 -27.45 -21.67
C ALA A 243 26.80 -26.94 -21.03
N HIS A 244 27.82 -27.81 -20.84
CA HIS A 244 29.09 -27.47 -20.19
C HIS A 244 28.94 -26.68 -18.86
N LEU A 245 27.86 -26.92 -18.12
CA LEU A 245 27.61 -26.28 -16.83
C LEU A 245 28.42 -26.95 -15.70
N PRO A 246 28.83 -26.19 -14.67
CA PRO A 246 29.72 -26.70 -13.63
C PRO A 246 29.02 -27.63 -12.62
N GLY A 247 27.69 -27.71 -12.61
CA GLY A 247 26.92 -28.56 -11.69
C GLY A 247 25.81 -29.37 -12.38
N PRO A 248 25.36 -30.47 -11.76
CA PRO A 248 24.30 -31.34 -12.27
C PRO A 248 22.89 -30.73 -12.22
N TYR A 249 22.66 -29.68 -11.42
CA TYR A 249 21.36 -29.03 -11.28
C TYR A 249 21.41 -27.53 -11.58
N VAL A 250 20.33 -27.02 -12.13
CA VAL A 250 20.11 -25.60 -12.44
C VAL A 250 18.91 -25.11 -11.64
N VAL A 251 19.10 -24.08 -10.82
CA VAL A 251 18.05 -23.45 -10.01
C VAL A 251 17.70 -22.11 -10.65
N TYR A 252 16.46 -21.96 -11.08
CA TYR A 252 15.95 -20.73 -11.67
C TYR A 252 15.22 -19.89 -10.63
N PHE A 253 15.50 -18.60 -10.60
CA PHE A 253 14.92 -17.68 -9.63
C PHE A 253 14.70 -16.28 -10.20
N GLU A 254 13.81 -15.54 -9.56
CA GLU A 254 13.50 -14.15 -9.84
C GLU A 254 13.91 -13.29 -8.66
N TRP A 255 14.58 -12.17 -8.92
CA TRP A 255 14.90 -11.18 -7.90
C TRP A 255 13.78 -10.14 -7.83
N GLN A 256 13.17 -10.03 -6.66
CA GLN A 256 11.99 -9.22 -6.36
C GLN A 256 12.43 -7.95 -5.63
N ASP A 257 13.05 -7.02 -6.38
CA ASP A 257 13.36 -5.67 -5.88
C ASP A 257 12.33 -4.67 -6.42
N ASP A 258 11.97 -3.65 -5.66
CA ASP A 258 11.00 -2.62 -6.08
C ASP A 258 11.51 -1.89 -7.34
N SER A 259 12.83 -1.73 -7.49
CA SER A 259 13.46 -1.18 -8.70
C SER A 259 13.42 -2.14 -9.88
N ARG A 260 13.60 -3.45 -9.66
CA ARG A 260 13.44 -4.46 -10.73
C ARG A 260 11.98 -4.66 -11.09
N ALA A 261 11.06 -4.58 -10.15
CA ALA A 261 9.62 -4.61 -10.38
C ALA A 261 9.19 -3.37 -11.18
N ALA A 262 9.70 -2.18 -10.83
CA ALA A 262 9.53 -0.97 -11.62
C ALA A 262 10.15 -1.12 -13.03
N PHE A 263 11.37 -1.67 -13.13
CA PHE A 263 12.03 -1.96 -14.40
C PHE A 263 11.26 -2.98 -15.25
N LEU A 264 10.75 -4.06 -14.66
CA LEU A 264 9.91 -5.08 -15.31
C LEU A 264 8.54 -4.51 -15.69
N HIS A 265 8.01 -3.57 -14.91
CA HIS A 265 6.77 -2.87 -15.20
C HIS A 265 6.95 -1.85 -16.34
N GLU A 266 8.14 -1.27 -16.47
CA GLU A 266 8.53 -0.32 -17.53
C GLU A 266 9.01 -1.04 -18.81
N HIS A 267 9.67 -2.19 -18.68
CA HIS A 267 10.34 -2.96 -19.76
C HIS A 267 9.76 -4.37 -19.96
N GLY A 268 8.59 -4.68 -19.37
CA GLY A 268 7.79 -5.92 -19.56
C GLY A 268 8.24 -7.15 -18.78
N ALA A 269 7.29 -8.02 -18.40
CA ALA A 269 7.53 -9.17 -17.54
C ALA A 269 8.32 -10.34 -18.18
N ASN A 270 8.73 -10.23 -19.45
CA ASN A 270 9.36 -11.31 -20.20
C ASN A 270 10.91 -11.38 -20.04
N ILE A 271 11.44 -11.05 -18.86
CA ILE A 271 12.85 -11.32 -18.56
C ILE A 271 12.96 -12.76 -18.07
N ALA A 272 13.72 -13.58 -18.79
CA ALA A 272 14.01 -14.96 -18.39
C ALA A 272 14.51 -15.00 -16.92
N PRO A 273 14.07 -15.97 -16.11
CA PRO A 273 14.53 -16.10 -14.74
C PRO A 273 16.05 -16.25 -14.71
N MET A 274 16.67 -15.66 -13.69
CA MET A 274 18.09 -15.85 -13.43
C MET A 274 18.33 -17.32 -13.07
N PHE A 275 19.55 -17.81 -13.24
CA PHE A 275 19.89 -19.17 -12.85
C PHE A 275 21.25 -19.25 -12.16
N ILE A 276 21.37 -20.24 -11.27
CA ILE A 276 22.61 -20.66 -10.59
C ILE A 276 22.66 -22.18 -10.68
N THR A 277 23.85 -22.76 -10.66
CA THR A 277 24.02 -24.22 -10.66
C THR A 277 24.44 -24.74 -9.30
N ALA A 278 24.12 -26.01 -9.01
CA ALA A 278 24.57 -26.66 -7.78
C ALA A 278 24.75 -28.17 -7.92
N ASP A 279 25.55 -28.75 -7.04
CA ASP A 279 25.67 -30.20 -6.86
C ASP A 279 24.52 -30.76 -6.03
N ILE A 280 24.12 -30.02 -4.99
CA ILE A 280 23.01 -30.34 -4.10
C ILE A 280 22.00 -29.19 -4.09
N VAL A 281 20.72 -29.50 -4.22
CA VAL A 281 19.60 -28.58 -4.05
C VAL A 281 18.72 -29.08 -2.91
N VAL A 282 18.58 -28.29 -1.86
CA VAL A 282 17.65 -28.56 -0.75
C VAL A 282 16.46 -27.61 -0.87
N LEU A 283 15.28 -28.17 -1.07
CA LEU A 283 14.02 -27.45 -1.04
C LEU A 283 13.50 -27.37 0.40
N GLY A 284 13.40 -26.15 0.89
CA GLY A 284 12.86 -25.82 2.21
C GLY A 284 11.98 -24.57 2.18
N ALA A 285 11.21 -24.40 1.09
CA ALA A 285 10.34 -23.24 0.83
C ALA A 285 8.98 -23.32 1.53
N GLY A 286 8.80 -24.28 2.46
CA GLY A 286 7.53 -24.58 3.12
C GLY A 286 6.66 -25.50 2.25
N ALA A 287 5.63 -26.11 2.88
CA ALA A 287 4.77 -27.08 2.22
C ALA A 287 4.22 -26.61 0.87
N LEU A 288 3.73 -25.36 0.83
CA LEU A 288 3.17 -24.75 -0.38
C LEU A 288 4.26 -24.41 -1.41
N GLY A 289 5.31 -23.68 -0.99
CA GLY A 289 6.37 -23.21 -1.91
C GLY A 289 7.20 -24.35 -2.51
N THR A 290 7.54 -25.37 -1.72
CA THR A 290 8.27 -26.54 -2.20
C THR A 290 7.44 -27.33 -3.20
N SER A 291 6.16 -27.56 -2.91
CA SER A 291 5.25 -28.24 -3.83
C SER A 291 5.06 -27.45 -5.13
N GLU A 292 4.94 -26.12 -5.03
CA GLU A 292 4.85 -25.22 -6.18
C GLU A 292 6.08 -25.33 -7.10
N ILE A 293 7.29 -25.26 -6.53
CA ILE A 293 8.56 -25.40 -7.26
C ILE A 293 8.62 -26.78 -7.95
N LEU A 294 8.26 -27.85 -7.26
CA LEU A 294 8.34 -29.21 -7.80
C LEU A 294 7.31 -29.46 -8.91
N LEU A 295 6.06 -29.04 -8.73
CA LEU A 295 5.02 -29.13 -9.77
C LEU A 295 5.42 -28.32 -11.02
N ARG A 296 6.02 -27.15 -10.83
CA ARG A 296 6.48 -26.31 -11.95
C ARG A 296 7.68 -26.95 -12.65
N SER A 297 8.61 -27.49 -11.87
CA SER A 297 9.77 -28.24 -12.39
C SER A 297 9.33 -29.46 -13.21
N ALA A 298 8.30 -30.17 -12.76
CA ALA A 298 7.71 -31.30 -13.48
C ALA A 298 7.08 -30.88 -14.80
N LYS A 299 6.28 -29.80 -14.82
CA LYS A 299 5.75 -29.20 -16.06
C LYS A 299 6.86 -28.78 -17.04
N CYS A 300 8.03 -28.39 -16.53
CA CYS A 300 9.20 -28.04 -17.33
C CYS A 300 10.10 -29.24 -17.70
N GLY A 301 9.68 -30.47 -17.42
CA GLY A 301 10.35 -31.69 -17.89
C GLY A 301 11.31 -32.36 -16.90
N LEU A 302 11.37 -31.91 -15.64
CA LEU A 302 11.98 -32.70 -14.57
C LEU A 302 11.10 -33.93 -14.31
N LYS A 303 11.62 -35.15 -14.46
CA LYS A 303 10.84 -36.35 -14.15
C LYS A 303 10.62 -36.45 -12.64
N THR A 304 9.40 -36.66 -12.19
CA THR A 304 9.06 -36.76 -10.76
C THR A 304 8.01 -37.85 -10.54
N SER A 305 7.77 -38.20 -9.27
CA SER A 305 6.57 -38.95 -8.86
C SER A 305 5.27 -38.16 -9.11
N ASP A 306 4.17 -38.87 -9.35
CA ASP A 306 2.81 -38.32 -9.43
C ASP A 306 2.20 -38.02 -8.05
N GLN A 307 2.91 -38.33 -6.96
CA GLN A 307 2.52 -38.02 -5.58
C GLN A 307 2.85 -36.56 -5.19
N ILE A 308 3.56 -35.81 -6.05
CA ILE A 308 3.77 -34.38 -5.84
C ILE A 308 2.42 -33.66 -5.83
N GLY A 309 2.20 -32.83 -4.81
CA GLY A 309 0.96 -32.14 -4.52
C GLY A 309 -0.09 -32.98 -3.80
N LYS A 310 0.16 -34.26 -3.51
CA LYS A 310 -0.79 -35.12 -2.75
C LYS A 310 -0.50 -35.09 -1.24
N HIS A 311 -1.43 -35.66 -0.47
CA HIS A 311 -1.33 -35.81 0.99
C HIS A 311 -1.19 -34.49 1.75
N PHE A 312 -1.81 -33.41 1.23
CA PHE A 312 -1.81 -32.13 1.92
C PHE A 312 -2.74 -32.18 3.14
N SER A 313 -2.25 -31.64 4.24
CA SER A 313 -2.96 -31.58 5.53
C SER A 313 -2.89 -30.17 6.11
N GLY A 314 -4.00 -29.73 6.70
CA GLY A 314 -4.08 -28.51 7.52
C GLY A 314 -3.70 -28.77 8.98
N ASN A 315 -3.15 -29.96 9.25
CA ASN A 315 -2.76 -30.47 10.56
C ASN A 315 -3.91 -30.52 11.58
N GLY A 316 -5.15 -30.65 11.08
CA GLY A 316 -6.36 -30.60 11.89
C GLY A 316 -6.51 -29.31 12.70
N ASP A 317 -5.97 -28.20 12.20
CA ASP A 317 -6.07 -26.88 12.85
C ASP A 317 -7.54 -26.47 13.01
N PHE A 318 -7.90 -26.07 14.22
CA PHE A 318 -9.23 -25.58 14.54
C PHE A 318 -9.18 -24.41 15.51
N LEU A 319 -9.95 -23.35 15.19
CA LEU A 319 -10.00 -22.11 15.95
C LEU A 319 -11.40 -21.92 16.56
N ALA A 320 -11.44 -21.70 17.86
CA ALA A 320 -12.67 -21.39 18.59
C ALA A 320 -12.41 -20.44 19.75
N PHE A 321 -13.49 -19.96 20.36
CA PHE A 321 -13.44 -18.95 21.41
C PHE A 321 -14.42 -19.28 22.55
N SER A 322 -14.04 -18.92 23.77
CA SER A 322 -14.96 -18.78 24.91
C SER A 322 -15.17 -17.28 25.16
N TYR A 323 -16.27 -16.73 24.66
CA TYR A 323 -16.59 -15.31 24.64
C TYR A 323 -17.27 -14.83 25.94
N ASN A 324 -16.84 -13.66 26.44
CA ASN A 324 -17.47 -12.95 27.57
C ASN A 324 -17.64 -13.79 28.85
N GLY A 325 -16.62 -14.56 29.22
CA GLY A 325 -16.58 -15.32 30.47
C GLY A 325 -16.54 -14.44 31.73
N GLU A 326 -16.68 -15.07 32.90
CA GLU A 326 -16.60 -14.35 34.19
C GLU A 326 -15.15 -14.06 34.62
N THR A 327 -14.19 -14.83 34.14
CA THR A 327 -12.76 -14.63 34.43
C THR A 327 -12.14 -13.64 33.45
N LEU A 328 -11.21 -12.82 33.96
CA LEU A 328 -10.36 -12.00 33.10
C LEU A 328 -9.39 -12.91 32.36
N VAL A 329 -9.36 -12.81 31.03
CA VAL A 329 -8.45 -13.56 30.17
C VAL A 329 -7.27 -12.69 29.75
N ASN A 330 -7.54 -11.42 29.43
CA ASN A 330 -6.56 -10.50 28.87
C ASN A 330 -5.89 -11.08 27.60
N GLY A 331 -6.70 -11.65 26.71
CA GLY A 331 -6.25 -12.43 25.54
C GLY A 331 -6.06 -11.62 24.26
N VAL A 332 -5.92 -10.30 24.32
CA VAL A 332 -5.67 -9.43 23.14
C VAL A 332 -4.26 -8.88 23.25
N SER A 333 -3.46 -9.04 22.20
CA SER A 333 -2.07 -8.56 22.15
C SER A 333 -2.00 -7.04 22.27
N MET A 334 -0.91 -6.52 22.83
CA MET A 334 -0.81 -5.09 23.17
C MET A 334 -0.55 -4.18 21.94
N GLY A 335 -0.07 -4.72 20.81
CA GLY A 335 0.27 -3.90 19.65
C GLY A 335 1.39 -2.91 19.96
N ASP A 336 1.15 -1.62 19.69
CA ASP A 336 2.03 -0.47 19.97
C ASP A 336 1.72 0.24 21.32
N GLU A 337 0.76 -0.27 22.10
CA GLU A 337 0.41 0.30 23.40
C GLU A 337 1.54 0.14 24.42
N ASP A 338 1.68 1.12 25.34
CA ASP A 338 2.66 1.04 26.42
C ASP A 338 2.30 -0.10 27.39
N PRO A 339 3.16 -1.13 27.56
CA PRO A 339 2.90 -2.25 28.45
C PRO A 339 2.59 -1.82 29.90
N LYS A 340 3.07 -0.64 30.34
CA LYS A 340 2.78 -0.08 31.67
C LYS A 340 1.31 0.28 31.88
N LYS A 341 0.51 0.40 30.82
CA LYS A 341 -0.94 0.67 30.91
C LYS A 341 -1.74 -0.57 31.32
N PHE A 342 -1.13 -1.75 31.28
CA PHE A 342 -1.78 -3.02 31.59
C PHE A 342 -1.43 -3.48 33.02
N GLU A 343 -2.44 -3.86 33.78
CA GLU A 343 -2.27 -4.40 35.15
C GLU A 343 -1.57 -5.77 35.13
N HIS A 344 -1.84 -6.56 34.08
CA HIS A 344 -1.24 -7.86 33.83
C HIS A 344 -0.71 -7.92 32.40
N GLY A 345 0.43 -8.58 32.20
CA GLY A 345 0.90 -8.94 30.86
C GLY A 345 -0.04 -9.93 30.18
N VAL A 346 -0.03 -9.93 28.85
CA VAL A 346 -0.69 -10.96 28.03
C VAL A 346 0.16 -12.23 28.05
N GLY A 347 1.49 -12.08 27.95
CA GLY A 347 2.46 -13.17 27.83
C GLY A 347 2.64 -13.65 26.38
N PRO A 348 3.55 -14.61 26.13
CA PRO A 348 3.68 -15.26 24.81
C PRO A 348 2.33 -15.80 24.34
N VAL A 349 2.09 -15.84 23.02
CA VAL A 349 0.80 -16.26 22.44
C VAL A 349 0.27 -17.56 23.03
N ILE A 350 1.11 -18.60 23.19
CA ILE A 350 0.77 -19.87 23.88
C ILE A 350 1.67 -20.07 25.10
N THR A 351 1.07 -20.40 26.24
CA THR A 351 1.76 -20.73 27.50
C THR A 351 1.17 -21.93 28.24
N GLY A 352 -0.02 -22.39 27.86
CA GLY A 352 -0.69 -23.56 28.43
C GLY A 352 -1.44 -24.37 27.38
N LEU A 353 -1.58 -25.67 27.65
CA LEU A 353 -2.41 -26.56 26.85
C LEU A 353 -3.09 -27.62 27.69
N ILE A 354 -4.15 -28.22 27.15
CA ILE A 354 -4.81 -29.42 27.65
C ILE A 354 -4.54 -30.56 26.66
N ASP A 355 -3.89 -31.62 27.10
CA ASP A 355 -3.44 -32.72 26.25
C ASP A 355 -4.45 -33.88 26.24
N TYR A 356 -5.21 -34.01 25.14
CA TYR A 356 -6.18 -35.08 24.93
C TYR A 356 -5.67 -36.16 23.96
N ARG A 357 -4.35 -36.29 23.75
CA ARG A 357 -3.78 -37.27 22.80
C ARG A 357 -3.79 -38.72 23.31
N ASP A 358 -3.90 -38.92 24.63
CA ASP A 358 -3.99 -40.26 25.23
C ASP A 358 -5.38 -40.89 25.02
N THR A 359 -5.63 -41.32 23.77
CA THR A 359 -6.83 -42.00 23.30
C THR A 359 -6.48 -43.40 22.77
N PRO A 360 -7.41 -44.38 22.77
CA PRO A 360 -7.15 -45.71 22.22
C PRO A 360 -6.75 -45.69 20.72
N ASN A 361 -7.38 -44.82 19.94
CA ASN A 361 -7.01 -44.54 18.55
C ASN A 361 -6.31 -43.18 18.49
N VAL A 362 -5.09 -43.14 17.97
CA VAL A 362 -4.26 -41.93 17.90
C VAL A 362 -4.95 -40.80 17.11
N MET A 363 -5.72 -41.14 16.07
CA MET A 363 -6.42 -40.17 15.23
C MET A 363 -7.58 -39.45 15.95
N ASP A 364 -8.04 -39.99 17.08
CA ASP A 364 -9.09 -39.33 17.89
C ASP A 364 -8.50 -38.26 18.83
N GLY A 365 -7.16 -38.28 19.02
CA GLY A 365 -6.42 -37.39 19.90
C GLY A 365 -6.33 -35.96 19.38
N TYR A 366 -6.20 -35.00 20.29
CA TYR A 366 -6.07 -33.57 19.98
C TYR A 366 -5.43 -32.84 21.17
N VAL A 367 -4.98 -31.61 20.93
CA VAL A 367 -4.53 -30.68 21.99
C VAL A 367 -5.32 -29.39 21.92
N VAL A 368 -5.56 -28.76 23.07
CA VAL A 368 -6.22 -27.44 23.15
C VAL A 368 -5.25 -26.46 23.79
N GLU A 369 -4.77 -25.50 23.00
CA GLU A 369 -3.85 -24.46 23.44
C GLU A 369 -4.59 -23.14 23.65
N GLU A 370 -4.17 -22.37 24.64
CA GLU A 370 -4.67 -21.01 24.82
C GLU A 370 -3.87 -20.02 23.95
N GLY A 371 -4.56 -19.02 23.38
CA GLY A 371 -3.97 -18.08 22.42
C GLY A 371 -4.23 -16.60 22.75
N ALA A 372 -3.42 -15.72 22.16
CA ALA A 372 -3.65 -14.27 22.14
C ALA A 372 -4.11 -13.80 20.74
N ILE A 373 -5.12 -12.93 20.70
CA ILE A 373 -5.68 -12.30 19.50
C ILE A 373 -4.78 -11.11 19.11
N PRO A 374 -4.25 -11.05 17.87
CA PRO A 374 -3.53 -9.88 17.39
C PRO A 374 -4.37 -8.60 17.49
N SER A 375 -3.81 -7.51 18.02
CA SER A 375 -4.50 -6.22 18.19
C SER A 375 -5.14 -5.71 16.89
N GLN A 376 -4.49 -5.96 15.74
CA GLN A 376 -4.96 -5.57 14.41
C GLN A 376 -6.26 -6.29 14.01
N ALA A 377 -6.50 -7.50 14.52
CA ALA A 377 -7.71 -8.28 14.25
C ALA A 377 -8.83 -8.03 15.29
N ALA A 378 -8.48 -7.53 16.48
CA ALA A 378 -9.39 -7.43 17.62
C ALA A 378 -10.62 -6.54 17.39
N LEU A 379 -10.48 -5.44 16.63
CA LEU A 379 -11.59 -4.52 16.35
C LEU A 379 -12.66 -5.15 15.45
N MET A 380 -12.24 -5.91 14.43
CA MET A 380 -13.12 -6.64 13.52
C MET A 380 -13.86 -7.74 14.27
N LEU A 381 -13.12 -8.55 15.03
CA LEU A 381 -13.67 -9.69 15.76
C LEU A 381 -14.70 -9.28 16.83
N ARG A 382 -14.51 -8.14 17.50
CA ARG A 382 -15.48 -7.58 18.46
C ARG A 382 -16.89 -7.47 17.88
N THR A 383 -17.01 -6.90 16.68
CA THR A 383 -18.31 -6.66 16.04
C THR A 383 -18.96 -7.98 15.62
N ILE A 384 -18.17 -8.92 15.11
CA ILE A 384 -18.67 -10.20 14.61
C ILE A 384 -19.14 -11.10 15.76
N TYR A 385 -18.38 -11.16 16.86
CA TYR A 385 -18.75 -11.98 18.01
C TYR A 385 -20.06 -11.55 18.68
N GLN A 386 -20.35 -10.25 18.73
CA GLN A 386 -21.62 -9.75 19.26
C GLN A 386 -22.82 -10.20 18.41
N VAL A 387 -22.72 -10.06 17.09
CA VAL A 387 -23.77 -10.51 16.17
C VAL A 387 -23.97 -12.02 16.29
N MET A 388 -22.88 -12.80 16.36
CA MET A 388 -22.95 -14.25 16.47
C MET A 388 -23.43 -14.73 17.85
N SER A 389 -23.09 -14.04 18.93
CA SER A 389 -23.55 -14.37 20.29
C SER A 389 -25.06 -14.16 20.46
N ASP A 390 -25.62 -13.17 19.76
CA ASP A 390 -27.06 -12.84 19.81
C ASP A 390 -27.92 -13.81 18.99
N HIS A 391 -27.35 -14.44 17.96
CA HIS A 391 -28.04 -15.37 17.06
C HIS A 391 -27.80 -16.86 17.39
N SER A 392 -26.90 -17.17 18.33
CA SER A 392 -26.64 -18.54 18.78
C SER A 392 -27.80 -19.07 19.65
N SER A 393 -28.50 -20.10 19.17
CA SER A 393 -29.63 -20.74 19.88
C SER A 393 -29.27 -21.32 21.27
N LYS A 394 -27.98 -21.51 21.56
CA LYS A 394 -27.47 -21.98 22.85
C LYS A 394 -26.96 -20.87 23.78
N SER A 395 -26.65 -19.68 23.26
CA SER A 395 -26.43 -18.46 24.06
C SER A 395 -27.65 -18.18 24.95
N LEU A 396 -28.86 -18.42 24.40
CA LEU A 396 -30.13 -18.37 25.12
C LEU A 396 -30.20 -19.36 26.30
N LYS A 397 -29.68 -20.59 26.17
CA LYS A 397 -29.67 -21.59 27.28
C LYS A 397 -28.70 -21.24 28.40
N THR A 398 -27.52 -20.72 28.05
CA THR A 398 -26.54 -20.25 29.04
C THR A 398 -27.08 -19.03 29.78
N ALA A 399 -27.76 -18.12 29.07
CA ALA A 399 -28.41 -16.94 29.64
C ALA A 399 -29.66 -17.27 30.49
N GLU A 400 -30.41 -18.33 30.17
CA GLU A 400 -31.58 -18.76 30.94
C GLU A 400 -31.25 -19.17 32.39
N ASN A 401 -30.05 -19.74 32.62
CA ASN A 401 -29.60 -20.22 33.93
C ASN A 401 -28.88 -19.16 34.78
N LEU A 402 -28.66 -17.94 34.27
CA LEU A 402 -28.01 -16.84 35.00
C LEU A 402 -29.03 -16.07 35.85
N SER A 403 -28.62 -15.70 37.06
CA SER A 403 -29.34 -14.77 37.93
C SER A 403 -29.44 -13.38 37.32
N PHE A 404 -30.39 -12.57 37.81
CA PHE A 404 -30.59 -11.20 37.31
C PHE A 404 -29.35 -10.31 37.46
N GLN A 405 -28.57 -10.47 38.53
CA GLN A 405 -27.33 -9.71 38.74
C GLN A 405 -26.25 -10.12 37.73
N GLU A 406 -26.11 -11.41 37.44
CA GLU A 406 -25.13 -11.91 36.47
C GLU A 406 -25.44 -11.43 35.04
N LYS A 407 -26.72 -11.37 34.66
CA LYS A 407 -27.18 -10.78 33.39
C LYS A 407 -26.79 -9.31 33.24
N ILE A 408 -26.94 -8.52 34.32
CA ILE A 408 -26.54 -7.11 34.32
C ILE A 408 -25.02 -6.97 34.14
N HIS A 409 -24.23 -7.77 34.85
CA HIS A 409 -22.76 -7.72 34.75
C HIS A 409 -22.26 -8.11 33.36
N ARG A 410 -22.89 -9.12 32.76
CA ARG A 410 -22.59 -9.57 31.39
C ARG A 410 -22.87 -8.46 30.35
N ASN A 411 -24.05 -7.85 30.39
CA ASN A 411 -24.42 -6.76 29.49
C ASN A 411 -23.57 -5.50 29.72
N ALA A 412 -23.18 -5.22 30.96
CA ALA A 412 -22.28 -4.12 31.28
C ALA A 412 -20.88 -4.32 30.67
N ARG A 413 -20.36 -5.56 30.64
CA ARG A 413 -19.08 -5.88 29.97
C ARG A 413 -19.16 -5.70 28.45
N GLU A 414 -20.28 -6.05 27.83
CA GLU A 414 -20.50 -5.83 26.39
C GLU A 414 -20.53 -4.35 26.04
N LEU A 415 -21.26 -3.54 26.83
CA LEU A 415 -21.27 -2.09 26.67
C LEU A 415 -19.89 -1.46 26.93
N SER A 416 -19.14 -1.96 27.92
CA SER A 416 -17.79 -1.49 28.23
C SER A 416 -16.80 -1.74 27.08
N SER A 417 -16.89 -2.84 26.34
CA SER A 417 -16.02 -3.08 25.17
C SER A 417 -16.30 -2.13 24.00
N TYR A 418 -17.51 -1.56 23.95
CA TYR A 418 -17.90 -0.56 22.96
C TYR A 418 -17.33 0.81 23.30
N VAL A 419 -17.46 1.22 24.57
CA VAL A 419 -17.08 2.56 25.03
C VAL A 419 -15.60 2.68 25.36
N ALA A 420 -14.98 1.64 25.92
CA ALA A 420 -13.62 1.69 26.45
C ALA A 420 -12.58 0.89 25.63
N GLY A 421 -12.97 0.35 24.47
CA GLY A 421 -12.08 -0.35 23.54
C GLY A 421 -11.96 -1.88 23.77
N VAL A 422 -11.13 -2.54 22.95
CA VAL A 422 -10.98 -4.02 22.90
C VAL A 422 -10.25 -4.62 24.10
N TYR A 423 -9.49 -3.81 24.85
CA TYR A 423 -8.73 -4.24 26.02
C TYR A 423 -9.55 -4.29 27.32
N ARG A 424 -10.85 -3.99 27.26
CA ARG A 424 -11.77 -3.99 28.42
C ARG A 424 -13.10 -4.65 28.06
N GLY A 425 -13.83 -5.12 29.08
CA GLY A 425 -15.16 -5.69 28.91
C GLY A 425 -15.15 -7.10 28.32
N ALA A 426 -16.16 -7.43 27.52
CA ALA A 426 -16.37 -8.75 26.94
C ALA A 426 -15.15 -9.31 26.17
N MET A 427 -14.45 -8.47 25.41
CA MET A 427 -13.24 -8.87 24.67
C MET A 427 -12.07 -9.25 25.60
N ALA A 428 -11.87 -8.51 26.70
CA ALA A 428 -10.85 -8.84 27.70
C ALA A 428 -11.16 -10.14 28.48
N ASN A 429 -12.42 -10.57 28.44
CA ASN A 429 -12.92 -11.80 29.06
C ASN A 429 -13.15 -12.91 28.02
N THR A 430 -12.47 -12.86 26.88
CA THR A 430 -12.58 -13.86 25.80
C THR A 430 -11.32 -14.69 25.70
N GLN A 431 -11.47 -16.02 25.80
CA GLN A 431 -10.40 -17.02 25.65
C GLN A 431 -10.35 -17.53 24.23
N THR A 432 -9.16 -17.53 23.63
CA THR A 432 -8.89 -18.18 22.34
C THR A 432 -8.49 -19.63 22.58
N PHE A 433 -9.09 -20.55 21.83
CA PHE A 433 -8.71 -21.96 21.73
C PHE A 433 -8.08 -22.23 20.36
N LEU A 434 -6.81 -22.60 20.37
CA LEU A 434 -6.06 -23.10 19.22
C LEU A 434 -5.96 -24.61 19.34
N VAL A 435 -6.56 -25.35 18.43
CA VAL A 435 -6.65 -26.81 18.51
C VAL A 435 -5.88 -27.42 17.35
N MET A 436 -5.05 -28.41 17.65
CA MET A 436 -4.48 -29.30 16.64
C MET A 436 -5.06 -30.68 16.86
N SER A 437 -5.56 -31.26 15.77
CA SER A 437 -6.21 -32.57 15.73
C SER A 437 -5.72 -33.34 14.51
N HIS A 438 -6.44 -34.39 14.11
CA HIS A 438 -6.11 -35.15 12.92
C HIS A 438 -7.17 -34.95 11.84
N ASP A 439 -6.70 -34.61 10.64
CA ASP A 439 -7.47 -34.65 9.40
C ASP A 439 -7.09 -35.87 8.55
N ASP A 440 -7.84 -36.12 7.48
CA ASP A 440 -7.63 -37.27 6.59
C ASP A 440 -6.55 -37.05 5.52
N ALA A 441 -5.85 -35.90 5.55
CA ALA A 441 -4.81 -35.50 4.61
C ALA A 441 -5.18 -35.67 3.11
N ARG A 442 -6.47 -35.64 2.74
CA ARG A 442 -6.90 -35.78 1.33
C ARG A 442 -6.75 -34.51 0.50
N GLY A 443 -6.20 -33.44 1.07
CA GLY A 443 -5.95 -32.20 0.34
C GLY A 443 -4.98 -32.42 -0.81
N GLU A 444 -5.20 -31.67 -1.89
CA GLU A 444 -4.30 -31.64 -3.05
C GLU A 444 -3.82 -30.22 -3.34
N LEU A 445 -2.53 -30.09 -3.60
CA LEU A 445 -1.89 -28.89 -4.10
C LEU A 445 -1.72 -28.99 -5.62
N GLN A 446 -2.27 -28.03 -6.35
CA GLN A 446 -2.26 -28.03 -7.82
C GLN A 446 -1.79 -26.68 -8.35
N LEU A 447 -1.12 -26.69 -9.51
CA LEU A 447 -0.72 -25.47 -10.21
C LEU A 447 -1.80 -25.03 -11.21
N THR A 448 -2.50 -23.95 -10.87
CA THR A 448 -3.51 -23.27 -11.71
C THR A 448 -3.03 -21.85 -12.02
N ASP A 449 -2.93 -21.51 -13.31
CA ASP A 449 -2.37 -20.23 -13.80
C ASP A 449 -0.99 -19.92 -13.20
N ASP A 450 -0.13 -20.94 -13.15
CA ASP A 450 1.22 -20.91 -12.58
C ASP A 450 1.31 -20.53 -11.08
N ARG A 451 0.19 -20.67 -10.34
CA ARG A 451 0.12 -20.47 -8.89
C ARG A 451 -0.35 -21.73 -8.18
N ILE A 452 0.15 -21.95 -6.97
CA ILE A 452 -0.28 -23.06 -6.13
C ILE A 452 -1.69 -22.82 -5.58
N ARG A 453 -2.55 -23.83 -5.66
CA ARG A 453 -3.92 -23.86 -5.14
C ARG A 453 -4.13 -25.06 -4.25
N ILE A 454 -4.89 -24.85 -3.17
CA ILE A 454 -5.31 -25.90 -2.26
C ILE A 454 -6.72 -26.34 -2.67
N HIS A 455 -6.87 -27.62 -2.99
CA HIS A 455 -8.15 -28.24 -3.30
C HIS A 455 -8.46 -29.32 -2.28
N TRP A 456 -9.56 -29.14 -1.53
CA TRP A 456 -9.97 -30.12 -0.51
C TRP A 456 -11.49 -30.08 -0.27
N PRO A 457 -12.29 -30.58 -1.22
CA PRO A 457 -13.75 -30.50 -1.13
C PRO A 457 -14.28 -31.12 0.17
N GLY A 458 -15.07 -30.34 0.91
CA GLY A 458 -15.79 -30.82 2.09
C GLY A 458 -14.96 -30.89 3.37
N VAL A 459 -13.75 -30.32 3.42
CA VAL A 459 -12.93 -30.26 4.64
C VAL A 459 -13.67 -29.59 5.80
N GLY A 460 -14.31 -28.43 5.56
CA GLY A 460 -15.07 -27.68 6.57
C GLY A 460 -16.28 -28.41 7.16
N SER A 461 -16.79 -29.42 6.45
CA SER A 461 -17.92 -30.27 6.88
C SER A 461 -17.49 -31.65 7.38
N SER A 462 -16.19 -31.88 7.58
CA SER A 462 -15.67 -33.15 8.07
C SER A 462 -16.21 -33.51 9.47
N ARG A 463 -16.33 -34.81 9.74
CA ARG A 463 -16.90 -35.37 10.98
C ARG A 463 -16.14 -34.91 12.25
N ASP A 464 -14.90 -34.50 12.10
CA ASP A 464 -14.04 -34.09 13.20
C ASP A 464 -14.37 -32.70 13.78
N PHE A 465 -14.85 -31.76 12.97
CA PHE A 465 -15.15 -30.42 13.47
C PHE A 465 -16.40 -30.38 14.36
N SER A 466 -17.47 -31.09 14.01
CA SER A 466 -18.65 -31.21 14.89
C SER A 466 -18.34 -31.97 16.18
N ARG A 467 -17.35 -32.89 16.15
CA ARG A 467 -16.85 -33.57 17.34
C ARG A 467 -16.10 -32.59 18.24
N LEU A 468 -15.20 -31.78 17.68
CA LEU A 468 -14.44 -30.77 18.43
C LEU A 468 -15.36 -29.70 19.05
N ASP A 469 -16.40 -29.25 18.34
CA ASP A 469 -17.40 -28.32 18.88
C ASP A 469 -18.01 -28.84 20.20
N GLY A 470 -18.41 -30.11 20.25
CA GLY A 470 -18.97 -30.73 21.45
C GLY A 470 -17.97 -30.98 22.58
N LEU A 471 -16.66 -30.97 22.28
CA LEU A 471 -15.59 -31.20 23.25
C LEU A 471 -15.06 -29.88 23.86
N LEU A 472 -15.12 -28.77 23.12
CA LEU A 472 -14.69 -27.45 23.59
C LEU A 472 -15.79 -26.69 24.34
N GLU A 473 -17.06 -26.98 24.06
CA GLU A 473 -18.21 -26.34 24.72
C GLU A 473 -18.16 -26.45 26.27
N PRO A 474 -17.86 -27.63 26.87
CA PRO A 474 -17.69 -27.74 28.33
C PRO A 474 -16.56 -26.88 28.90
N LEU A 475 -15.48 -26.66 28.15
CA LEU A 475 -14.38 -25.78 28.58
C LEU A 475 -14.83 -24.32 28.61
N ALA A 476 -15.64 -23.87 27.66
CA ALA A 476 -16.21 -22.53 27.68
C ALA A 476 -17.20 -22.35 28.84
N GLU A 477 -18.07 -23.33 29.08
CA GLU A 477 -19.07 -23.30 30.15
C GLU A 477 -18.45 -23.32 31.55
N ALA A 478 -17.30 -23.97 31.73
CA ALA A 478 -16.58 -24.04 33.01
C ALA A 478 -16.24 -22.65 33.61
N VAL A 479 -16.11 -21.63 32.76
CA VAL A 479 -15.89 -20.22 33.15
C VAL A 479 -17.05 -19.31 32.72
N ARG A 480 -18.19 -19.92 32.41
CA ARG A 480 -19.45 -19.28 31.98
C ARG A 480 -19.30 -18.39 30.75
N GLY A 481 -18.32 -18.70 29.90
CA GLY A 481 -18.17 -18.07 28.59
C GLY A 481 -19.08 -18.73 27.56
N THR A 482 -19.38 -18.01 26.49
CA THR A 482 -20.15 -18.51 25.36
C THR A 482 -19.22 -19.10 24.32
N TYR A 483 -19.41 -20.38 23.98
CA TYR A 483 -18.68 -21.01 22.90
C TYR A 483 -19.02 -20.33 21.56
N VAL A 484 -17.99 -19.87 20.84
CA VAL A 484 -18.10 -19.26 19.51
C VAL A 484 -17.07 -19.92 18.60
N ARG A 485 -17.53 -20.45 17.47
CA ARG A 485 -16.65 -20.98 16.41
C ARG A 485 -16.04 -19.84 15.59
N ASP A 486 -14.90 -20.09 14.95
CA ASP A 486 -14.27 -19.13 14.04
C ASP A 486 -15.29 -18.47 13.09
N PRO A 487 -15.42 -17.13 13.09
CA PRO A 487 -16.38 -16.43 12.26
C PRO A 487 -16.20 -16.61 10.76
N LEU A 488 -14.97 -16.82 10.29
CA LEU A 488 -14.70 -17.04 8.86
C LEU A 488 -15.31 -18.37 8.39
N THR A 489 -15.12 -19.44 9.17
CA THR A 489 -15.78 -20.73 8.93
C THR A 489 -17.29 -20.64 9.11
N ALA A 490 -17.78 -19.92 10.13
CA ALA A 490 -19.22 -19.78 10.38
C ALA A 490 -19.96 -18.95 9.32
N ALA A 491 -19.26 -18.06 8.59
CA ALA A 491 -19.85 -17.24 7.53
C ALA A 491 -19.88 -17.94 6.15
N THR A 492 -19.05 -18.96 5.95
CA THR A 492 -18.85 -19.58 4.62
C THR A 492 -19.23 -21.05 4.57
N ASP A 493 -19.51 -21.70 5.71
CA ASP A 493 -19.83 -23.14 5.87
C ASP A 493 -18.83 -24.15 5.25
N GLU A 494 -17.82 -23.69 4.51
CA GLU A 494 -16.91 -24.53 3.72
C GLU A 494 -15.41 -24.27 3.98
N ALA A 495 -15.00 -23.04 4.34
CA ALA A 495 -13.57 -22.68 4.43
C ALA A 495 -12.99 -22.80 5.86
N VAL A 496 -11.89 -23.54 6.00
CA VAL A 496 -11.10 -23.66 7.25
C VAL A 496 -9.77 -22.91 7.09
N VAL A 497 -9.22 -22.37 8.17
CA VAL A 497 -7.91 -21.71 8.20
C VAL A 497 -6.88 -22.63 8.83
N THR A 498 -5.70 -22.76 8.22
CA THR A 498 -4.53 -23.45 8.80
C THR A 498 -3.34 -22.50 8.90
N VAL A 499 -2.59 -22.62 9.99
CA VAL A 499 -1.27 -22.01 10.17
C VAL A 499 -0.16 -23.07 10.11
N HIS A 500 -0.54 -24.34 9.96
CA HIS A 500 0.32 -25.51 9.90
C HIS A 500 0.16 -26.30 8.60
N PRO A 501 0.28 -25.67 7.40
CA PRO A 501 0.24 -26.41 6.15
C PRO A 501 1.40 -27.41 6.09
N ILE A 502 1.08 -28.70 5.91
CA ILE A 502 2.05 -29.79 5.78
C ILE A 502 1.64 -30.74 4.65
N GLY A 503 2.58 -31.53 4.13
CA GLY A 503 2.36 -32.40 2.99
C GLY A 503 2.47 -31.71 1.62
N GLY A 504 2.31 -32.48 0.55
CA GLY A 504 2.54 -32.04 -0.84
C GLY A 504 3.83 -32.58 -1.47
N ALA A 505 4.82 -32.99 -0.68
CA ALA A 505 5.98 -33.74 -1.15
C ALA A 505 6.34 -34.82 -0.13
N SER A 506 5.37 -35.65 0.22
CA SER A 506 5.45 -36.58 1.35
C SER A 506 6.45 -37.70 1.16
N PHE A 507 6.93 -38.24 2.28
CA PHE A 507 7.67 -39.50 2.31
C PHE A 507 6.90 -40.67 1.69
N GLY A 508 7.62 -41.58 1.05
CA GLY A 508 7.11 -42.86 0.59
C GLY A 508 8.21 -43.91 0.48
N ARG A 509 7.80 -45.19 0.39
CA ARG A 509 8.74 -46.31 0.19
C ARG A 509 9.29 -46.34 -1.24
N ASN A 510 8.50 -45.87 -2.18
CA ASN A 510 8.85 -45.66 -3.58
C ASN A 510 8.01 -44.49 -4.13
N GLY A 511 8.28 -44.10 -5.37
CA GLY A 511 7.61 -43.01 -6.05
C GLY A 511 6.12 -43.22 -6.30
N ALA A 512 5.57 -44.43 -6.19
CA ALA A 512 4.14 -44.66 -6.28
C ALA A 512 3.38 -44.31 -5.00
N GLU A 513 4.08 -44.24 -3.87
CA GLU A 513 3.50 -44.05 -2.55
C GLU A 513 3.83 -42.69 -1.92
N GLY A 514 4.94 -42.06 -2.34
CA GLY A 514 5.30 -40.71 -1.93
C GLY A 514 6.16 -39.99 -2.96
N ALA A 515 6.45 -38.72 -2.70
CA ALA A 515 7.28 -37.88 -3.56
C ALA A 515 8.79 -38.06 -3.31
N ILE A 516 9.15 -38.40 -2.06
CA ILE A 516 10.54 -38.51 -1.62
C ILE A 516 10.77 -39.80 -0.83
N ASN A 517 12.00 -40.31 -0.86
CA ASN A 517 12.38 -41.46 -0.04
C ASN A 517 12.58 -41.07 1.44
N HIS A 518 12.84 -42.05 2.30
CA HIS A 518 13.07 -41.84 3.75
C HIS A 518 14.21 -40.85 4.11
N LYS A 519 15.09 -40.50 3.16
CA LYS A 519 16.21 -39.56 3.36
C LYS A 519 15.85 -38.14 2.95
N GLY A 520 14.69 -37.97 2.33
CA GLY A 520 14.24 -36.72 1.74
C GLY A 520 14.62 -36.54 0.27
N GLN A 521 15.16 -37.57 -0.41
CA GLN A 521 15.57 -37.47 -1.82
C GLN A 521 14.36 -37.60 -2.75
N LEU A 522 14.27 -36.72 -3.75
CA LEU A 522 13.19 -36.69 -4.72
C LEU A 522 13.19 -37.93 -5.64
N PHE A 523 12.08 -38.65 -5.72
CA PHE A 523 11.91 -39.74 -6.68
C PHE A 523 11.85 -39.22 -8.11
N THR A 524 12.48 -39.95 -9.04
CA THR A 524 12.50 -39.61 -10.47
C THR A 524 11.27 -40.09 -11.25
N GLY A 525 10.38 -40.85 -10.60
CA GLY A 525 9.22 -41.48 -11.19
C GLY A 525 8.45 -42.27 -10.13
N GLN A 526 7.87 -43.41 -10.52
CA GLN A 526 7.04 -44.26 -9.64
C GLN A 526 7.85 -45.37 -8.91
N GLY A 527 9.10 -45.58 -9.29
CA GLY A 527 9.99 -46.60 -8.72
C GLY A 527 10.78 -46.11 -7.51
N GLU A 528 11.88 -46.81 -7.18
CA GLU A 528 12.78 -46.45 -6.07
C GLU A 528 13.90 -45.48 -6.49
N GLU A 529 14.01 -45.16 -7.79
CA GLU A 529 15.10 -44.31 -8.29
C GLU A 529 14.91 -42.84 -7.86
N VAL A 530 15.97 -42.26 -7.31
CA VAL A 530 15.98 -40.87 -6.80
C VAL A 530 17.00 -39.98 -7.51
N TYR A 531 16.79 -38.68 -7.43
CA TYR A 531 17.86 -37.70 -7.71
C TYR A 531 18.81 -37.64 -6.53
N GLU A 532 20.07 -38.01 -6.73
CA GLU A 532 21.07 -38.04 -5.67
C GLU A 532 21.28 -36.67 -5.00
N GLY A 533 21.10 -35.55 -5.73
CA GLY A 533 21.32 -34.21 -5.20
C GLY A 533 20.07 -33.32 -5.08
N ILE A 534 18.83 -33.85 -5.14
CA ILE A 534 17.63 -33.03 -4.85
C ILE A 534 16.95 -33.57 -3.59
N TYR A 535 16.91 -32.74 -2.56
CA TYR A 535 16.34 -33.06 -1.25
C TYR A 535 15.18 -32.14 -0.90
N VAL A 536 14.20 -32.65 -0.15
CA VAL A 536 13.15 -31.88 0.50
C VAL A 536 13.28 -32.05 2.00
N MET A 537 13.31 -30.94 2.75
CA MET A 537 13.58 -30.97 4.20
C MET A 537 12.63 -30.08 5.03
N ASP A 538 11.48 -29.68 4.50
CA ASP A 538 10.50 -28.82 5.19
C ASP A 538 9.17 -29.54 5.52
N GLY A 539 8.11 -28.79 5.82
CA GLY A 539 6.78 -29.34 6.13
C GLY A 539 6.13 -30.13 4.99
N ALA A 540 6.62 -30.04 3.74
CA ALA A 540 6.08 -30.80 2.62
C ALA A 540 6.28 -32.32 2.78
N VAL A 541 7.28 -32.73 3.58
CA VAL A 541 7.66 -34.15 3.75
C VAL A 541 6.64 -34.98 4.54
N MET A 542 5.74 -34.33 5.26
CA MET A 542 4.79 -35.02 6.14
C MET A 542 3.75 -35.78 5.31
N PRO A 543 3.53 -37.09 5.55
CA PRO A 543 2.50 -37.85 4.85
C PRO A 543 1.10 -37.74 5.48
N MET A 544 0.99 -37.16 6.69
CA MET A 544 -0.25 -37.07 7.45
C MET A 544 -0.21 -35.95 8.50
N SER A 545 -1.37 -35.66 9.10
CA SER A 545 -1.51 -34.77 10.26
C SER A 545 -0.75 -35.28 11.51
N LEU A 546 -0.16 -34.37 12.28
CA LEU A 546 0.63 -34.70 13.47
C LEU A 546 -0.14 -34.52 14.79
N GLY A 547 -1.26 -33.80 14.79
CA GLY A 547 -2.05 -33.51 15.99
C GLY A 547 -1.35 -32.60 17.01
N VAL A 548 -0.24 -31.96 16.62
CA VAL A 548 0.55 -30.99 17.41
C VAL A 548 1.23 -29.99 16.48
N ASN A 549 1.78 -28.90 17.02
CA ASN A 549 2.53 -27.92 16.22
C ASN A 549 3.74 -28.60 15.52
N PRO A 550 3.92 -28.43 14.20
CA PRO A 550 4.77 -29.32 13.42
C PRO A 550 6.27 -28.95 13.44
N PHE A 551 6.65 -27.75 13.89
CA PHE A 551 8.01 -27.25 13.62
C PHE A 551 9.12 -28.08 14.27
N LEU A 552 8.87 -28.67 15.45
CA LEU A 552 9.87 -29.51 16.12
C LEU A 552 10.09 -30.80 15.33
N THR A 553 9.03 -31.41 14.81
CA THR A 553 9.10 -32.59 13.93
C THR A 553 9.78 -32.26 12.61
N ILE A 554 9.45 -31.13 11.99
CA ILE A 554 10.15 -30.64 10.77
C ILE A 554 11.65 -30.52 11.05
N SER A 555 12.01 -29.93 12.20
CA SER A 555 13.41 -29.74 12.58
C SER A 555 14.14 -31.07 12.78
N ALA A 556 13.52 -32.03 13.46
CA ALA A 556 14.10 -33.36 13.68
C ALA A 556 14.26 -34.15 12.36
N LEU A 557 13.27 -34.08 11.46
CA LEU A 557 13.37 -34.75 10.16
C LEU A 557 14.45 -34.12 9.27
N ALA A 558 14.63 -32.79 9.32
CA ALA A 558 15.71 -32.10 8.63
C ALA A 558 17.10 -32.47 9.19
N GLU A 559 17.26 -32.51 10.52
CA GLU A 559 18.50 -32.99 11.17
C GLU A 559 18.82 -34.44 10.77
N ARG A 560 17.80 -35.31 10.76
CA ARG A 560 17.96 -36.71 10.32
C ARG A 560 18.37 -36.79 8.86
N ALA A 561 17.74 -36.02 7.97
CA ALA A 561 18.07 -35.97 6.55
C ALA A 561 19.51 -35.49 6.33
N CYS A 562 19.96 -34.46 7.07
CA CYS A 562 21.34 -33.97 7.03
C CYS A 562 22.35 -35.02 7.50
N ALA A 563 22.05 -35.77 8.57
CA ALA A 563 22.91 -36.84 9.06
C ALA A 563 23.06 -37.99 8.04
N LEU A 564 21.96 -38.36 7.38
CA LEU A 564 21.96 -39.37 6.31
C LEU A 564 22.70 -38.90 5.06
N LEU A 565 22.49 -37.64 4.65
CA LEU A 565 23.27 -37.01 3.57
C LEU A 565 24.77 -37.03 3.91
N ALA A 566 25.14 -36.68 5.14
CA ALA A 566 26.54 -36.72 5.57
C ALA A 566 27.12 -38.13 5.41
N ARG A 567 26.38 -39.15 5.87
CA ARG A 567 26.78 -40.55 5.77
C ARG A 567 26.93 -41.01 4.32
N ASP A 568 25.98 -40.69 3.46
CA ASP A 568 25.97 -41.10 2.05
C ASP A 568 27.15 -40.49 1.27
N HIS A 569 27.57 -39.27 1.64
CA HIS A 569 28.68 -38.57 1.00
C HIS A 569 30.01 -38.66 1.75
N GLY A 570 30.10 -39.45 2.82
CA GLY A 570 31.33 -39.58 3.64
C GLY A 570 31.77 -38.28 4.32
N LEU A 571 30.82 -37.40 4.65
CA LEU A 571 31.03 -36.12 5.32
C LEU A 571 30.82 -36.24 6.83
N THR A 572 31.38 -35.32 7.60
CA THR A 572 31.21 -35.26 9.06
C THR A 572 30.60 -33.92 9.47
N ILE A 573 29.54 -33.97 10.28
CA ILE A 573 28.92 -32.78 10.87
C ILE A 573 29.56 -32.52 12.23
N LYS A 574 30.06 -31.30 12.45
CA LYS A 574 30.51 -30.85 13.76
C LYS A 574 29.33 -30.22 14.48
N TYR A 575 28.74 -30.91 15.46
CA TYR A 575 27.55 -30.43 16.19
C TYR A 575 27.82 -29.45 17.33
N ALA A 576 29.09 -29.21 17.69
CA ALA A 576 29.42 -28.29 18.78
C ALA A 576 28.89 -26.85 18.48
N PRO A 577 28.18 -26.20 19.42
CA PRO A 577 27.54 -24.91 19.17
C PRO A 577 28.58 -23.80 18.99
N THR A 578 28.27 -22.85 18.11
CA THR A 578 29.06 -21.62 17.95
C THR A 578 28.63 -20.63 19.02
N LEU A 579 29.39 -20.52 20.12
CA LEU A 579 29.06 -19.67 21.27
C LEU A 579 29.52 -18.21 21.12
N VAL A 580 29.97 -17.81 19.93
CA VAL A 580 30.48 -16.46 19.67
C VAL A 580 29.36 -15.60 19.07
N PRO A 581 29.12 -14.38 19.58
CA PRO A 581 28.21 -13.43 18.95
C PRO A 581 28.59 -13.20 17.49
N ILE A 582 27.60 -13.02 16.62
CA ILE A 582 27.85 -12.77 15.20
C ILE A 582 28.66 -11.47 15.01
N ASP A 583 29.80 -11.58 14.33
CA ASP A 583 30.51 -10.41 13.81
C ASP A 583 29.96 -10.11 12.43
N PHE A 584 29.11 -9.09 12.31
CA PHE A 584 28.49 -8.71 11.04
C PHE A 584 29.46 -8.35 9.89
N LYS A 585 30.77 -8.25 10.16
CA LYS A 585 31.77 -7.95 9.13
C LYS A 585 32.38 -9.20 8.50
N THR A 586 32.60 -10.26 9.27
CA THR A 586 33.36 -11.43 8.79
C THR A 586 32.90 -12.70 9.48
N PRO A 587 32.56 -13.77 8.72
CA PRO A 587 32.17 -15.03 9.32
C PRO A 587 33.36 -15.66 10.04
N GLN A 588 33.07 -16.40 11.12
CA GLN A 588 34.12 -16.98 11.97
C GLN A 588 34.94 -18.06 11.23
N PHE A 589 34.29 -18.84 10.38
CA PHE A 589 34.90 -19.90 9.57
C PHE A 589 34.60 -19.62 8.09
N PRO A 590 35.25 -18.60 7.49
CA PRO A 590 35.02 -18.26 6.09
C PRO A 590 35.47 -19.41 5.18
N ILE A 591 34.67 -19.69 4.16
CA ILE A 591 35.09 -20.55 3.06
C ILE A 591 35.76 -19.67 2.00
N HIS A 592 37.00 -19.97 1.65
CA HIS A 592 37.74 -19.21 0.64
C HIS A 592 37.30 -19.64 -0.77
N TYR A 593 36.75 -18.69 -1.53
CA TYR A 593 36.43 -18.85 -2.94
C TYR A 593 37.58 -18.32 -3.81
N ASN A 594 37.77 -18.90 -4.99
CA ASN A 594 38.73 -18.37 -5.96
C ASN A 594 38.13 -17.14 -6.65
N GLU A 595 38.86 -16.02 -6.73
CA GLU A 595 38.32 -14.71 -7.16
C GLU A 595 37.79 -14.68 -8.60
N GLN A 596 38.08 -15.70 -9.42
CA GLN A 596 37.68 -15.80 -10.82
C GLN A 596 36.25 -16.35 -11.06
N GLU A 597 35.50 -16.73 -10.02
CA GLU A 597 34.19 -17.41 -10.14
C GLU A 597 32.95 -16.46 -10.12
N ALA A 598 33.14 -15.15 -10.31
CA ALA A 598 32.03 -14.20 -10.31
C ALA A 598 31.06 -14.41 -11.50
N ASN A 599 29.75 -14.37 -11.25
CA ASN A 599 28.74 -14.54 -12.29
C ASN A 599 28.76 -13.35 -13.28
N PRO A 600 29.07 -13.56 -14.58
CA PRO A 600 29.15 -12.48 -15.58
C PRO A 600 27.83 -11.73 -15.75
N VAL A 601 26.69 -12.39 -15.53
CA VAL A 601 25.35 -11.81 -15.67
C VAL A 601 25.02 -10.92 -14.46
N ALA A 602 25.35 -11.36 -13.24
CA ALA A 602 25.22 -10.52 -12.04
C ALA A 602 26.16 -9.31 -12.10
N TYR A 603 27.36 -9.49 -12.65
CA TYR A 603 28.32 -8.43 -12.91
C TYR A 603 27.83 -7.42 -13.97
N ALA A 604 27.24 -7.90 -15.07
CA ALA A 604 26.64 -7.04 -16.10
C ALA A 604 25.44 -6.23 -15.57
N LEU A 605 24.60 -6.83 -14.73
CA LEU A 605 23.48 -6.15 -14.06
C LEU A 605 23.98 -5.13 -13.02
N ALA A 606 25.04 -5.45 -12.29
CA ALA A 606 25.69 -4.50 -11.38
C ALA A 606 26.32 -3.32 -12.14
N GLN A 607 26.86 -3.56 -13.33
CA GLN A 607 27.39 -2.50 -14.19
C GLN A 607 26.29 -1.64 -14.82
N SER A 608 25.12 -2.18 -15.15
CA SER A 608 23.99 -1.38 -15.62
C SER A 608 23.41 -0.52 -14.50
N LEU A 609 23.28 -1.05 -13.28
CA LEU A 609 22.82 -0.30 -12.09
C LEU A 609 23.82 0.77 -11.63
N LYS A 610 25.13 0.53 -11.82
CA LYS A 610 26.16 1.56 -11.59
C LYS A 610 26.12 2.69 -12.61
N LYS A 611 25.58 2.47 -13.80
CA LYS A 611 25.53 3.50 -14.85
C LYS A 611 24.52 4.61 -14.54
N ASP A 612 23.45 4.28 -13.83
CA ASP A 612 22.45 5.27 -13.39
C ASP A 612 22.90 6.03 -12.14
N SER A 613 23.83 5.48 -11.33
CA SER A 613 24.43 6.16 -10.18
C SER A 613 25.75 6.90 -10.48
N LEU A 614 26.38 6.64 -11.63
CA LEU A 614 27.63 7.32 -12.05
C LEU A 614 27.39 8.62 -12.83
N ASN A 615 26.18 8.86 -13.34
CA ASN A 615 25.84 10.13 -13.98
C ASN A 615 25.52 11.25 -12.97
N GLU A 616 25.32 10.94 -11.69
CA GLU A 616 25.10 11.95 -10.63
C GLU A 616 26.35 12.22 -9.75
N VAL A 617 27.37 11.36 -9.80
CA VAL A 617 28.60 11.54 -8.98
C VAL A 617 29.80 12.06 -9.79
N ALA A 618 29.75 12.02 -11.13
CA ALA A 618 30.85 12.47 -11.99
C ALA A 618 30.97 14.00 -12.19
N GLN A 619 30.15 14.83 -11.54
CA GLN A 619 30.29 16.30 -11.55
C GLN A 619 30.88 16.90 -10.27
N LEU A 620 31.36 16.09 -9.32
CA LEU A 620 31.84 16.59 -8.02
C LEU A 620 33.24 16.13 -7.59
N ASP A 621 34.12 15.71 -8.52
CA ASP A 621 35.50 15.35 -8.14
C ASP A 621 36.56 15.83 -9.13
N GLY A 622 36.48 17.11 -9.48
CA GLY A 622 37.43 17.79 -10.34
C GLY A 622 37.88 19.13 -9.78
N ASP A 623 38.42 19.17 -8.55
CA ASP A 623 39.44 20.16 -8.15
C ASP A 623 39.87 20.01 -6.68
N VAL A 624 40.56 18.91 -6.33
CA VAL A 624 41.49 18.93 -5.18
C VAL A 624 42.73 18.08 -5.46
N ARG A 625 43.65 18.61 -6.28
CA ARG A 625 45.08 18.27 -6.21
C ARG A 625 45.93 19.50 -6.47
N GLY A 626 46.28 20.19 -5.39
CA GLY A 626 47.39 21.13 -5.39
C GLY A 626 47.23 22.21 -4.33
N LEU A 627 47.78 21.95 -3.13
CA LEU A 627 48.71 22.84 -2.42
C LEU A 627 48.77 22.46 -0.93
N ILE A 628 49.83 21.73 -0.58
CA ILE A 628 50.37 21.65 0.78
C ILE A 628 51.49 22.70 0.84
N VAL A 629 51.45 23.68 1.74
CA VAL A 629 52.64 24.20 2.47
C VAL A 629 52.22 24.89 3.80
N SER A 630 52.77 24.37 4.91
CA SER A 630 53.25 24.99 6.17
C SER A 630 52.42 25.94 7.05
N GLU A 631 52.35 25.52 8.34
CA GLU A 631 52.27 26.21 9.65
C GLU A 631 53.05 27.57 9.81
N PRO A 632 53.00 28.33 10.95
CA PRO A 632 52.49 28.04 12.32
C PRO A 632 51.73 29.16 13.11
N PHE A 633 51.16 28.73 14.27
CA PHE A 633 50.77 29.35 15.57
C PHE A 633 51.38 30.74 16.00
N PRO A 634 51.02 31.42 17.14
CA PRO A 634 50.20 31.05 18.34
C PRO A 634 49.33 32.18 19.01
N GLY A 635 48.63 31.83 20.11
CA GLY A 635 48.37 32.67 21.31
C GLY A 635 47.17 33.62 21.24
N ASP A 636 46.44 33.99 22.30
CA ASP A 636 46.53 33.81 23.75
C ASP A 636 45.15 34.22 24.32
N SER A 637 44.62 33.49 25.31
CA SER A 637 44.39 33.93 26.71
C SER A 637 43.09 34.69 27.03
N ASP A 638 42.33 34.09 27.95
CA ASP A 638 41.83 34.68 29.20
C ASP A 638 40.73 35.76 29.24
N SER A 639 39.59 35.31 29.79
CA SER A 639 38.97 35.76 31.05
C SER A 639 38.28 37.12 31.18
N SER A 640 37.00 37.01 31.58
CA SER A 640 36.39 37.62 32.77
C SER A 640 35.81 39.05 32.77
N SER A 641 34.65 39.12 33.43
CA SER A 641 34.14 40.16 34.34
C SER A 641 33.25 41.31 33.80
N ASP A 642 31.97 41.19 34.17
CA ASP A 642 31.15 42.10 35.00
C ASP A 642 30.87 43.58 34.63
N SER A 643 29.55 43.82 34.58
CA SER A 643 28.79 44.85 35.34
C SER A 643 28.38 46.19 34.70
N SER A 644 27.04 46.36 34.73
CA SER A 644 26.21 47.52 35.12
C SER A 644 26.20 48.85 34.32
N SER A 645 25.00 49.10 33.77
CA SER A 645 24.05 50.21 34.03
C SER A 645 24.23 51.62 33.43
N ASP A 646 23.04 52.14 33.07
CA ASP A 646 22.54 53.53 33.05
C ASP A 646 22.56 54.35 31.74
N GLU A 647 21.36 54.39 31.15
CA GLU A 647 20.47 55.54 30.89
C GLU A 647 20.93 56.81 30.12
N GLU A 648 20.11 57.06 29.09
CA GLU A 648 19.40 58.30 28.73
C GLU A 648 20.05 59.45 27.92
N ASP A 649 19.39 59.68 26.78
CA ASP A 649 18.71 60.92 26.34
C ASP A 649 19.31 61.80 25.20
N THR A 650 18.63 61.71 24.04
CA THR A 650 17.96 62.75 23.19
C THR A 650 18.62 64.16 23.01
N PRO A 651 18.18 65.09 22.09
CA PRO A 651 16.92 65.17 21.35
C PRO A 651 16.93 65.78 19.92
N ASN A 652 15.73 65.69 19.33
CA ASN A 652 15.20 66.29 18.10
C ASN A 652 15.24 67.83 18.01
N ARG A 653 15.25 68.32 16.75
CA ARG A 653 14.63 69.59 16.28
C ARG A 653 14.29 69.44 14.77
N VAL A 654 13.05 69.14 14.38
CA VAL A 654 11.92 70.03 13.97
C VAL A 654 12.21 70.96 12.78
N LEU A 655 11.46 70.80 11.66
CA LEU A 655 10.58 71.78 10.98
C LEU A 655 9.95 71.18 9.67
N PRO A 656 8.90 71.77 9.05
CA PRO A 656 7.69 71.04 8.63
C PRO A 656 7.25 71.14 7.14
N SER A 657 6.33 70.23 6.80
CA SER A 657 5.18 70.28 5.86
C SER A 657 5.33 70.70 4.39
N VAL A 658 4.86 69.80 3.49
CA VAL A 658 3.97 70.17 2.37
C VAL A 658 2.98 69.03 2.03
N PHE A 659 1.71 69.42 1.80
CA PHE A 659 0.57 68.73 1.17
C PHE A 659 -0.22 67.62 1.91
N SER A 660 -1.33 68.08 2.51
CA SER A 660 -2.56 67.38 2.84
C SER A 660 -3.50 67.25 1.63
N GLY A 661 -4.28 66.17 1.58
CA GLY A 661 -5.33 66.04 0.57
C GLY A 661 -6.42 65.00 0.81
N TRP A 662 -6.68 64.52 2.04
CA TRP A 662 -7.92 63.76 2.35
C TRP A 662 -8.47 64.23 3.70
N GLY A 663 -9.67 64.82 3.67
CA GLY A 663 -10.23 65.66 4.74
C GLY A 663 -10.79 64.90 5.92
N SER A 664 -10.49 65.41 7.12
CA SER A 664 -11.19 65.12 8.37
C SER A 664 -12.34 66.11 8.59
N LYS A 665 -13.55 65.63 8.87
CA LYS A 665 -14.47 66.37 9.75
C LYS A 665 -14.08 66.06 11.19
N SER A 666 -13.86 67.12 11.96
CA SER A 666 -13.50 67.10 13.37
C SER A 666 -14.54 66.34 14.19
N ALA A 667 -14.16 65.18 14.72
CA ALA A 667 -14.93 64.52 15.76
C ALA A 667 -14.45 64.98 17.14
N ASP A 668 -15.44 65.07 18.03
CA ASP A 668 -15.47 65.79 19.29
C ASP A 668 -14.41 65.33 20.32
N LYS A 669 -14.00 66.23 21.22
CA LYS A 669 -13.17 65.87 22.40
C LYS A 669 -13.80 64.81 23.31
N ALA A 670 -15.08 64.50 23.12
CA ALA A 670 -15.79 63.37 23.74
C ALA A 670 -15.40 62.01 23.13
N GLU A 671 -15.07 61.93 21.84
CA GLU A 671 -14.59 60.69 21.20
C GLU A 671 -13.16 60.35 21.61
N ILE A 672 -12.29 61.34 21.82
CA ILE A 672 -10.92 61.09 22.33
C ILE A 672 -10.95 60.52 23.75
N LYS A 673 -11.94 60.92 24.57
CA LYS A 673 -12.16 60.32 25.90
C LYS A 673 -12.81 58.94 25.84
N LYS A 674 -13.59 58.63 24.81
CA LYS A 674 -14.19 57.31 24.57
C LYS A 674 -13.14 56.31 24.01
N ALA A 675 -12.28 56.77 23.11
CA ALA A 675 -11.12 56.03 22.60
C ALA A 675 -10.05 55.77 23.68
N SER A 676 -9.92 56.66 24.67
CA SER A 676 -9.05 56.45 25.83
C SER A 676 -9.68 55.57 26.94
N ALA A 677 -10.98 55.26 26.84
CA ALA A 677 -11.70 54.35 27.75
C ALA A 677 -11.89 52.94 27.16
N GLU A 678 -11.68 52.76 25.86
CA GLU A 678 -11.40 51.46 25.23
C GLU A 678 -9.92 51.09 25.48
N ALA A 679 -9.58 50.88 26.75
CA ALA A 679 -8.29 50.32 27.13
C ALA A 679 -8.16 48.91 26.54
N LYS A 680 -7.42 48.82 25.42
CA LYS A 680 -6.69 47.66 24.87
C LYS A 680 -7.33 46.30 25.13
N LYS A 681 -8.18 45.85 24.19
CA LYS A 681 -8.35 44.39 24.02
C LYS A 681 -6.99 43.81 23.59
N PRO A 682 -6.51 42.75 24.25
CA PRO A 682 -5.18 42.21 23.99
C PRO A 682 -5.09 41.61 22.58
N GLY A 683 -4.05 42.01 21.83
CA GLY A 683 -3.61 41.38 20.59
C GLY A 683 -2.38 40.50 20.82
N VAL A 684 -1.96 39.79 19.78
CA VAL A 684 -0.75 38.96 19.78
C VAL A 684 0.23 39.49 18.73
N SER A 685 1.50 39.59 19.13
CA SER A 685 2.61 39.87 18.24
C SER A 685 3.73 38.82 18.39
N PHE A 686 4.40 38.49 17.29
CA PHE A 686 5.54 37.57 17.28
C PHE A 686 6.48 37.89 16.11
N THR A 687 7.73 37.46 16.22
CA THR A 687 8.80 37.77 15.25
C THR A 687 9.20 36.50 14.49
N GLU A 688 9.27 36.58 13.16
CA GLU A 688 9.77 35.53 12.26
C GLU A 688 11.11 35.95 11.65
N LEU A 689 12.01 34.98 11.53
CA LEU A 689 13.30 35.09 10.83
C LEU A 689 13.29 34.14 9.64
N LEU A 690 13.32 34.68 8.43
CA LEU A 690 13.31 33.88 7.20
C LEU A 690 14.66 34.05 6.49
N LYS A 691 15.28 32.93 6.10
CA LYS A 691 16.55 32.93 5.37
C LYS A 691 16.42 32.09 4.11
N GLY A 692 17.07 32.50 3.03
CA GLY A 692 17.09 31.72 1.79
C GLY A 692 17.82 32.44 0.68
N HIS A 693 17.38 32.21 -0.56
CA HIS A 693 18.09 32.70 -1.73
C HIS A 693 17.13 33.33 -2.73
N LEU A 694 17.60 34.36 -3.44
CA LEU A 694 16.84 35.09 -4.45
C LEU A 694 17.68 35.24 -5.72
N SER A 695 17.15 34.83 -6.87
CA SER A 695 17.76 35.09 -8.18
C SER A 695 17.13 36.32 -8.82
N THR A 696 17.96 37.21 -9.36
CA THR A 696 17.55 38.34 -10.20
C THR A 696 17.92 38.13 -11.69
N VAL A 697 18.46 36.96 -12.04
CA VAL A 697 19.01 36.67 -13.38
C VAL A 697 18.06 35.79 -14.20
N ILE A 698 17.66 34.62 -13.69
CA ILE A 698 16.63 33.78 -14.32
C ILE A 698 15.31 34.04 -13.59
N LEU A 699 14.36 34.63 -14.32
CA LEU A 699 13.02 34.94 -13.84
C LEU A 699 12.01 33.89 -14.32
N THR A 700 12.39 32.61 -14.31
CA THR A 700 11.48 31.49 -14.64
C THR A 700 10.34 31.39 -13.61
N GLU A 701 9.20 30.82 -14.01
CA GLU A 701 8.08 30.56 -13.09
C GLU A 701 8.30 29.30 -12.23
N ASP A 702 9.31 28.50 -12.57
CA ASP A 702 9.77 27.39 -11.73
C ASP A 702 10.71 27.87 -10.60
N PHE A 703 10.17 27.95 -9.39
CA PHE A 703 10.90 28.39 -8.22
C PHE A 703 12.08 27.47 -7.84
N ASP A 704 12.08 26.19 -8.22
CA ASP A 704 13.23 25.29 -7.96
C ASP A 704 14.43 25.66 -8.82
N THR A 705 14.21 25.91 -10.11
CA THR A 705 15.25 26.43 -10.99
C THR A 705 15.81 27.77 -10.50
N ALA A 706 14.94 28.68 -10.04
CA ALA A 706 15.37 29.98 -9.49
C ALA A 706 16.19 29.84 -8.19
N ASP A 707 15.80 28.96 -7.26
CA ASP A 707 16.55 28.70 -6.00
C ASP A 707 17.94 28.11 -6.30
N ASN A 708 18.02 27.13 -7.21
CA ASN A 708 19.29 26.50 -7.60
C ASN A 708 20.30 27.52 -8.18
N GLN A 709 19.83 28.43 -9.03
CA GLN A 709 20.69 29.48 -9.56
C GLN A 709 21.15 30.47 -8.48
N ALA A 710 20.23 30.91 -7.62
CA ALA A 710 20.55 31.83 -6.53
C ALA A 710 21.61 31.24 -5.57
N ARG A 711 21.54 29.93 -5.29
CA ARG A 711 22.56 29.19 -4.53
C ARG A 711 23.92 29.19 -5.24
N SER A 712 23.95 28.91 -6.54
CA SER A 712 25.19 28.88 -7.32
C SER A 712 25.91 30.24 -7.38
N SER A 713 25.15 31.34 -7.28
CA SER A 713 25.68 32.71 -7.29
C SER A 713 25.92 33.29 -5.89
N GLY A 714 25.61 32.54 -4.83
CA GLY A 714 25.74 32.99 -3.44
C GLY A 714 24.78 34.14 -3.06
N SER A 715 23.68 34.32 -3.80
CA SER A 715 22.70 35.39 -3.57
C SER A 715 21.76 35.05 -2.42
N THR A 716 22.15 35.44 -1.20
CA THR A 716 21.38 35.19 0.03
C THR A 716 20.41 36.33 0.35
N MET A 717 19.23 35.97 0.86
CA MET A 717 18.21 36.88 1.35
C MET A 717 17.81 36.53 2.79
N ASN A 718 17.84 37.54 3.65
CA ASN A 718 17.44 37.45 5.05
C ASN A 718 16.29 38.43 5.33
N VAL A 719 15.23 37.95 5.96
CA VAL A 719 14.05 38.75 6.32
C VAL A 719 13.81 38.60 7.81
N THR A 720 13.75 39.73 8.53
CA THR A 720 13.35 39.78 9.93
C THR A 720 12.06 40.57 10.01
N LEU A 721 10.96 39.90 10.35
CA LEU A 721 9.64 40.52 10.38
C LEU A 721 8.94 40.27 11.72
N THR A 722 8.14 41.24 12.16
CA THR A 722 7.25 41.12 13.31
C THR A 722 5.82 41.27 12.83
N LEU A 723 5.01 40.26 13.16
CA LEU A 723 3.60 40.17 12.86
C LEU A 723 2.79 40.69 14.05
N SER A 724 1.77 41.51 13.78
CA SER A 724 0.87 42.06 14.79
C SER A 724 -0.58 41.91 14.35
N THR A 725 -1.38 41.15 15.10
CA THR A 725 -2.77 40.83 14.76
C THR A 725 -3.76 41.96 15.07
N GLY A 726 -3.40 42.88 15.96
CA GLY A 726 -4.39 43.74 16.61
C GLY A 726 -5.30 42.93 17.54
N PRO A 727 -6.48 43.45 17.97
CA PRO A 727 -7.39 42.77 18.89
C PRO A 727 -7.77 41.36 18.41
N ILE A 728 -7.54 40.34 19.25
CA ILE A 728 -7.70 38.94 18.86
C ILE A 728 -9.13 38.57 18.41
N ASP A 729 -10.15 39.12 19.08
CA ASP A 729 -11.56 38.90 18.73
C ASP A 729 -11.91 39.37 17.31
N GLU A 730 -11.26 40.44 16.85
CA GLU A 730 -11.50 41.01 15.52
C GLU A 730 -10.73 40.23 14.47
N PHE A 731 -9.48 39.85 14.78
CA PHE A 731 -8.67 38.99 13.93
C PHE A 731 -9.37 37.66 13.62
N LEU A 732 -9.94 37.00 14.64
CA LEU A 732 -10.63 35.71 14.50
C LEU A 732 -12.00 35.79 13.81
N LYS A 733 -12.62 36.98 13.73
CA LYS A 733 -13.90 37.18 13.03
C LYS A 733 -13.72 37.47 11.55
N ARG A 734 -12.53 37.88 11.14
CA ARG A 734 -12.25 38.24 9.74
C ARG A 734 -11.99 37.00 8.92
N THR A 735 -12.64 36.89 7.77
CA THR A 735 -12.44 35.78 6.83
C THR A 735 -11.03 35.75 6.25
N ASP A 736 -10.36 36.91 6.16
CA ASP A 736 -8.99 37.06 5.65
C ASP A 736 -7.91 36.89 6.72
N HIS A 737 -8.23 36.80 8.02
CA HIS A 737 -7.26 36.67 9.12
C HIS A 737 -6.02 37.57 8.95
N ARG A 738 -6.26 38.84 8.57
CA ARG A 738 -5.20 39.76 8.14
C ARG A 738 -4.42 40.35 9.34
N ALA A 739 -3.10 40.27 9.30
CA ALA A 739 -2.19 40.90 10.27
C ALA A 739 -1.23 41.91 9.60
N ARG A 740 -0.67 42.82 10.40
CA ARG A 740 0.31 43.81 9.95
C ARG A 740 1.73 43.27 10.08
N ILE A 741 2.56 43.55 9.08
CA ILE A 741 4.00 43.23 9.07
C ILE A 741 4.81 44.52 9.24
N ILE A 742 5.82 44.48 10.11
CA ILE A 742 6.91 45.46 10.18
C ILE A 742 8.25 44.72 10.27
N GLY A 743 9.34 45.30 9.80
CA GLY A 743 10.63 44.60 9.82
C GLY A 743 11.65 45.12 8.81
N THR A 744 12.68 44.31 8.59
CA THR A 744 13.80 44.60 7.68
C THR A 744 14.08 43.42 6.75
N VAL A 745 14.59 43.74 5.56
CA VAL A 745 15.00 42.78 4.54
C VAL A 745 16.43 43.11 4.11
N SER A 746 17.33 42.14 4.17
CA SER A 746 18.69 42.25 3.65
C SER A 746 18.90 41.28 2.50
N CYS A 747 19.24 41.81 1.33
CA CYS A 747 19.53 41.03 0.12
C CYS A 747 20.41 41.88 -0.80
N ARG A 748 21.70 41.52 -0.93
CA ARG A 748 22.67 42.30 -1.74
C ARG A 748 22.33 42.34 -3.22
N ALA A 749 21.59 41.36 -3.73
CA ALA A 749 21.10 41.38 -5.11
C ALA A 749 20.01 42.45 -5.35
N LEU A 750 19.42 43.01 -4.28
CA LEU A 750 18.42 44.07 -4.34
C LEU A 750 19.00 45.43 -3.91
N SER A 751 19.75 45.47 -2.80
CA SER A 751 20.36 46.70 -2.27
C SER A 751 21.59 46.38 -1.42
N ASP A 752 22.59 47.25 -1.43
CA ASP A 752 23.80 47.12 -0.59
C ASP A 752 23.51 47.37 0.91
N GLU A 753 22.42 48.06 1.23
CA GLU A 753 21.98 48.34 2.59
C GLU A 753 20.69 47.59 2.96
N PRO A 754 20.43 47.29 4.25
CA PRO A 754 19.16 46.71 4.68
C PRO A 754 17.96 47.61 4.34
N MET A 755 16.92 47.02 3.76
CA MET A 755 15.68 47.70 3.39
C MET A 755 14.66 47.64 4.52
N MET A 756 13.92 48.72 4.71
CA MET A 756 12.82 48.79 5.70
C MET A 756 11.49 48.38 5.08
N ILE A 757 10.67 47.63 5.81
CA ILE A 757 9.28 47.35 5.42
C ILE A 757 8.44 48.62 5.69
N GLU A 758 8.09 49.36 4.64
CA GLU A 758 7.26 50.59 4.70
C GLU A 758 5.81 50.25 5.06
N SER A 759 5.29 49.20 4.43
CA SER A 759 3.97 48.64 4.73
C SER A 759 3.97 47.15 4.41
N GLY A 760 3.34 46.34 5.24
CA GLY A 760 3.23 44.91 4.97
C GLY A 760 1.99 44.29 5.60
N VAL A 761 1.50 43.27 4.90
CA VAL A 761 0.27 42.56 5.17
C VAL A 761 0.54 41.08 5.13
N PHE A 762 0.12 40.40 6.19
CA PHE A 762 0.14 38.96 6.33
C PHE A 762 -1.30 38.45 6.29
N THR A 763 -1.56 37.43 5.48
CA THR A 763 -2.89 36.85 5.32
C THR A 763 -2.78 35.33 5.38
N VAL A 764 -3.68 34.67 6.11
CA VAL A 764 -3.67 33.21 6.31
C VAL A 764 -4.89 32.60 5.64
N PHE A 765 -4.76 31.36 5.14
CA PHE A 765 -5.86 30.56 4.56
C PHE A 765 -6.48 31.19 3.31
N THR A 766 -5.66 31.78 2.46
CA THR A 766 -6.10 32.29 1.15
C THR A 766 -5.83 31.28 0.06
N GLY A 767 -6.79 31.04 -0.84
CA GLY A 767 -6.59 30.27 -2.07
C GLY A 767 -7.20 31.00 -3.27
N THR A 768 -6.64 30.81 -4.45
CA THR A 768 -7.19 31.24 -5.75
C THR A 768 -7.83 30.07 -6.49
N GLU A 769 -8.68 30.36 -7.48
CA GLU A 769 -9.39 29.32 -8.25
C GLU A 769 -8.42 28.42 -9.06
N ASP A 770 -7.19 28.89 -9.26
CA ASP A 770 -6.11 28.20 -9.98
C ASP A 770 -5.16 27.39 -9.06
N ASP A 771 -5.38 27.44 -7.74
CA ASP A 771 -4.59 26.64 -6.81
C ASP A 771 -5.00 25.16 -6.88
N PRO A 772 -4.11 24.22 -6.48
CA PRO A 772 -4.46 22.81 -6.34
C PRO A 772 -5.67 22.61 -5.42
N ALA A 773 -6.45 21.56 -5.66
CA ALA A 773 -7.60 21.23 -4.83
C ALA A 773 -7.15 21.01 -3.38
N ASP A 774 -7.93 21.57 -2.45
CA ASP A 774 -7.68 21.54 -0.99
C ASP A 774 -6.36 22.19 -0.52
N GLU A 775 -5.65 22.93 -1.39
CA GLU A 775 -4.53 23.80 -1.00
C GLU A 775 -5.05 25.16 -0.49
N CYS A 776 -4.44 25.66 0.59
CA CYS A 776 -4.50 27.07 0.95
C CYS A 776 -3.08 27.62 1.13
N ALA A 777 -2.92 28.94 1.18
CA ALA A 777 -1.62 29.54 1.35
C ALA A 777 -1.62 30.61 2.44
N ILE A 778 -0.42 30.82 3.01
CA ILE A 778 -0.07 32.04 3.75
C ILE A 778 0.60 33.00 2.77
N LEU A 779 0.13 34.25 2.77
CA LEU A 779 0.64 35.31 1.91
C LEU A 779 1.35 36.39 2.73
N TYR A 780 2.55 36.74 2.26
CA TYR A 780 3.37 37.84 2.74
C TYR A 780 3.41 38.90 1.66
N LYS A 781 2.75 40.04 1.84
CA LYS A 781 2.81 41.17 0.89
C LYS A 781 3.43 42.37 1.56
N MET A 782 4.56 42.85 1.07
CA MET A 782 5.25 43.99 1.70
C MET A 782 5.88 44.93 0.67
N ILE A 783 5.96 46.21 1.02
CA ILE A 783 6.68 47.25 0.29
C ILE A 783 7.99 47.51 1.03
N LEU A 784 9.09 47.31 0.33
CA LEU A 784 10.45 47.51 0.82
C LEU A 784 10.96 48.87 0.34
N HIS A 785 11.53 49.64 1.25
CA HIS A 785 12.10 50.95 1.00
C HIS A 785 13.61 50.93 1.26
N CYS A 786 14.40 51.26 0.25
CA CYS A 786 15.85 51.39 0.35
C CYS A 786 16.25 52.78 0.85
N ALA A 787 17.38 52.90 1.53
CA ALA A 787 17.95 54.22 1.87
C ALA A 787 18.31 55.04 0.62
N SER A 788 18.62 54.38 -0.50
CA SER A 788 18.86 54.98 -1.82
C SER A 788 17.61 55.59 -2.48
N GLY A 789 16.42 55.37 -1.93
CA GLY A 789 15.14 55.86 -2.46
C GLY A 789 14.41 54.88 -3.40
N GLU A 790 15.02 53.74 -3.73
CA GLU A 790 14.38 52.68 -4.52
C GLU A 790 13.32 51.92 -3.70
N ARG A 791 12.25 51.47 -4.39
CA ARG A 791 11.14 50.73 -3.78
C ARG A 791 10.92 49.39 -4.48
N TYR A 792 10.67 48.35 -3.68
CA TYR A 792 10.36 47.01 -4.18
C TYR A 792 9.08 46.48 -3.55
N ARG A 793 8.27 45.74 -4.30
CA ARG A 793 7.16 44.95 -3.77
C ARG A 793 7.61 43.50 -3.63
N PHE A 794 7.47 42.95 -2.43
CA PHE A 794 7.78 41.56 -2.13
C PHE A 794 6.48 40.80 -1.94
N GLU A 795 6.34 39.68 -2.63
CA GLU A 795 5.27 38.71 -2.45
C GLU A 795 5.85 37.35 -2.11
N GLY A 796 5.59 36.88 -0.89
CA GLY A 796 5.87 35.53 -0.43
C GLY A 796 4.59 34.71 -0.38
N ARG A 797 4.60 33.50 -0.92
CA ARG A 797 3.51 32.52 -0.84
C ARG A 797 4.05 31.23 -0.21
N LYS A 798 3.47 30.84 0.93
CA LYS A 798 3.74 29.56 1.60
C LYS A 798 2.53 28.63 1.36
N PRO A 799 2.61 27.68 0.42
CA PRO A 799 1.53 26.73 0.18
C PRO A 799 1.37 25.79 1.38
N ILE A 800 0.13 25.38 1.65
CA ILE A 800 -0.28 24.51 2.75
C ILE A 800 -1.23 23.44 2.18
N THR A 801 -0.81 22.18 2.28
CA THR A 801 -1.56 21.00 1.80
C THR A 801 -2.06 20.13 2.96
N THR A 802 -3.11 19.34 2.70
CA THR A 802 -3.75 18.43 3.66
C THR A 802 -2.84 17.25 4.02
N GLY A 803 -2.67 16.96 5.33
CA GLY A 803 -2.00 15.74 5.82
C GLY A 803 -0.73 15.93 6.67
N HIS A 804 -0.19 17.14 6.78
CA HIS A 804 1.01 17.44 7.58
C HIS A 804 0.69 18.38 8.76
N VAL A 805 -0.24 18.01 9.65
CA VAL A 805 -0.69 18.87 10.78
C VAL A 805 0.44 19.22 11.75
N ILE A 806 1.27 18.24 12.09
CA ILE A 806 2.38 18.42 13.03
C ILE A 806 3.67 18.77 12.27
N GLU A 807 3.73 18.64 10.95
CA GLU A 807 4.94 18.94 10.18
C GLU A 807 4.90 20.28 9.44
N GLY A 808 3.76 20.80 8.99
CA GLY A 808 3.73 22.07 8.23
C GLY A 808 4.03 23.33 9.06
N TRP A 809 3.84 23.24 10.38
CA TRP A 809 4.20 24.28 11.35
C TRP A 809 5.49 23.98 12.13
N ILE A 810 6.03 22.75 12.05
CA ILE A 810 7.21 22.28 12.82
C ILE A 810 8.40 21.89 11.91
N LYS A 811 8.16 21.59 10.63
CA LYS A 811 9.19 21.52 9.58
C LYS A 811 9.14 22.82 8.75
N PRO A 812 10.30 23.34 8.32
CA PRO A 812 10.36 24.54 7.50
C PRO A 812 9.79 24.30 6.09
N ALA A 813 8.51 24.59 5.86
CA ALA A 813 7.96 24.68 4.51
C ALA A 813 8.48 25.96 3.84
N LYS A 814 9.05 25.82 2.63
CA LYS A 814 9.68 26.93 1.91
C LYS A 814 8.63 27.94 1.41
N ILE A 815 8.89 29.23 1.64
CA ILE A 815 8.11 30.35 1.12
C ILE A 815 8.62 30.66 -0.29
N LEU A 816 7.73 30.59 -1.28
CA LEU A 816 8.01 30.98 -2.66
C LEU A 816 7.94 32.50 -2.77
N VAL A 817 9.03 33.15 -3.20
CA VAL A 817 9.17 34.60 -3.18
C VAL A 817 9.30 35.17 -4.57
N THR A 818 8.49 36.18 -4.89
CA THR A 818 8.65 37.04 -6.07
C THR A 818 8.84 38.48 -5.62
N VAL A 819 9.85 39.16 -6.16
CA VAL A 819 10.16 40.57 -5.90
C VAL A 819 9.95 41.36 -7.18
N PHE A 820 9.22 42.47 -7.08
CA PHE A 820 8.94 43.41 -8.16
C PHE A 820 9.64 44.74 -7.88
N LYS A 821 10.30 45.33 -8.90
CA LYS A 821 10.83 46.69 -8.80
C LYS A 821 9.73 47.70 -9.14
N ILE A 822 9.61 48.76 -8.34
CA ILE A 822 8.61 49.82 -8.55
C ILE A 822 9.32 51.05 -9.13
N GLU A 823 9.09 51.35 -10.41
CA GLU A 823 9.63 52.54 -11.08
C GLU A 823 8.49 53.31 -11.75
N ASN A 824 8.32 54.59 -11.39
CA ASN A 824 7.26 55.46 -11.93
C ASN A 824 5.82 54.91 -11.83
N GLY A 825 5.56 54.04 -10.84
CA GLY A 825 4.26 53.39 -10.64
C GLY A 825 4.04 52.13 -11.49
N VAL A 826 5.03 51.71 -12.29
CA VAL A 826 5.03 50.44 -13.02
C VAL A 826 5.80 49.39 -12.21
N GLU A 827 5.23 48.20 -12.10
CA GLU A 827 5.82 47.07 -11.38
C GLU A 827 6.30 46.00 -12.36
N THR A 828 7.58 45.64 -12.27
CA THR A 828 8.18 44.60 -13.11
C THR A 828 8.84 43.53 -12.24
N VAL A 829 8.70 42.25 -12.60
CA VAL A 829 9.35 41.14 -11.87
C VAL A 829 10.86 41.34 -11.94
N PHE A 830 11.49 41.45 -10.78
CA PHE A 830 12.93 41.72 -10.64
C PHE A 830 13.70 40.53 -10.06
N GLY A 831 13.04 39.66 -9.29
CA GLY A 831 13.66 38.43 -8.80
C GLY A 831 12.68 37.38 -8.29
N ARG A 832 13.10 36.12 -8.28
CA ARG A 832 12.36 34.96 -7.73
C ARG A 832 13.26 34.04 -6.90
N GLY A 833 12.72 33.39 -5.89
CA GLY A 833 13.51 32.55 -4.99
C GLY A 833 12.69 31.81 -3.92
N LYS A 834 13.39 31.12 -3.01
CA LYS A 834 12.79 30.37 -1.91
C LYS A 834 13.41 30.77 -0.57
N LEU A 835 12.58 31.04 0.44
CA LEU A 835 12.99 31.28 1.83
C LEU A 835 12.50 30.15 2.75
N GLY A 836 13.19 29.86 3.85
CA GLY A 836 12.78 28.88 4.85
C GLY A 836 13.27 29.25 6.26
N GLU A 837 12.77 28.51 7.25
CA GLU A 837 13.23 28.57 8.64
C GLU A 837 14.39 27.57 8.84
N HIS A 838 15.34 27.87 9.73
CA HIS A 838 16.41 26.93 10.13
C HIS A 838 15.96 26.20 11.41
N ASP A 839 16.29 24.92 11.58
CA ASP A 839 15.80 24.09 12.71
C ASP A 839 16.16 24.65 14.11
N ASP A 840 17.19 25.49 14.21
CA ASP A 840 17.64 26.14 15.46
C ASP A 840 16.89 27.44 15.82
N ASP A 841 16.15 28.04 14.89
CA ASP A 841 15.46 29.34 15.08
C ASP A 841 14.00 29.19 15.59
N PHE A 842 13.46 27.96 15.62
CA PHE A 842 12.08 27.63 16.02
C PHE A 842 11.77 27.94 17.50
N PHE A 843 12.69 27.62 18.42
CA PHE A 843 12.53 27.93 19.85
C PHE A 843 12.57 29.44 20.11
N THR A 844 13.33 30.19 19.31
CA THR A 844 13.39 31.66 19.36
C THR A 844 12.05 32.27 18.93
N GLN A 845 11.39 31.71 17.92
CA GLN A 845 10.08 32.16 17.44
C GLN A 845 8.96 31.92 18.48
N ILE A 846 8.90 30.74 19.12
CA ILE A 846 7.94 30.47 20.22
C ILE A 846 8.19 31.41 21.41
N SER A 847 9.44 31.73 21.72
CA SER A 847 9.80 32.67 22.80
C SER A 847 9.46 34.13 22.48
N SER A 848 9.19 34.47 21.22
CA SER A 848 8.92 35.84 20.76
C SER A 848 7.45 36.26 20.90
N PHE A 849 6.54 35.33 21.23
CA PHE A 849 5.13 35.64 21.42
C PHE A 849 4.93 36.62 22.58
N ARG A 850 4.37 37.79 22.27
CA ARG A 850 4.03 38.83 23.24
C ARG A 850 2.56 39.21 23.10
N GLY A 851 1.91 39.46 24.23
CA GLY A 851 0.59 40.08 24.25
C GLY A 851 0.72 41.60 24.37
N ASP A 852 -0.13 42.34 23.65
CA ASP A 852 -0.01 43.80 23.53
C ASP A 852 -0.59 44.59 24.74
N SER A 853 -0.90 43.90 25.84
CA SER A 853 -1.48 44.50 27.06
C SER A 853 -0.49 44.59 28.23
N ASN A 854 -0.77 45.50 29.17
CA ASN A 854 0.06 45.69 30.38
C ASN A 854 -0.25 44.64 31.48
N SER A 855 -1.12 43.65 31.22
CA SER A 855 -1.55 42.64 32.19
C SER A 855 -1.10 41.25 31.77
N LEU A 856 -0.34 40.58 32.65
CA LEU A 856 0.20 39.24 32.40
C LEU A 856 -0.92 38.20 32.17
N THR A 857 -2.02 38.28 32.91
CA THR A 857 -3.16 37.36 32.77
C THR A 857 -3.95 37.59 31.48
N ALA A 858 -4.09 38.85 31.04
CA ALA A 858 -4.73 39.17 29.78
C ALA A 858 -3.89 38.75 28.57
N ASN A 859 -2.56 38.87 28.66
CA ASN A 859 -1.63 38.40 27.63
C ASN A 859 -1.64 36.87 27.51
N LEU A 860 -1.58 36.14 28.63
CA LEU A 860 -1.68 34.67 28.62
C LEU A 860 -3.02 34.18 28.08
N LYS A 861 -4.11 34.88 28.39
CA LYS A 861 -5.45 34.57 27.85
C LYS A 861 -5.53 34.79 26.34
N ALA A 862 -5.03 35.92 25.83
CA ALA A 862 -5.03 36.22 24.39
C ALA A 862 -4.14 35.28 23.59
N ILE A 863 -2.96 34.93 24.14
CA ILE A 863 -2.07 33.91 23.55
C ILE A 863 -2.78 32.55 23.53
N LYS A 864 -3.48 32.17 24.61
CA LYS A 864 -4.24 30.92 24.66
C LYS A 864 -5.43 30.91 23.68
N GLU A 865 -6.17 32.00 23.57
CA GLU A 865 -7.30 32.12 22.64
C GLU A 865 -6.83 32.12 21.18
N PHE A 866 -5.76 32.85 20.85
CA PHE A 866 -5.09 32.74 19.55
C PHE A 866 -4.63 31.31 19.28
N SER A 867 -3.96 30.66 20.25
CA SER A 867 -3.46 29.29 20.07
C SER A 867 -4.61 28.28 19.87
N VAL A 868 -5.66 28.35 20.68
CA VAL A 868 -6.81 27.42 20.59
C VAL A 868 -7.63 27.65 19.33
N SER A 869 -7.88 28.90 18.93
CA SER A 869 -8.64 29.21 17.73
C SER A 869 -7.84 28.97 16.45
N THR A 870 -6.54 29.26 16.43
CA THR A 870 -5.65 28.92 15.31
C THR A 870 -5.48 27.41 15.19
N VAL A 871 -5.34 26.68 16.30
CA VAL A 871 -5.36 25.20 16.31
C VAL A 871 -6.72 24.67 15.88
N SER A 872 -7.84 25.29 16.25
CA SER A 872 -9.17 24.87 15.79
C SER A 872 -9.39 25.16 14.30
N ALA A 873 -8.92 26.29 13.78
CA ALA A 873 -8.98 26.64 12.36
C ALA A 873 -8.10 25.68 11.55
N ALA A 874 -6.87 25.42 12.04
CA ALA A 874 -6.00 24.37 11.54
C ALA A 874 -6.70 23.01 11.53
N VAL A 875 -7.19 22.50 12.68
CA VAL A 875 -7.85 21.20 12.78
C VAL A 875 -9.05 21.09 11.84
N LYS A 876 -9.84 22.16 11.66
CA LYS A 876 -10.93 22.20 10.67
C LYS A 876 -10.39 22.13 9.23
N THR A 877 -9.36 22.89 8.89
CA THR A 877 -8.73 22.82 7.56
C THR A 877 -8.04 21.46 7.30
N TYR A 878 -7.53 20.78 8.33
CA TYR A 878 -6.68 19.59 8.18
C TYR A 878 -7.33 18.23 8.48
N LEU A 879 -8.55 18.20 9.03
CA LEU A 879 -9.37 16.99 9.13
C LEU A 879 -10.69 17.22 8.35
N PRO A 880 -10.65 17.21 7.01
CA PRO A 880 -11.78 17.61 6.17
C PRO A 880 -13.03 16.75 6.41
N PHE A 881 -12.86 15.50 6.84
CA PHE A 881 -13.96 14.61 7.23
C PHE A 881 -14.73 15.07 8.48
N LEU A 882 -14.15 15.93 9.33
CA LEU A 882 -14.83 16.59 10.45
C LEU A 882 -15.55 17.88 10.04
N ASN A 883 -15.31 18.41 8.84
CA ASN A 883 -16.00 19.60 8.35
C ASN A 883 -17.43 19.28 7.87
N GLU A 884 -18.21 20.34 7.70
CA GLU A 884 -19.44 20.27 6.92
C GLU A 884 -19.10 19.94 5.46
N LEU A 885 -19.94 19.10 4.85
CA LEU A 885 -19.85 18.78 3.44
C LEU A 885 -20.17 20.03 2.63
N LYS A 886 -19.39 20.23 1.58
CA LYS A 886 -19.70 21.17 0.51
C LYS A 886 -20.51 20.46 -0.56
N TYR A 887 -21.60 21.09 -0.93
CA TYR A 887 -22.47 20.73 -2.05
C TYR A 887 -22.25 21.71 -3.21
N PRO A 888 -22.71 21.39 -4.44
CA PRO A 888 -22.58 22.27 -5.59
C PRO A 888 -23.05 23.71 -5.32
N GLU A 889 -24.12 23.88 -4.55
CA GLU A 889 -24.70 25.20 -4.22
C GLU A 889 -23.78 26.07 -3.33
N ASP A 890 -22.84 25.46 -2.61
CA ASP A 890 -21.90 26.14 -1.72
C ASP A 890 -20.68 26.70 -2.49
N SER A 891 -20.52 26.34 -3.78
CA SER A 891 -19.46 26.83 -4.66
C SER A 891 -19.84 28.20 -5.23
N HIS A 892 -19.13 29.25 -4.81
CA HIS A 892 -19.47 30.64 -5.21
C HIS A 892 -18.62 31.21 -6.36
N LYS A 893 -17.75 30.42 -7.01
CA LYS A 893 -16.75 30.96 -7.96
C LYS A 893 -16.38 30.00 -9.10
N ARG A 894 -17.33 29.66 -9.97
CA ARG A 894 -17.06 29.04 -11.27
C ARG A 894 -16.28 30.01 -12.17
N LYS A 895 -15.04 29.68 -12.54
CA LYS A 895 -14.20 30.42 -13.50
C LYS A 895 -14.26 29.73 -14.87
N ALA A 896 -14.83 30.42 -15.86
CA ALA A 896 -14.87 29.95 -17.24
C ALA A 896 -13.65 30.42 -18.03
N TYR A 897 -12.92 29.51 -18.66
CA TYR A 897 -11.82 29.83 -19.57
C TYR A 897 -12.33 30.05 -21.01
N PRO A 898 -12.07 31.21 -21.64
CA PRO A 898 -12.53 31.51 -22.99
C PRO A 898 -12.04 30.49 -24.03
N ARG A 899 -12.93 30.05 -24.93
CA ARG A 899 -12.64 29.07 -25.99
C ARG A 899 -12.77 29.67 -27.38
N GLN A 900 -11.86 29.33 -28.28
CA GLN A 900 -11.93 29.68 -29.70
C GLN A 900 -11.98 28.39 -30.53
N ARG A 901 -13.19 27.91 -30.80
CA ARG A 901 -13.45 26.68 -31.56
C ARG A 901 -14.06 26.99 -32.93
N PRO A 902 -13.82 26.16 -33.96
CA PRO A 902 -14.61 26.22 -35.18
C PRO A 902 -16.10 25.92 -34.87
N PRO A 903 -17.04 26.32 -35.75
CA PRO A 903 -18.46 25.99 -35.57
C PRO A 903 -18.70 24.49 -35.40
N LYS A 904 -19.42 24.10 -34.35
CA LYS A 904 -19.77 22.70 -34.10
C LYS A 904 -20.85 22.21 -35.06
N THR A 905 -20.69 20.99 -35.57
CA THR A 905 -21.74 20.26 -36.30
C THR A 905 -22.18 19.08 -35.44
N VAL A 906 -23.49 18.83 -35.33
CA VAL A 906 -24.04 17.75 -34.49
C VAL A 906 -24.76 16.75 -35.38
N PHE A 907 -24.55 15.47 -35.11
CA PHE A 907 -25.14 14.35 -35.82
C PHE A 907 -25.92 13.48 -34.84
N ASP A 908 -27.12 13.07 -35.23
CA ASP A 908 -27.87 12.03 -34.53
C ASP A 908 -27.29 10.66 -34.90
N VAL A 909 -26.98 9.85 -33.90
CA VAL A 909 -26.44 8.50 -34.06
C VAL A 909 -27.51 7.51 -33.61
N LEU A 910 -27.94 6.63 -34.52
CA LEU A 910 -28.84 5.53 -34.20
C LEU A 910 -28.07 4.22 -34.26
N SER A 911 -27.88 3.58 -33.11
CA SER A 911 -27.19 2.29 -33.01
C SER A 911 -28.08 1.12 -33.48
N SER A 912 -27.46 -0.01 -33.77
CA SER A 912 -28.14 -1.20 -34.31
C SER A 912 -29.18 -1.80 -33.35
N ASP A 913 -29.06 -1.55 -32.05
CA ASP A 913 -30.03 -1.94 -31.02
C ASP A 913 -31.10 -0.84 -30.74
N GLY A 914 -31.12 0.21 -31.56
CA GLY A 914 -32.17 1.23 -31.56
C GLY A 914 -31.98 2.34 -30.51
N PHE A 915 -30.77 2.53 -29.98
CA PHE A 915 -30.47 3.63 -29.06
C PHE A 915 -30.12 4.90 -29.83
N LYS A 916 -30.66 6.04 -29.42
CA LYS A 916 -30.34 7.35 -30.00
C LYS A 916 -29.28 8.03 -29.16
N THR A 917 -28.17 8.38 -29.80
CA THR A 917 -27.01 9.04 -29.20
C THR A 917 -26.58 10.21 -30.08
N ARG A 918 -25.55 10.95 -29.66
CA ARG A 918 -25.12 12.17 -30.34
C ARG A 918 -23.63 12.15 -30.64
N LEU A 919 -23.27 12.73 -31.79
CA LEU A 919 -21.88 12.92 -32.19
C LEU A 919 -21.66 14.37 -32.60
N THR A 920 -20.65 15.02 -32.01
CA THR A 920 -20.32 16.43 -32.27
C THR A 920 -18.98 16.54 -32.98
N ARG A 921 -18.91 17.32 -34.06
CA ARG A 921 -17.70 17.57 -34.85
C ARG A 921 -17.22 19.00 -34.71
N PHE A 922 -15.93 19.16 -34.46
CA PHE A 922 -15.18 20.40 -34.63
C PHE A 922 -14.21 20.22 -35.79
N LYS A 923 -14.50 20.85 -36.92
CA LYS A 923 -13.78 20.60 -38.17
C LYS A 923 -12.35 21.13 -38.11
N GLY A 924 -11.40 20.22 -38.30
CA GLY A 924 -9.97 20.50 -38.48
C GLY A 924 -9.48 20.27 -39.91
N LYS A 925 -8.16 20.35 -40.10
CA LYS A 925 -7.46 20.13 -41.38
C LYS A 925 -6.67 18.82 -41.45
N LYS A 926 -6.46 18.09 -40.36
CA LYS A 926 -5.85 16.75 -40.34
C LYS A 926 -6.94 15.67 -40.21
N GLY A 927 -6.53 14.41 -40.26
CA GLY A 927 -7.43 13.24 -40.20
C GLY A 927 -8.33 13.22 -38.95
N PRO A 928 -9.46 12.48 -39.01
CA PRO A 928 -10.45 12.47 -37.94
C PRO A 928 -9.99 11.70 -36.70
N VAL A 929 -10.24 12.29 -35.52
CA VAL A 929 -9.98 11.70 -34.20
C VAL A 929 -11.28 11.64 -33.41
N LEU A 930 -11.70 10.44 -33.03
CA LEU A 930 -12.88 10.19 -32.20
C LEU A 930 -12.49 10.11 -30.73
N LEU A 931 -13.13 10.92 -29.89
CA LEU A 931 -12.97 10.91 -28.43
C LEU A 931 -14.15 10.21 -27.76
N LEU A 932 -13.87 9.17 -26.98
CA LEU A 932 -14.86 8.36 -26.25
C LEU A 932 -14.65 8.51 -24.75
N HIS A 933 -15.66 9.03 -24.05
CA HIS A 933 -15.61 9.28 -22.60
C HIS A 933 -15.97 8.02 -21.77
N GLY A 934 -15.71 8.07 -20.45
CA GLY A 934 -16.05 7.02 -19.49
C GLY A 934 -17.54 6.94 -19.16
N ALA A 935 -17.91 6.09 -18.18
CA ALA A 935 -19.29 6.07 -17.68
C ALA A 935 -19.54 7.22 -16.71
N SER A 936 -20.81 7.64 -16.56
CA SER A 936 -21.23 8.68 -15.61
C SER A 936 -20.63 10.07 -15.88
N VAL A 937 -20.10 10.29 -17.08
CA VAL A 937 -19.53 11.54 -17.57
C VAL A 937 -19.98 11.77 -19.02
N SER A 938 -19.74 12.94 -19.60
CA SER A 938 -20.00 13.21 -21.02
C SER A 938 -18.72 13.48 -21.81
N SER A 939 -18.85 13.78 -23.10
CA SER A 939 -17.75 14.25 -23.92
C SER A 939 -17.15 15.60 -23.46
N GLU A 940 -17.77 16.28 -22.50
CA GLU A 940 -17.26 17.53 -21.92
C GLU A 940 -16.01 17.32 -21.07
N ILE A 941 -15.69 16.10 -20.62
CA ILE A 941 -14.37 15.84 -20.00
C ILE A 941 -13.21 16.19 -20.94
N PHE A 942 -13.43 16.16 -22.25
CA PHE A 942 -12.42 16.53 -23.24
C PHE A 942 -12.48 18.01 -23.64
N SER A 943 -13.58 18.71 -23.33
CA SER A 943 -13.89 20.03 -23.90
C SER A 943 -14.40 21.07 -22.89
N THR A 944 -14.33 20.75 -21.59
CA THR A 944 -14.74 21.63 -20.48
C THR A 944 -14.02 22.98 -20.53
N ASP A 945 -14.68 24.04 -20.06
CA ASP A 945 -14.13 25.39 -19.86
C ASP A 945 -13.61 25.62 -18.43
N LEU A 946 -13.56 24.60 -17.57
CA LEU A 946 -13.12 24.72 -16.16
C LEU A 946 -11.59 24.69 -15.98
N ILE A 947 -10.83 24.19 -16.95
CA ILE A 947 -9.37 24.15 -16.94
C ILE A 947 -8.79 25.02 -18.06
N PRO A 948 -7.59 25.58 -17.97
CA PRO A 948 -7.05 26.44 -19.05
C PRO A 948 -6.85 25.67 -20.37
N HIS A 949 -6.39 24.41 -20.31
CA HIS A 949 -6.07 23.60 -21.48
C HIS A 949 -6.78 22.24 -21.43
N ASN A 950 -7.74 21.99 -22.33
CA ASN A 950 -8.41 20.69 -22.48
C ASN A 950 -7.96 19.96 -23.76
N LEU A 951 -8.20 18.65 -23.82
CA LEU A 951 -7.74 17.79 -24.91
C LEU A 951 -8.35 18.16 -26.27
N CYS A 952 -9.63 18.53 -26.33
CA CYS A 952 -10.30 18.92 -27.57
C CYS A 952 -9.63 20.14 -28.21
N ASP A 953 -9.43 21.21 -27.42
CA ASP A 953 -8.78 22.43 -27.89
C ASP A 953 -7.30 22.20 -28.19
N TYR A 954 -6.63 21.32 -27.43
CA TYR A 954 -5.24 20.93 -27.71
C TYR A 954 -5.09 20.24 -29.07
N LEU A 955 -6.00 19.31 -29.42
CA LEU A 955 -6.00 18.63 -30.71
C LEU A 955 -6.40 19.55 -31.86
N LEU A 956 -7.38 20.43 -31.65
CA LEU A 956 -7.78 21.45 -32.64
C LEU A 956 -6.64 22.44 -32.93
N ALA A 957 -5.87 22.82 -31.90
CA ALA A 957 -4.68 23.67 -32.08
C ALA A 957 -3.57 22.97 -32.91
N HIS A 958 -3.60 21.63 -32.99
CA HIS A 958 -2.73 20.83 -33.86
C HIS A 958 -3.42 20.42 -35.17
N ASP A 959 -4.49 21.14 -35.55
CA ASP A 959 -5.28 21.01 -36.78
C ASP A 959 -6.08 19.69 -36.92
N TYR A 960 -6.23 18.85 -35.90
CA TYR A 960 -7.03 17.61 -36.01
C TYR A 960 -8.52 17.87 -36.18
N ASP A 961 -9.20 17.03 -36.98
CA ASP A 961 -10.66 17.01 -37.08
C ASP A 961 -11.22 16.21 -35.90
N VAL A 962 -11.75 16.91 -34.89
CA VAL A 962 -12.10 16.31 -33.59
C VAL A 962 -13.58 15.97 -33.54
N TRP A 963 -13.86 14.72 -33.18
CA TRP A 963 -15.20 14.16 -33.05
C TRP A 963 -15.45 13.70 -31.60
N LEU A 964 -16.46 14.28 -30.96
CA LEU A 964 -16.87 14.00 -29.59
C LEU A 964 -18.12 13.13 -29.60
N SER A 965 -18.05 11.91 -29.07
CA SER A 965 -19.21 11.02 -28.97
C SER A 965 -19.84 11.09 -27.59
N ASP A 966 -21.12 11.43 -27.54
CA ASP A 966 -21.99 11.25 -26.38
C ASP A 966 -22.83 9.99 -26.61
N TRP A 967 -22.26 8.84 -26.22
CA TRP A 967 -22.88 7.51 -26.33
C TRP A 967 -23.84 7.25 -25.15
N ARG A 968 -24.50 6.09 -25.06
CA ARG A 968 -25.61 5.86 -24.11
C ARG A 968 -25.31 6.08 -22.63
N CYS A 969 -24.04 6.10 -22.23
CA CYS A 969 -23.63 6.41 -20.84
C CYS A 969 -23.22 7.88 -20.65
N SER A 970 -23.45 8.74 -21.65
CA SER A 970 -23.25 10.19 -21.54
C SER A 970 -24.37 10.82 -20.75
N ILE A 971 -24.01 11.65 -19.77
CA ILE A 971 -24.95 12.47 -19.00
C ILE A 971 -25.66 13.53 -19.87
N LEU A 972 -25.24 13.70 -21.14
CA LEU A 972 -25.87 14.60 -22.10
C LEU A 972 -26.88 13.92 -23.03
N VAL A 973 -27.15 12.62 -22.84
CA VAL A 973 -28.14 11.85 -23.60
C VAL A 973 -29.40 11.70 -22.76
N GLU A 974 -30.55 12.16 -23.27
CA GLU A 974 -31.85 12.11 -22.54
C GLU A 974 -32.17 10.71 -22.00
N ASP A 975 -31.90 9.66 -22.79
CA ASP A 975 -32.20 8.28 -22.44
C ASP A 975 -31.12 7.59 -21.58
N HIS A 976 -30.08 8.27 -21.07
CA HIS A 976 -28.96 7.62 -20.37
C HIS A 976 -29.36 6.84 -19.09
N HIS A 977 -30.50 7.18 -18.49
CA HIS A 977 -31.11 6.46 -17.37
C HIS A 977 -31.75 5.11 -17.77
N ARG A 978 -31.99 4.89 -19.07
CA ARG A 978 -32.61 3.67 -19.57
C ARG A 978 -31.71 2.47 -19.26
N GLN A 979 -32.26 1.51 -18.51
CA GLN A 979 -31.57 0.27 -18.16
C GLN A 979 -31.09 -0.43 -19.43
N SER A 980 -29.77 -0.59 -19.53
CA SER A 980 -29.13 -1.20 -20.68
C SER A 980 -27.82 -1.86 -20.28
N ASN A 981 -27.48 -2.93 -21.00
CA ASN A 981 -26.20 -3.60 -20.83
C ASN A 981 -25.08 -2.70 -21.37
N ILE A 982 -23.99 -2.58 -20.61
CA ILE A 982 -22.87 -1.70 -20.96
C ILE A 982 -22.21 -2.07 -22.30
N TYR A 983 -22.27 -3.35 -22.73
CA TYR A 983 -21.79 -3.80 -24.04
C TYR A 983 -22.44 -3.03 -25.19
N GLY A 984 -23.68 -2.58 -25.03
CA GLY A 984 -24.37 -1.81 -26.07
C GLY A 984 -23.65 -0.53 -26.49
N GLY A 985 -22.74 0.00 -25.66
CA GLY A 985 -21.82 1.07 -26.07
C GLY A 985 -20.99 0.71 -27.32
N ALA A 986 -20.66 -0.56 -27.54
CA ALA A 986 -20.00 -1.02 -28.75
C ALA A 986 -20.83 -0.75 -30.02
N HIS A 987 -22.16 -0.89 -29.95
CA HIS A 987 -23.07 -0.56 -31.06
C HIS A 987 -23.16 0.94 -31.31
N ASP A 988 -23.09 1.76 -30.25
CA ASP A 988 -23.06 3.23 -30.37
C ASP A 988 -21.76 3.68 -31.05
N HIS A 989 -20.63 3.14 -30.61
CA HIS A 989 -19.32 3.45 -31.20
C HIS A 989 -19.23 3.01 -32.66
N ALA A 990 -19.72 1.81 -32.99
CA ALA A 990 -19.78 1.33 -34.36
C ALA A 990 -20.58 2.29 -35.26
N ALA A 991 -21.77 2.71 -34.83
CA ALA A 991 -22.61 3.65 -35.58
C ALA A 991 -21.96 5.03 -35.74
N ALA A 992 -21.33 5.54 -34.68
CA ALA A 992 -20.58 6.80 -34.72
C ALA A 992 -19.43 6.74 -35.72
N ILE A 993 -18.63 5.67 -35.70
CA ILE A 993 -17.51 5.46 -36.62
C ILE A 993 -18.00 5.44 -38.08
N GLN A 994 -19.10 4.74 -38.38
CA GLN A 994 -19.65 4.72 -39.74
C GLN A 994 -20.08 6.10 -40.25
N ILE A 995 -20.65 6.95 -39.38
CA ILE A 995 -20.97 8.34 -39.72
C ILE A 995 -19.68 9.11 -40.03
N ILE A 996 -18.64 8.98 -39.22
CA ILE A 996 -17.36 9.67 -39.44
C ILE A 996 -16.74 9.25 -40.78
N LEU A 997 -16.65 7.94 -41.05
CA LEU A 997 -16.11 7.40 -42.30
C LEU A 997 -16.87 7.95 -43.51
N LYS A 998 -18.20 8.02 -43.43
CA LYS A 998 -19.05 8.56 -44.49
C LYS A 998 -18.84 10.07 -44.70
N GLU A 999 -18.79 10.84 -43.63
CA GLU A 999 -18.69 12.31 -43.68
C GLU A 999 -17.29 12.84 -44.02
N THR A 1000 -16.25 12.04 -43.77
CA THR A 1000 -14.86 12.41 -44.03
C THR A 1000 -14.29 11.74 -45.27
N GLY A 1001 -14.86 10.61 -45.70
CA GLY A 1001 -14.37 9.82 -46.82
C GLY A 1001 -13.06 9.06 -46.55
N VAL A 1002 -12.56 9.07 -45.32
CA VAL A 1002 -11.36 8.30 -44.96
C VAL A 1002 -11.69 6.81 -44.80
N LYS A 1003 -10.67 5.95 -44.91
CA LYS A 1003 -10.85 4.50 -44.71
C LYS A 1003 -10.80 4.09 -43.25
N ASN A 1004 -9.95 4.75 -42.46
CA ASN A 1004 -9.80 4.49 -41.05
C ASN A 1004 -9.72 5.80 -40.26
N ILE A 1005 -10.18 5.78 -39.02
CA ILE A 1005 -10.07 6.89 -38.07
C ILE A 1005 -9.08 6.57 -36.95
N GLN A 1006 -8.66 7.58 -36.19
CA GLN A 1006 -7.95 7.37 -34.93
C GLN A 1006 -8.91 7.55 -33.76
N VAL A 1007 -8.75 6.77 -32.69
CA VAL A 1007 -9.66 6.80 -31.53
C VAL A 1007 -8.86 7.02 -30.24
N ILE A 1008 -9.31 7.97 -29.42
CA ILE A 1008 -8.88 8.13 -28.03
C ILE A 1008 -10.05 7.78 -27.14
N ALA A 1009 -9.91 6.72 -26.35
CA ALA A 1009 -10.97 6.21 -25.49
C ALA A 1009 -10.53 6.17 -24.03
N HIS A 1010 -11.37 6.66 -23.13
CA HIS A 1010 -11.11 6.70 -21.70
C HIS A 1010 -12.06 5.80 -20.92
N CYS A 1011 -11.53 5.09 -19.92
CA CYS A 1011 -12.30 4.30 -18.95
C CYS A 1011 -13.30 3.34 -19.64
N VAL A 1012 -14.59 3.40 -19.30
CA VAL A 1012 -15.62 2.51 -19.87
C VAL A 1012 -15.82 2.71 -21.37
N GLY A 1013 -15.57 3.91 -21.91
CA GLY A 1013 -15.51 4.14 -23.35
C GLY A 1013 -14.41 3.31 -24.01
N SER A 1014 -13.29 3.11 -23.32
CA SER A 1014 -12.24 2.18 -23.76
C SER A 1014 -12.70 0.72 -23.67
N LEU A 1015 -13.31 0.29 -22.56
CA LEU A 1015 -13.81 -1.09 -22.42
C LEU A 1015 -14.79 -1.46 -23.55
N THR A 1016 -15.72 -0.56 -23.86
CA THR A 1016 -16.76 -0.78 -24.88
C THR A 1016 -16.21 -0.70 -26.31
N LEU A 1017 -15.22 0.18 -26.59
CA LEU A 1017 -14.46 0.16 -27.84
C LEU A 1017 -13.76 -1.18 -28.04
N TRP A 1018 -13.03 -1.65 -27.01
CA TRP A 1018 -12.31 -2.92 -27.06
C TRP A 1018 -13.27 -4.10 -27.23
N ALA A 1019 -14.39 -4.11 -26.51
CA ALA A 1019 -15.42 -5.15 -26.66
C ALA A 1019 -15.92 -5.23 -28.11
N GLY A 1020 -16.26 -4.09 -28.72
CA GLY A 1020 -16.72 -4.05 -30.12
C GLY A 1020 -15.65 -4.46 -31.12
N LEU A 1021 -14.39 -4.03 -30.94
CA LEU A 1021 -13.28 -4.42 -31.82
C LEU A 1021 -12.97 -5.92 -31.74
N LEU A 1022 -12.98 -6.49 -30.53
CA LEU A 1022 -12.66 -7.90 -30.29
C LEU A 1022 -13.81 -8.83 -30.72
N ASN A 1023 -15.06 -8.42 -30.55
CA ASN A 1023 -16.20 -9.16 -31.09
C ASN A 1023 -16.26 -9.08 -32.63
N GLY A 1024 -15.81 -7.95 -33.19
CA GLY A 1024 -15.87 -7.67 -34.63
C GLY A 1024 -17.05 -6.79 -35.05
N ASP A 1025 -17.66 -6.09 -34.10
CA ASP A 1025 -18.77 -5.14 -34.35
C ASP A 1025 -18.24 -3.79 -34.87
N ILE A 1026 -16.97 -3.47 -34.57
CA ILE A 1026 -16.32 -2.22 -34.94
C ILE A 1026 -15.23 -2.48 -35.98
N GLU A 1027 -15.31 -1.75 -37.09
CA GLU A 1027 -14.30 -1.70 -38.16
C GLU A 1027 -13.92 -0.25 -38.48
N GLY A 1028 -12.84 -0.04 -39.25
CA GLY A 1028 -12.42 1.31 -39.68
C GLY A 1028 -11.63 2.09 -38.62
N VAL A 1029 -10.95 1.41 -37.70
CA VAL A 1029 -10.05 2.02 -36.70
C VAL A 1029 -8.60 1.75 -37.10
N GLY A 1030 -7.82 2.82 -37.29
CA GLY A 1030 -6.44 2.77 -37.79
C GLY A 1030 -5.37 3.03 -36.73
N ALA A 1031 -5.74 3.54 -35.55
CA ALA A 1031 -4.88 3.66 -34.38
C ALA A 1031 -5.73 3.93 -33.12
N ILE A 1032 -5.26 3.45 -31.97
CA ILE A 1032 -5.97 3.54 -30.68
C ILE A 1032 -5.06 4.16 -29.62
N VAL A 1033 -5.63 5.08 -28.83
CA VAL A 1033 -5.14 5.48 -27.52
C VAL A 1033 -6.20 5.07 -26.48
N SER A 1034 -5.86 4.14 -25.60
CA SER A 1034 -6.74 3.70 -24.52
C SER A 1034 -6.21 4.18 -23.18
N SER A 1035 -7.00 5.02 -22.51
CA SER A 1035 -6.68 5.61 -21.22
C SER A 1035 -7.29 4.80 -20.08
N GLN A 1036 -6.44 4.46 -19.11
CA GLN A 1036 -6.66 3.73 -17.86
C GLN A 1036 -7.04 2.25 -17.96
N VAL A 1037 -7.70 1.80 -19.03
CA VAL A 1037 -8.13 0.40 -19.14
C VAL A 1037 -8.37 -0.02 -20.58
N ALA A 1038 -8.35 -1.33 -20.85
CA ALA A 1038 -8.60 -1.95 -22.15
C ALA A 1038 -9.32 -3.31 -21.96
N ASN A 1039 -8.88 -4.42 -22.55
CA ASN A 1039 -9.59 -5.71 -22.42
C ASN A 1039 -9.54 -6.35 -21.01
N ARG A 1040 -8.65 -5.88 -20.12
CA ARG A 1040 -8.48 -6.42 -18.76
C ARG A 1040 -8.89 -5.40 -17.70
N PRO A 1041 -10.19 -5.30 -17.34
CA PRO A 1041 -10.63 -4.44 -16.25
C PRO A 1041 -10.26 -5.07 -14.88
N ILE A 1042 -9.19 -4.58 -14.25
CA ILE A 1042 -8.72 -5.05 -12.95
C ILE A 1042 -8.81 -3.90 -11.93
N ASN A 1043 -9.69 -4.00 -10.94
CA ASN A 1043 -9.92 -2.97 -9.93
C ASN A 1043 -8.97 -3.08 -8.73
N SER A 1044 -8.89 -2.03 -7.90
CA SER A 1044 -8.14 -2.03 -6.64
C SER A 1044 -8.69 -3.01 -5.59
N THR A 1045 -7.86 -3.37 -4.60
CA THR A 1045 -8.28 -4.27 -3.49
C THR A 1045 -9.46 -3.70 -2.71
N ALA A 1046 -9.48 -2.40 -2.43
CA ALA A 1046 -10.59 -1.75 -1.74
C ALA A 1046 -11.91 -1.90 -2.52
N ASP A 1047 -11.88 -1.70 -3.83
CA ASP A 1047 -13.08 -1.87 -4.65
C ASP A 1047 -13.46 -3.34 -4.86
N ARG A 1048 -12.51 -4.27 -4.91
CA ARG A 1048 -12.82 -5.72 -4.88
C ARG A 1048 -13.51 -6.13 -3.58
N ILE A 1049 -13.12 -5.55 -2.44
CA ILE A 1049 -13.84 -5.73 -1.18
C ILE A 1049 -15.25 -5.17 -1.29
N LYS A 1050 -15.44 -3.92 -1.76
CA LYS A 1050 -16.77 -3.33 -1.99
C LYS A 1050 -17.64 -4.19 -2.91
N GLN A 1051 -17.06 -4.81 -3.93
CA GLN A 1051 -17.74 -5.74 -4.84
C GLN A 1051 -18.19 -7.02 -4.14
N SER A 1052 -17.36 -7.58 -3.26
CA SER A 1052 -17.69 -8.78 -2.48
C SER A 1052 -18.85 -8.55 -1.50
N LEU A 1053 -19.07 -7.30 -1.07
CA LEU A 1053 -20.17 -6.90 -0.18
C LEU A 1053 -21.54 -6.84 -0.88
N GLN A 1054 -21.61 -7.12 -2.20
CA GLN A 1054 -22.86 -7.07 -2.97
C GLN A 1054 -23.63 -5.76 -2.77
N LEU A 1055 -22.96 -4.62 -2.94
CA LEU A 1055 -23.60 -3.31 -2.74
C LEU A 1055 -24.60 -2.98 -3.85
N VAL A 1056 -24.33 -3.33 -5.11
CA VAL A 1056 -25.26 -3.04 -6.23
C VAL A 1056 -26.64 -3.71 -6.05
N PRO A 1057 -26.76 -5.01 -5.68
CA PRO A 1057 -28.06 -5.63 -5.42
C PRO A 1057 -28.70 -5.13 -4.13
N LEU A 1058 -27.92 -4.63 -3.16
CA LEU A 1058 -28.43 -3.93 -1.98
C LEU A 1058 -29.12 -2.62 -2.40
N PHE A 1059 -28.45 -1.78 -3.21
CA PHE A 1059 -29.03 -0.54 -3.73
C PHE A 1059 -30.27 -0.82 -4.61
N GLU A 1060 -30.20 -1.80 -5.50
CA GLU A 1060 -31.28 -2.18 -6.42
C GLU A 1060 -32.48 -2.82 -5.70
N LYS A 1061 -32.26 -3.88 -4.91
CA LYS A 1061 -33.35 -4.71 -4.37
C LYS A 1061 -33.84 -4.26 -3.00
N VAL A 1062 -32.94 -3.74 -2.17
CA VAL A 1062 -33.26 -3.34 -0.78
C VAL A 1062 -33.60 -1.87 -0.72
N LEU A 1063 -32.78 -1.01 -1.34
CA LEU A 1063 -33.00 0.45 -1.35
C LEU A 1063 -33.85 0.92 -2.54
N ARG A 1064 -34.21 0.02 -3.47
CA ARG A 1064 -35.08 0.28 -4.63
C ARG A 1064 -34.61 1.45 -5.49
N GLN A 1065 -33.29 1.57 -5.69
CA GLN A 1065 -32.69 2.56 -6.58
C GLN A 1065 -32.50 1.98 -7.99
N GLU A 1066 -32.88 2.74 -9.02
CA GLU A 1066 -32.70 2.35 -10.44
C GLU A 1066 -31.37 2.84 -11.03
N GLU A 1067 -30.69 3.74 -10.34
CA GLU A 1067 -29.41 4.34 -10.73
C GLU A 1067 -28.61 4.77 -9.49
N PHE A 1068 -27.30 4.92 -9.66
CA PHE A 1068 -26.42 5.49 -8.66
C PHE A 1068 -26.05 6.90 -9.09
N ASP A 1069 -26.39 7.90 -8.27
CA ASP A 1069 -26.16 9.31 -8.58
C ASP A 1069 -24.89 9.80 -7.89
N CYS A 1070 -23.87 10.16 -8.69
CA CYS A 1070 -22.64 10.75 -8.16
C CYS A 1070 -22.85 12.20 -7.70
N VAL A 1071 -23.91 12.86 -8.17
CA VAL A 1071 -24.23 14.23 -7.79
C VAL A 1071 -25.23 14.21 -6.63
N THR A 1072 -25.00 15.09 -5.65
CA THR A 1072 -25.86 15.28 -4.48
C THR A 1072 -25.93 16.76 -4.13
N HIS A 1073 -27.07 17.17 -3.58
CA HIS A 1073 -27.41 18.56 -3.29
C HIS A 1073 -27.63 18.76 -1.79
N SER A 1074 -27.47 19.99 -1.33
CA SER A 1074 -27.73 20.36 0.05
C SER A 1074 -29.20 20.11 0.44
N PRO A 1075 -29.51 19.72 1.70
CA PRO A 1075 -30.90 19.58 2.17
C PRO A 1075 -31.74 20.86 2.05
N SER A 1076 -31.11 22.02 1.93
CA SER A 1076 -31.77 23.33 1.76
C SER A 1076 -31.89 23.78 0.29
N ALA A 1077 -31.33 23.03 -0.66
CA ALA A 1077 -31.40 23.38 -2.09
C ALA A 1077 -32.86 23.44 -2.56
N SER A 1078 -33.17 24.45 -3.37
CA SER A 1078 -34.44 24.60 -4.07
C SER A 1078 -34.59 23.58 -5.20
N LEU A 1079 -35.82 23.35 -5.68
CA LEU A 1079 -36.06 22.47 -6.84
C LEU A 1079 -35.40 22.98 -8.13
N GLU A 1080 -35.11 24.28 -8.23
CA GLU A 1080 -34.39 24.84 -9.38
C GLU A 1080 -32.89 24.57 -9.29
N GLU A 1081 -32.31 24.63 -8.07
CA GLU A 1081 -30.91 24.28 -7.81
C GLU A 1081 -30.64 22.77 -7.89
N GLN A 1082 -31.69 21.94 -7.75
CA GLN A 1082 -31.63 20.48 -7.88
C GLN A 1082 -31.81 19.98 -9.32
N LYS A 1083 -31.98 20.88 -10.29
CA LYS A 1083 -31.93 20.48 -11.70
C LYS A 1083 -30.49 20.11 -12.03
N ASP A 1084 -30.32 19.07 -12.83
CA ASP A 1084 -29.01 18.77 -13.39
C ASP A 1084 -28.52 19.96 -14.23
N THR A 1085 -27.21 20.14 -14.30
CA THR A 1085 -26.54 21.25 -15.01
C THR A 1085 -26.99 21.38 -16.48
N HIS A 1086 -27.48 20.29 -17.07
CA HIS A 1086 -27.90 20.22 -18.46
C HIS A 1086 -29.43 20.22 -18.66
N GLY A 1087 -30.22 20.22 -17.58
CA GLY A 1087 -31.69 20.29 -17.63
C GLY A 1087 -32.37 19.08 -18.26
N LEU A 1088 -31.71 17.91 -18.28
CA LEU A 1088 -32.21 16.68 -18.88
C LEU A 1088 -32.89 15.76 -17.86
N LYS A 1089 -32.74 16.05 -16.56
CA LYS A 1089 -33.28 15.25 -15.46
C LYS A 1089 -34.25 16.07 -14.60
N GLU A 1090 -35.39 15.47 -14.25
CA GLU A 1090 -36.32 16.08 -13.30
C GLU A 1090 -35.66 16.19 -11.91
N PRO A 1091 -35.82 17.33 -11.21
CA PRO A 1091 -35.17 17.55 -9.92
C PRO A 1091 -35.63 16.52 -8.89
N LYS A 1092 -34.66 15.86 -8.26
CA LYS A 1092 -34.91 14.82 -7.25
C LYS A 1092 -34.77 15.41 -5.85
N LYS A 1093 -35.86 15.38 -5.07
CA LYS A 1093 -35.85 15.83 -3.68
C LYS A 1093 -34.88 15.00 -2.83
N VAL A 1094 -33.89 15.67 -2.22
CA VAL A 1094 -32.91 15.06 -1.30
C VAL A 1094 -33.62 14.31 -0.17
N THR A 1095 -33.32 13.02 -0.01
CA THR A 1095 -33.93 12.16 1.01
C THR A 1095 -33.09 12.08 2.29
N LEU A 1096 -33.68 11.56 3.37
CA LEU A 1096 -32.92 11.25 4.59
C LEU A 1096 -31.83 10.19 4.34
N LEU A 1097 -32.08 9.27 3.40
CA LEU A 1097 -31.10 8.26 2.99
C LEU A 1097 -29.89 8.90 2.31
N ASP A 1098 -30.12 9.84 1.37
CA ASP A 1098 -29.04 10.59 0.71
C ASP A 1098 -28.16 11.32 1.74
N ARG A 1099 -28.78 11.99 2.71
CA ARG A 1099 -28.05 12.66 3.80
C ARG A 1099 -27.23 11.69 4.64
N THR A 1100 -27.77 10.52 4.92
CA THR A 1100 -27.08 9.50 5.73
C THR A 1100 -25.89 8.93 4.99
N ILE A 1101 -26.05 8.67 3.68
CA ILE A 1101 -24.97 8.21 2.80
C ILE A 1101 -23.86 9.27 2.76
N ASP A 1102 -24.19 10.52 2.45
CA ASP A 1102 -23.20 11.59 2.31
C ASP A 1102 -22.37 11.78 3.60
N ASN A 1103 -23.05 11.77 4.76
CA ASN A 1103 -22.35 11.86 6.05
C ASN A 1103 -21.51 10.63 6.39
N ALA A 1104 -21.95 9.42 6.00
CA ALA A 1104 -21.18 8.20 6.20
C ALA A 1104 -19.93 8.19 5.30
N LEU A 1105 -20.04 8.64 4.05
CA LEU A 1105 -18.94 8.67 3.09
C LEU A 1105 -17.78 9.61 3.50
N ARG A 1106 -18.02 10.57 4.40
CA ARG A 1106 -16.95 11.38 5.02
C ARG A 1106 -15.87 10.54 5.69
N PHE A 1107 -16.27 9.40 6.25
CA PHE A 1107 -15.39 8.50 6.99
C PHE A 1107 -14.89 7.33 6.13
N MET A 1108 -15.13 7.38 4.81
CA MET A 1108 -14.56 6.39 3.91
C MET A 1108 -13.03 6.46 4.00
N PRO A 1109 -12.33 5.33 4.21
CA PRO A 1109 -10.88 5.34 4.33
C PRO A 1109 -10.25 5.75 2.99
N MET A 1110 -9.44 6.80 3.00
CA MET A 1110 -8.66 7.30 1.86
C MET A 1110 -7.24 7.67 2.33
N PRO A 1111 -6.25 7.77 1.43
CA PRO A 1111 -4.95 8.32 1.79
C PRO A 1111 -5.11 9.72 2.40
N VAL A 1112 -4.28 10.06 3.39
CA VAL A 1112 -4.47 11.27 4.22
C VAL A 1112 -4.51 12.56 3.39
N GLN A 1113 -3.71 12.61 2.32
CA GLN A 1113 -3.65 13.75 1.42
C GLN A 1113 -4.86 13.89 0.48
N GLU A 1114 -5.70 12.86 0.36
CA GLU A 1114 -6.86 12.81 -0.56
C GLU A 1114 -8.19 13.10 0.16
N TYR A 1115 -8.17 13.37 1.46
CA TYR A 1115 -9.38 13.80 2.16
C TYR A 1115 -9.79 15.20 1.71
N CYS A 1116 -11.04 15.32 1.28
CA CYS A 1116 -11.69 16.60 0.99
C CYS A 1116 -13.03 16.68 1.73
N ASN A 1117 -13.78 17.75 1.50
CA ASN A 1117 -15.15 17.87 2.01
C ASN A 1117 -16.20 18.02 0.90
N ASN A 1118 -15.84 17.73 -0.36
CA ASN A 1118 -16.77 17.79 -1.50
C ASN A 1118 -17.63 16.52 -1.56
N ALA A 1119 -18.95 16.68 -1.46
CA ALA A 1119 -19.88 15.55 -1.44
C ALA A 1119 -19.94 14.78 -2.77
N VAL A 1120 -19.82 15.47 -3.91
CA VAL A 1120 -19.78 14.87 -5.25
C VAL A 1120 -18.51 14.04 -5.42
N CYS A 1121 -17.36 14.54 -4.97
CA CYS A 1121 -16.10 13.79 -4.96
C CYS A 1121 -16.22 12.49 -4.15
N HIS A 1122 -16.82 12.54 -2.95
CA HIS A 1122 -17.01 11.37 -2.11
C HIS A 1122 -17.92 10.32 -2.75
N ARG A 1123 -19.03 10.74 -3.35
CA ARG A 1123 -19.97 9.83 -4.04
C ARG A 1123 -19.34 9.19 -5.27
N ALA A 1124 -18.64 9.97 -6.09
CA ALA A 1124 -17.92 9.46 -7.24
C ALA A 1124 -16.82 8.46 -6.82
N SER A 1125 -16.05 8.79 -5.78
CA SER A 1125 -15.00 7.91 -5.23
C SER A 1125 -15.55 6.63 -4.60
N PHE A 1126 -16.75 6.70 -4.00
CA PHE A 1126 -17.43 5.51 -3.50
C PHE A 1126 -17.89 4.60 -4.65
N CYS A 1127 -18.48 5.18 -5.70
CA CYS A 1127 -19.03 4.46 -6.85
C CYS A 1127 -17.94 3.77 -7.68
N PHE A 1128 -16.88 4.51 -8.03
CA PHE A 1128 -15.89 4.09 -9.02
C PHE A 1128 -14.49 3.81 -8.44
N GLY A 1129 -14.19 4.27 -7.23
CA GLY A 1129 -12.82 4.35 -6.70
C GLY A 1129 -12.24 5.76 -6.86
N LEU A 1130 -11.09 6.04 -6.24
CA LEU A 1130 -10.47 7.37 -6.29
C LEU A 1130 -10.12 7.76 -7.73
N LEU A 1131 -10.81 8.76 -8.27
CA LEU A 1131 -10.74 9.15 -9.68
C LEU A 1131 -9.52 10.02 -10.03
N TRP A 1132 -8.88 10.64 -9.05
CA TRP A 1132 -7.81 11.61 -9.28
C TRP A 1132 -6.98 11.77 -8.01
N GLU A 1133 -5.77 12.28 -8.18
CA GLU A 1133 -5.02 12.88 -7.08
C GLU A 1133 -5.44 14.35 -6.95
N HIS A 1134 -5.82 14.80 -5.75
CA HIS A 1134 -6.35 16.16 -5.55
C HIS A 1134 -5.32 17.24 -5.93
N ASP A 1135 -4.01 16.96 -5.81
CA ASP A 1135 -2.94 17.86 -6.22
C ASP A 1135 -2.85 18.10 -7.75
N LYS A 1136 -3.51 17.26 -8.56
CA LYS A 1136 -3.59 17.40 -10.02
C LYS A 1136 -4.83 18.13 -10.50
N LEU A 1137 -5.80 18.37 -9.62
CA LEU A 1137 -6.99 19.14 -9.94
C LEU A 1137 -6.82 20.59 -9.50
N SER A 1138 -7.28 21.52 -10.34
CA SER A 1138 -7.48 22.90 -9.90
C SER A 1138 -8.69 22.97 -8.96
N LYS A 1139 -8.67 23.95 -8.05
CA LYS A 1139 -9.80 24.23 -7.18
C LYS A 1139 -11.08 24.50 -7.98
N ASN A 1140 -10.99 25.21 -9.10
CA ASN A 1140 -12.11 25.45 -10.01
C ASN A 1140 -12.71 24.14 -10.56
N MET A 1141 -11.88 23.17 -10.94
CA MET A 1141 -12.35 21.88 -11.43
C MET A 1141 -13.00 21.05 -10.31
N HIS A 1142 -12.36 21.00 -9.14
CA HIS A 1142 -12.82 20.21 -8.00
C HIS A 1142 -14.11 20.75 -7.35
N ASP A 1143 -14.29 22.07 -7.32
CA ASP A 1143 -15.49 22.69 -6.73
C ASP A 1143 -16.72 22.60 -7.65
N ASN A 1144 -16.56 22.29 -8.95
CA ASN A 1144 -17.65 22.24 -9.94
C ASN A 1144 -17.72 20.86 -10.65
N LEU A 1145 -17.51 19.77 -9.89
CA LEU A 1145 -17.47 18.40 -10.41
C LEU A 1145 -18.80 17.92 -11.00
N GLU A 1146 -19.92 18.48 -10.55
CA GLU A 1146 -21.28 18.23 -11.05
C GLU A 1146 -21.49 18.65 -12.51
N GLU A 1147 -20.58 19.45 -13.10
CA GLU A 1147 -20.65 19.79 -14.53
C GLU A 1147 -20.14 18.66 -15.43
N ILE A 1148 -19.32 17.74 -14.90
CA ILE A 1148 -18.74 16.65 -15.69
C ILE A 1148 -19.16 15.26 -15.22
N LEU A 1149 -19.71 15.13 -14.01
CA LEU A 1149 -20.18 13.88 -13.42
C LEU A 1149 -21.70 13.85 -13.30
N GLY A 1150 -22.28 12.66 -13.43
CA GLY A 1150 -23.71 12.43 -13.23
C GLY A 1150 -23.99 11.01 -12.73
N SER A 1151 -25.13 10.44 -13.14
CA SER A 1151 -25.55 9.11 -12.69
C SER A 1151 -25.20 7.98 -13.67
N ILE A 1152 -25.20 6.76 -13.15
CA ILE A 1152 -25.10 5.52 -13.93
C ILE A 1152 -26.26 4.58 -13.61
N ASN A 1153 -26.90 4.02 -14.64
CA ASN A 1153 -27.99 3.07 -14.45
C ASN A 1153 -27.49 1.73 -13.87
N MET A 1154 -28.34 1.05 -13.10
CA MET A 1154 -27.97 -0.14 -12.34
C MET A 1154 -27.55 -1.32 -13.22
N GLU A 1155 -28.20 -1.55 -14.37
CA GLU A 1155 -27.85 -2.68 -15.25
C GLU A 1155 -26.46 -2.50 -15.91
N SER A 1156 -26.12 -1.27 -16.29
CA SER A 1156 -24.78 -0.90 -16.75
C SER A 1156 -23.74 -1.08 -15.65
N LEU A 1157 -24.01 -0.58 -14.43
CA LEU A 1157 -23.12 -0.73 -13.29
C LEU A 1157 -22.92 -2.20 -12.90
N LYS A 1158 -23.98 -3.00 -12.93
CA LYS A 1158 -23.94 -4.44 -12.67
C LYS A 1158 -23.12 -5.19 -13.70
N THR A 1159 -23.29 -4.90 -14.99
CA THR A 1159 -22.47 -5.52 -16.03
C THR A 1159 -21.00 -5.14 -15.89
N LEU A 1160 -20.71 -3.85 -15.66
CA LEU A 1160 -19.36 -3.35 -15.45
C LEU A 1160 -18.68 -4.00 -14.23
N VAL A 1161 -19.35 -3.98 -13.09
CA VAL A 1161 -18.79 -4.33 -11.78
C VAL A 1161 -18.86 -5.84 -11.53
N MET A 1162 -20.02 -6.46 -11.74
CA MET A 1162 -20.22 -7.90 -11.48
C MET A 1162 -19.93 -8.80 -12.67
N GLY A 1163 -20.02 -8.25 -13.88
CA GLY A 1163 -19.70 -8.97 -15.11
C GLY A 1163 -18.21 -8.84 -15.43
N TRP A 1164 -17.81 -7.69 -15.96
CA TRP A 1164 -16.49 -7.52 -16.54
C TRP A 1164 -15.37 -7.40 -15.49
N ALA A 1165 -15.49 -6.47 -14.52
CA ALA A 1165 -14.45 -6.23 -13.52
C ALA A 1165 -14.22 -7.45 -12.60
N LYS A 1166 -15.31 -8.05 -12.10
CA LYS A 1166 -15.22 -9.26 -11.27
C LYS A 1166 -14.56 -10.44 -12.01
N LYS A 1167 -14.86 -10.62 -13.30
CA LYS A 1167 -14.25 -11.68 -14.14
C LYS A 1167 -12.90 -11.29 -14.75
N GLN A 1168 -12.47 -10.04 -14.59
CA GLN A 1168 -11.27 -9.46 -15.22
C GLN A 1168 -11.19 -9.71 -16.73
N THR A 1169 -12.34 -9.71 -17.40
CA THR A 1169 -12.43 -9.89 -18.86
C THR A 1169 -13.68 -9.25 -19.42
N LEU A 1170 -13.64 -8.88 -20.71
CA LEU A 1170 -14.78 -8.39 -21.45
C LEU A 1170 -15.62 -9.58 -21.97
N THR A 1171 -16.94 -9.44 -21.89
CA THR A 1171 -17.87 -10.38 -22.51
C THR A 1171 -18.90 -9.68 -23.37
N ASN A 1172 -19.32 -10.32 -24.46
CA ASN A 1172 -20.49 -9.88 -25.23
C ASN A 1172 -21.82 -10.17 -24.49
N VAL A 1173 -22.95 -9.84 -25.12
CA VAL A 1173 -24.29 -10.02 -24.55
C VAL A 1173 -24.61 -11.49 -24.28
N GLU A 1174 -24.05 -12.40 -25.08
CA GLU A 1174 -24.16 -13.86 -24.91
C GLU A 1174 -23.24 -14.43 -23.82
N GLY A 1175 -22.35 -13.59 -23.25
CA GLY A 1175 -21.41 -13.98 -22.20
C GLY A 1175 -20.12 -14.62 -22.70
N VAL A 1176 -19.82 -14.55 -23.99
CA VAL A 1176 -18.58 -15.05 -24.59
C VAL A 1176 -17.40 -14.18 -24.16
N ASP A 1177 -16.31 -14.80 -23.72
CA ASP A 1177 -15.06 -14.11 -23.35
C ASP A 1177 -14.35 -13.58 -24.60
N LEU A 1178 -14.22 -12.25 -24.67
CA LEU A 1178 -13.61 -11.54 -25.79
C LEU A 1178 -12.10 -11.35 -25.64
N SER A 1179 -11.50 -11.70 -24.50
CA SER A 1179 -10.06 -11.59 -24.27
C SER A 1179 -9.25 -12.81 -24.72
N SER A 1180 -9.86 -13.73 -25.47
CA SER A 1180 -9.15 -14.90 -25.99
C SER A 1180 -8.14 -14.51 -27.08
N PRO A 1181 -7.06 -15.31 -27.29
CA PRO A 1181 -6.10 -15.06 -28.37
C PRO A 1181 -6.74 -14.98 -29.77
N GLU A 1182 -7.86 -15.68 -30.00
CA GLU A 1182 -8.58 -15.65 -31.28
C GLU A 1182 -9.17 -14.27 -31.58
N HIS A 1183 -9.76 -13.62 -30.58
CA HIS A 1183 -10.32 -12.27 -30.72
C HIS A 1183 -9.21 -11.21 -30.78
N LEU A 1184 -8.14 -11.36 -29.99
CA LEU A 1184 -7.00 -10.43 -29.98
C LEU A 1184 -6.28 -10.32 -31.33
N LYS A 1185 -6.34 -11.36 -32.17
CA LYS A 1185 -5.79 -11.33 -33.54
C LYS A 1185 -6.44 -10.27 -34.43
N ARG A 1186 -7.67 -9.82 -34.13
CA ARG A 1186 -8.32 -8.73 -34.87
C ARG A 1186 -7.53 -7.41 -34.80
N LEU A 1187 -6.66 -7.26 -33.80
CA LEU A 1187 -5.84 -6.07 -33.59
C LEU A 1187 -4.40 -6.22 -34.09
N GLU A 1188 -4.07 -7.29 -34.85
CA GLU A 1188 -2.71 -7.57 -35.34
C GLU A 1188 -2.07 -6.39 -36.08
N ASN A 1189 -2.86 -5.59 -36.80
CA ASN A 1189 -2.38 -4.46 -37.62
C ASN A 1189 -2.86 -3.10 -37.13
N VAL A 1190 -3.37 -2.99 -35.90
CA VAL A 1190 -3.87 -1.73 -35.33
C VAL A 1190 -2.87 -1.24 -34.28
N PRO A 1191 -2.16 -0.12 -34.51
CA PRO A 1191 -1.30 0.48 -33.50
C PRO A 1191 -2.08 0.89 -32.24
N VAL A 1192 -1.60 0.47 -31.07
CA VAL A 1192 -2.22 0.71 -29.76
C VAL A 1192 -1.24 1.42 -28.85
N LEU A 1193 -1.69 2.51 -28.23
CA LEU A 1193 -1.06 3.12 -27.06
C LEU A 1193 -1.99 2.95 -25.85
N LEU A 1194 -1.51 2.32 -24.79
CA LEU A 1194 -2.17 2.31 -23.49
C LEU A 1194 -1.56 3.40 -22.60
N ILE A 1195 -2.36 4.30 -22.06
CA ILE A 1195 -1.92 5.30 -21.07
C ILE A 1195 -2.57 4.97 -19.73
N HIS A 1196 -1.81 5.03 -18.64
CA HIS A 1196 -2.32 4.71 -17.30
C HIS A 1196 -1.70 5.61 -16.25
N GLY A 1197 -2.47 6.11 -15.28
CA GLY A 1197 -1.89 6.82 -14.13
C GLY A 1197 -1.25 5.86 -13.14
N ALA A 1198 -0.07 6.20 -12.63
CA ALA A 1198 0.68 5.34 -11.69
C ALA A 1198 -0.05 5.11 -10.36
N LYS A 1199 -0.93 6.04 -9.96
CA LYS A 1199 -1.66 6.01 -8.69
C LYS A 1199 -3.16 5.70 -8.85
N ASN A 1200 -3.60 5.29 -10.04
CA ASN A 1200 -5.00 5.00 -10.32
C ASN A 1200 -5.52 3.86 -9.41
N GLN A 1201 -6.61 4.14 -8.68
CA GLN A 1201 -7.26 3.19 -7.76
C GLN A 1201 -8.58 2.62 -8.32
N VAL A 1202 -9.06 3.11 -9.46
CA VAL A 1202 -10.26 2.59 -10.15
C VAL A 1202 -9.90 1.29 -10.88
N PHE A 1203 -8.92 1.38 -11.78
CA PHE A 1203 -8.26 0.24 -12.42
C PHE A 1203 -6.78 0.34 -12.12
N ILE A 1204 -6.18 -0.71 -11.54
CA ILE A 1204 -4.77 -0.68 -11.14
C ILE A 1204 -3.86 -0.83 -12.38
N PRO A 1205 -2.62 -0.28 -12.37
CA PRO A 1205 -1.72 -0.31 -13.53
C PRO A 1205 -1.53 -1.67 -14.19
N GLU A 1206 -1.65 -2.76 -13.42
CA GLU A 1206 -1.62 -4.14 -13.88
C GLU A 1206 -2.67 -4.45 -14.96
N ALA A 1207 -3.80 -3.74 -14.97
CA ALA A 1207 -4.85 -3.86 -15.98
C ALA A 1207 -4.29 -3.69 -17.40
N THR A 1208 -3.61 -2.57 -17.65
CA THR A 1208 -3.02 -2.28 -18.97
C THR A 1208 -1.73 -3.05 -19.23
N LEU A 1209 -1.00 -3.45 -18.18
CA LEU A 1209 0.17 -4.32 -18.32
C LEU A 1209 -0.24 -5.68 -18.88
N LYS A 1210 -1.27 -6.30 -18.31
CA LYS A 1210 -1.78 -7.59 -18.77
C LYS A 1210 -2.31 -7.50 -20.21
N THR A 1211 -3.03 -6.43 -20.55
CA THR A 1211 -3.48 -6.19 -21.93
C THR A 1211 -2.30 -6.13 -22.91
N ILE A 1212 -1.26 -5.35 -22.61
CA ILE A 1212 -0.15 -5.17 -23.57
C ILE A 1212 0.66 -6.45 -23.76
N GLU A 1213 0.82 -7.25 -22.70
CA GLU A 1213 1.47 -8.55 -22.76
C GLU A 1213 0.68 -9.54 -23.61
N GLU A 1214 -0.64 -9.62 -23.43
CA GLU A 1214 -1.50 -10.51 -24.22
C GLU A 1214 -1.50 -10.15 -25.71
N LEU A 1215 -1.58 -8.85 -26.04
CA LEU A 1215 -1.50 -8.38 -27.43
C LEU A 1215 -0.17 -8.75 -28.08
N ARG A 1216 0.94 -8.48 -27.39
CA ARG A 1216 2.29 -8.75 -27.91
C ARG A 1216 2.52 -10.25 -28.06
N ASN A 1217 2.13 -11.05 -27.06
CA ASN A 1217 2.28 -12.51 -27.11
C ASN A 1217 1.42 -13.16 -28.20
N THR A 1218 0.27 -12.56 -28.54
CA THR A 1218 -0.64 -13.10 -29.57
C THR A 1218 -0.26 -12.68 -30.99
N ASN A 1219 0.13 -11.41 -31.17
CA ASN A 1219 0.23 -10.79 -32.50
C ASN A 1219 1.66 -10.53 -32.97
N LEU A 1220 2.69 -10.68 -32.13
CA LEU A 1220 4.09 -10.51 -32.53
C LEU A 1220 4.84 -11.86 -32.59
N PRO A 1221 5.69 -12.09 -33.61
CA PRO A 1221 6.46 -13.33 -33.73
C PRO A 1221 7.49 -13.48 -32.61
N MET A 1222 7.60 -14.70 -32.06
CA MET A 1222 8.48 -15.11 -30.94
C MET A 1222 9.98 -14.81 -31.10
N THR A 1223 10.45 -14.39 -32.28
CA THR A 1223 11.86 -14.09 -32.55
C THR A 1223 12.28 -12.67 -32.14
N ASN A 1224 11.35 -11.77 -31.85
CA ASN A 1224 11.64 -10.36 -31.53
C ASN A 1224 11.28 -10.00 -30.07
N MET A 1225 11.75 -10.80 -29.10
CA MET A 1225 11.53 -10.54 -27.67
C MET A 1225 12.43 -9.45 -27.06
N THR A 1226 13.15 -8.67 -27.88
CA THR A 1226 13.70 -7.39 -27.42
C THR A 1226 12.59 -6.35 -27.44
N TYR A 1227 12.42 -5.59 -26.35
CA TYR A 1227 11.56 -4.41 -26.31
C TYR A 1227 11.96 -3.46 -27.44
N ASP A 1228 11.30 -3.61 -28.59
CA ASP A 1228 11.48 -2.70 -29.70
C ASP A 1228 10.63 -1.46 -29.39
N TYR A 1229 11.29 -0.35 -29.12
CA TYR A 1229 10.66 0.98 -29.03
C TYR A 1229 9.89 1.34 -30.31
N LYS A 1230 10.02 0.54 -31.39
CA LYS A 1230 9.26 0.59 -32.65
C LYS A 1230 8.07 -0.39 -32.73
N SER A 1231 7.72 -1.10 -31.65
CA SER A 1231 6.50 -1.93 -31.59
C SER A 1231 5.25 -1.08 -31.81
N ILE A 1232 4.29 -1.60 -32.59
CA ILE A 1232 2.98 -0.96 -32.82
C ILE A 1232 2.10 -0.94 -31.56
N TYR A 1233 2.42 -1.77 -30.56
CA TYR A 1233 1.78 -1.81 -29.25
C TYR A 1233 2.68 -1.19 -28.18
N ARG A 1234 2.26 -0.08 -27.58
CA ARG A 1234 2.98 0.70 -26.56
C ARG A 1234 2.13 0.90 -25.30
N ARG A 1235 2.81 1.08 -24.16
CA ARG A 1235 2.19 1.37 -22.87
C ARG A 1235 3.02 2.44 -22.16
N GLU A 1236 2.35 3.43 -21.60
CA GLU A 1236 2.94 4.57 -20.88
C GLU A 1236 2.24 4.70 -19.52
N VAL A 1237 3.03 4.75 -18.44
CA VAL A 1237 2.50 4.95 -17.09
C VAL A 1237 2.94 6.31 -16.58
N ILE A 1238 1.97 7.15 -16.25
CA ILE A 1238 2.20 8.57 -15.94
C ILE A 1238 2.40 8.73 -14.42
N PRO A 1239 3.60 9.12 -13.96
CA PRO A 1239 3.90 9.25 -12.53
C PRO A 1239 3.06 10.34 -11.87
N GLY A 1240 2.56 10.06 -10.66
CA GLY A 1240 1.81 11.04 -9.87
C GLY A 1240 0.39 11.33 -10.35
N TYR A 1241 -0.11 10.63 -11.36
CA TYR A 1241 -1.50 10.73 -11.83
C TYR A 1241 -2.34 9.53 -11.39
N GLY A 1242 -3.61 9.77 -11.08
CA GLY A 1242 -4.68 8.82 -10.81
C GLY A 1242 -5.41 8.37 -12.08
N HIS A 1243 -6.75 8.45 -12.09
CA HIS A 1243 -7.58 7.88 -13.17
C HIS A 1243 -7.98 8.91 -14.25
N LEU A 1244 -8.85 9.86 -13.90
CA LEU A 1244 -9.44 10.86 -14.79
C LEU A 1244 -8.58 12.13 -14.90
N ASP A 1245 -7.71 12.40 -13.92
CA ASP A 1245 -6.74 13.49 -13.94
C ASP A 1245 -5.73 13.39 -15.11
N CYS A 1246 -5.51 12.21 -15.70
CA CYS A 1246 -4.79 12.08 -16.97
C CYS A 1246 -5.49 12.78 -18.15
N ILE A 1247 -6.79 13.07 -18.02
CA ILE A 1247 -7.62 13.76 -19.02
C ILE A 1247 -7.94 15.18 -18.56
N VAL A 1248 -8.41 15.38 -17.32
CA VAL A 1248 -8.90 16.68 -16.84
C VAL A 1248 -7.97 17.38 -15.85
N GLY A 1249 -6.80 16.81 -15.56
CA GLY A 1249 -5.82 17.41 -14.65
C GLY A 1249 -5.23 18.69 -15.22
N ASP A 1250 -4.95 19.66 -14.36
CA ASP A 1250 -4.53 21.02 -14.76
C ASP A 1250 -3.24 21.02 -15.59
N LYS A 1251 -2.34 20.06 -15.32
CA LYS A 1251 -1.07 19.87 -16.04
C LYS A 1251 -1.08 18.73 -17.07
N ALA A 1252 -2.23 18.08 -17.30
CA ALA A 1252 -2.32 16.96 -18.27
C ALA A 1252 -1.89 17.38 -19.69
N TYR A 1253 -2.05 18.66 -20.05
CA TYR A 1253 -1.60 19.19 -21.34
C TYR A 1253 -0.07 19.25 -21.51
N GLN A 1254 0.68 19.25 -20.40
CA GLN A 1254 2.14 19.19 -20.39
C GLN A 1254 2.61 17.74 -20.32
N ASP A 1255 1.98 16.94 -19.47
CA ASP A 1255 2.52 15.62 -19.08
C ASP A 1255 1.93 14.47 -19.92
N VAL A 1256 0.68 14.57 -20.37
CA VAL A 1256 -0.06 13.45 -21.00
C VAL A 1256 -0.39 13.73 -22.47
N TYR A 1257 -0.94 14.90 -22.80
CA TYR A 1257 -1.41 15.20 -24.15
C TYR A 1257 -0.30 15.13 -25.23
N PRO A 1258 0.97 15.49 -24.96
CA PRO A 1258 2.04 15.32 -25.94
C PRO A 1258 2.30 13.85 -26.29
N ILE A 1259 2.11 12.93 -25.36
CA ILE A 1259 2.24 11.48 -25.58
C ILE A 1259 1.12 11.00 -26.52
N ILE A 1260 -0.12 11.45 -26.27
CA ILE A 1260 -1.28 11.19 -27.13
C ILE A 1260 -1.02 11.70 -28.54
N LEU A 1261 -0.61 12.97 -28.66
CA LEU A 1261 -0.32 13.60 -29.94
C LEU A 1261 0.75 12.83 -30.72
N LYS A 1262 1.83 12.41 -30.06
CA LYS A 1262 2.90 11.62 -30.68
C LYS A 1262 2.37 10.31 -31.26
N GLN A 1263 1.43 9.63 -30.59
CA GLN A 1263 0.76 8.45 -31.14
C GLN A 1263 -0.07 8.80 -32.38
N LEU A 1264 -0.83 9.89 -32.34
CA LEU A 1264 -1.66 10.30 -33.47
C LEU A 1264 -0.85 10.70 -34.71
N GLU A 1265 0.25 11.42 -34.51
CA GLU A 1265 1.12 11.88 -35.60
C GLU A 1265 1.88 10.71 -36.23
N SER A 1266 2.40 9.80 -35.42
CA SER A 1266 3.15 8.62 -35.90
C SER A 1266 2.30 7.69 -36.76
N ASN A 1267 0.97 7.74 -36.62
CA ASN A 1267 0.04 6.85 -37.29
C ASN A 1267 -0.94 7.59 -38.21
N LEU A 1268 -0.71 8.87 -38.51
CA LEU A 1268 -1.62 9.65 -39.37
C LEU A 1268 -1.82 9.00 -40.74
N ALA A 1269 -0.77 8.40 -41.30
CA ALA A 1269 -0.82 7.70 -42.59
C ALA A 1269 -1.81 6.51 -42.60
N SER A 1270 -2.10 5.88 -41.46
CA SER A 1270 -3.02 4.73 -41.39
C SER A 1270 -4.47 5.12 -41.67
N THR A 1271 -4.79 6.42 -41.55
CA THR A 1271 -6.12 6.98 -41.89
C THR A 1271 -6.33 7.15 -43.40
N GLY A 1272 -5.26 7.07 -44.21
CA GLY A 1272 -5.31 7.40 -45.64
C GLY A 1272 -5.32 8.91 -45.91
N TYR A 1273 -5.10 9.74 -44.88
CA TYR A 1273 -4.93 11.18 -45.01
C TYR A 1273 -3.51 11.51 -45.50
N HIS A 1274 -3.38 11.96 -46.74
CA HIS A 1274 -2.11 12.46 -47.26
C HIS A 1274 -1.96 13.92 -46.86
N VAL A 1275 -0.95 14.23 -46.04
CA VAL A 1275 -0.46 15.60 -45.89
C VAL A 1275 0.01 16.03 -47.28
N ALA A 1276 -0.68 16.98 -47.91
CA ALA A 1276 -0.12 17.67 -49.06
C ALA A 1276 1.20 18.29 -48.57
N SER A 1277 2.33 17.78 -49.03
CA SER A 1277 3.62 18.38 -48.76
C SER A 1277 3.60 19.80 -49.32
N GLU A 1278 3.55 20.79 -48.43
CA GLU A 1278 3.87 22.17 -48.81
C GLU A 1278 5.37 22.23 -49.16
N GLU A 1279 5.67 22.74 -50.35
CA GLU A 1279 7.01 23.10 -50.84
C GLU A 1279 7.69 24.16 -49.96
#